data_AF-A0A3M7N8J7-F1
#
_entry.id   AF-A0A3M7N8J7-F1
#
_cell.length_a   1.000
_cell.length_b   1.000
_cell.length_c   1.000
_cell.angle_alpha   90.00
_cell.angle_beta   90.00
_cell.angle_gamma   90.00
#
_symmetry.space_group_name_H-M   'P 1'
#
loop_
_entity.id
_entity.type
_entity.pdbx_description
1 polymer ?
#
loop_
_entity_poly.entity_id
_entity_poly.type
_entity_poly.pdbx_seq_one_letter_code
_entity_poly.pdbx_strand_id
1 'polypeptide(L)'
;MIWYFAYGSNIRSASMAKRQIRALQAHAVVVPSYILTFDIFGIPYAEPSFASISEYSHPEGKEGNTIPDVHGMAYLLTKADYCRLILSEGSGVGYDEIPVEALLLSDKKRRIQAQTLKAKYPFRPNRAPSLRYMVNGHNDFPYMIRGFYRNHLNATNLQNLPIGQTDISRLRQGQLGGQFWSAYVPCPDVDVSNSILNESEERKGKATLPDERSLQAIHDTLQQIDLIHRMVEQYPTVFSLAHTAADILPIFKSGRITSLIGVEGLHQIGNSVSVLRTFHRLGVRYVTLTHNKNNHFADSADDRPFTYDGGGTASSFGNINCSSDIFTLVLTNGGIIMICFLPELSWSPSSRQSSLETIVEHIMHVVEKIGFEHVGIGSDFDGMLEGPKGADDVTCYPALVAELLKREMKEDHVKGVMGLNIIRVMAAAETLGLSRVHRTTVVFTLPHNAGFRNEGVLEMHNVLSRDCTPPAEFRQIASDQIKKYGTTEFVETEITSVERVEPIKKDNILVPSHFEAVDTQGQKWKGKKLVLAMGSTEVLPTNIPGYRENWPHNIFQCLFCDGHERAHLPSGIIGFSPIHAHVAQMLNLLVTTSSGPPTVFSNGPIPDGEAMHKALETVRALGCKVDTGKIKNLEPAQAPEVGVTVVFEDGRQTKLGYLVDRPTTVLSGRHLIEKLGLEIEPHPVMGEHVKVGDFAGSTNVPGVFVVGDASTPLKAVANALSSGANAAAGIAQQLAAEELQRLLESSSASRLRNGLVILILFFGSVWWLGKAPFQWLDIWLPTTDPSELTTGQTARLQRVADLMLDIYKILAQMRYLDEEIIIPGPHDIEDLLPVYKEHGLDGSVMYLYSILPYIEDFARPYDFFQESYFADFRDPEDVEQGRDPFFSSPEGKDFNAENGPYMQPWVTPLSVLGNHGTVMIYDAKRHRIWIIDWEGSSSRDLALSSVKNGKPRSKNNNAFEHIPSRPAEDVLQDIKHWYRTLQTLPGGSEHSGLLWSESNIDLRGLYRKNGWPDRFDGDAFQVDHLRRYSATRAQSSAHQPLGEVEKLNFWLEYVNDEVQKCARALAAAETKTKDEEWTAKFNLWKAERDKKRIEEDLAKAEQEAERLCPSRVCQKPADLPLWELEHMELENRSKQDSVHFHEEWLNQTSNDDPDLQLRLRKKLRLAVKKAAIYQKAYDASKADAERLCPGRTFESVTVPAAVRTDQDIIADLQEGIDSLRQWAEQIPEEANETRELIVQDVISLKKSLEAVQERMRSSQRWLLEHGKAD
;
A
#
# COMPACT_ATOMS: atom_id res chain seq x y z
N MET A 1 54.98 -16.50 -25.12
CA MET A 1 54.85 -16.62 -23.65
C MET A 1 54.92 -15.23 -23.06
N ILE A 2 54.28 -14.98 -21.92
CA ILE A 2 54.25 -13.68 -21.25
C ILE A 2 54.63 -13.90 -19.79
N TRP A 3 55.55 -13.08 -19.27
CA TRP A 3 55.81 -13.03 -17.83
C TRP A 3 54.76 -12.12 -17.18
N TYR A 4 54.04 -12.65 -16.20
CA TYR A 4 53.12 -11.89 -15.36
C TYR A 4 53.73 -11.73 -13.97
N PHE A 5 53.85 -10.49 -13.48
CA PHE A 5 54.22 -10.22 -12.09
C PHE A 5 52.96 -10.24 -11.23
N ALA A 6 52.84 -11.26 -10.39
CA ALA A 6 51.76 -11.45 -9.45
C ALA A 6 52.11 -10.91 -8.07
N TYR A 7 51.22 -10.09 -7.53
CA TYR A 7 51.23 -9.62 -6.15
C TYR A 7 49.86 -9.89 -5.49
N GLY A 8 49.71 -9.65 -4.18
CA GLY A 8 48.46 -9.95 -3.47
C GLY A 8 48.11 -11.44 -3.45
N SER A 9 46.84 -11.78 -3.68
CA SER A 9 46.33 -13.18 -3.65
C SER A 9 46.97 -14.01 -4.76
N ASN A 10 47.22 -13.39 -5.90
CA ASN A 10 47.80 -13.99 -7.10
C ASN A 10 49.25 -14.48 -6.92
N ILE A 11 49.92 -14.15 -5.81
CA ILE A 11 51.19 -14.79 -5.38
C ILE A 11 51.01 -16.29 -5.11
N ARG A 12 49.79 -16.75 -4.78
CA ARG A 12 49.53 -18.16 -4.48
C ARG A 12 49.26 -18.95 -5.76
N SER A 13 50.05 -20.00 -5.99
CA SER A 13 49.86 -20.94 -7.10
C SER A 13 48.48 -21.63 -7.08
N ALA A 14 47.88 -21.82 -5.91
CA ALA A 14 46.51 -22.33 -5.77
C ALA A 14 45.46 -21.39 -6.39
N SER A 15 45.64 -20.07 -6.26
CA SER A 15 44.77 -19.05 -6.84
C SER A 15 44.88 -19.02 -8.38
N MET A 16 46.06 -19.33 -8.93
CA MET A 16 46.22 -19.57 -10.38
C MET A 16 45.54 -20.88 -10.81
N ALA A 17 45.71 -21.96 -10.05
CA ALA A 17 45.12 -23.26 -10.35
C ALA A 17 43.58 -23.23 -10.35
N LYS A 18 42.95 -22.49 -9.42
CA LYS A 18 41.49 -22.27 -9.39
C LYS A 18 40.97 -21.58 -10.66
N ARG A 19 41.76 -20.67 -11.25
CA ARG A 19 41.48 -20.01 -12.54
C ARG A 19 41.83 -20.87 -13.76
N GLN A 20 42.19 -22.14 -13.56
CA GLN A 20 42.68 -23.06 -14.60
C GLN A 20 43.92 -22.52 -15.35
N ILE A 21 44.75 -21.74 -14.66
CA ILE A 21 46.01 -21.18 -15.17
C ILE A 21 47.18 -22.03 -14.64
N ARG A 22 47.98 -22.56 -15.57
CA ARG A 22 49.18 -23.34 -15.23
C ARG A 22 50.44 -22.58 -15.65
N ALA A 23 51.14 -22.03 -14.67
CA ALA A 23 52.44 -21.40 -14.91
C ALA A 23 53.47 -22.44 -15.41
N LEU A 24 54.21 -22.08 -16.46
CA LEU A 24 55.29 -22.88 -17.02
C LEU A 24 56.58 -22.77 -16.20
N GLN A 25 56.82 -21.59 -15.62
CA GLN A 25 57.93 -21.27 -14.71
C GLN A 25 57.45 -20.25 -13.68
N ALA A 26 58.11 -20.22 -12.52
CA ALA A 26 57.79 -19.30 -11.42
C ALA A 26 59.08 -18.85 -10.71
N HIS A 27 59.21 -17.55 -10.46
CA HIS A 27 60.36 -16.96 -9.76
C HIS A 27 59.91 -15.91 -8.74
N ALA A 28 60.52 -15.92 -7.55
CA ALA A 28 60.36 -14.83 -6.58
C ALA A 28 61.15 -13.61 -7.05
N VAL A 29 60.49 -12.46 -7.10
CA VAL A 29 61.04 -11.21 -7.65
C VAL A 29 60.64 -9.99 -6.82
N VAL A 30 61.36 -8.89 -7.02
CA VAL A 30 61.08 -7.57 -6.44
C VAL A 30 61.01 -6.50 -7.53
N VAL A 31 60.08 -5.55 -7.39
CA VAL A 31 59.88 -4.40 -8.28
C VAL A 31 60.16 -3.12 -7.47
N PRO A 32 61.35 -2.50 -7.64
CA PRO A 32 61.83 -1.44 -6.74
C PRO A 32 61.27 -0.03 -7.01
N SER A 33 60.67 0.21 -8.18
CA SER A 33 60.10 1.52 -8.54
C SER A 33 58.62 1.68 -8.16
N TYR A 34 58.07 0.73 -7.40
CA TYR A 34 56.67 0.66 -7.03
C TYR A 34 56.54 0.32 -5.55
N ILE A 35 55.40 0.70 -4.95
CA ILE A 35 54.98 0.33 -3.60
C ILE A 35 53.60 -0.33 -3.64
N LEU A 36 53.33 -1.19 -2.66
CA LEU A 36 52.03 -1.85 -2.52
C LEU A 36 51.05 -0.88 -1.84
N THR A 37 49.89 -0.67 -2.47
CA THR A 37 48.81 0.18 -1.97
C THR A 37 47.59 -0.67 -1.63
N PHE A 38 46.68 -0.16 -0.79
CA PHE A 38 45.47 -0.89 -0.35
C PHE A 38 44.20 -0.05 -0.57
N ASP A 39 44.10 0.55 -1.75
CA ASP A 39 43.22 1.66 -2.13
C ASP A 39 42.12 1.26 -3.14
N ILE A 40 41.98 -0.05 -3.42
CA ILE A 40 40.91 -0.59 -4.27
C ILE A 40 39.61 -0.73 -3.47
N PHE A 41 38.51 -0.19 -4.00
CA PHE A 41 37.16 -0.27 -3.43
C PHE A 41 36.26 -1.17 -4.30
N GLY A 42 35.32 -1.89 -3.68
CA GLY A 42 34.06 -2.23 -4.34
C GLY A 42 33.86 -3.63 -4.96
N ILE A 43 34.77 -4.60 -4.85
CA ILE A 43 34.48 -5.97 -5.33
C ILE A 43 34.97 -7.07 -4.36
N PRO A 44 34.07 -7.87 -3.75
CA PRO A 44 34.42 -9.08 -3.04
C PRO A 44 34.40 -10.30 -3.98
N TYR A 45 35.51 -10.59 -4.67
CA TYR A 45 35.75 -11.94 -5.17
C TYR A 45 36.28 -12.84 -4.05
N ALA A 46 36.05 -14.15 -4.15
CA ALA A 46 36.14 -15.11 -3.04
C ALA A 46 37.57 -15.47 -2.54
N GLU A 47 38.59 -14.64 -2.79
CA GLU A 47 39.94 -14.79 -2.21
C GLU A 47 40.55 -13.42 -1.84
N PRO A 48 41.39 -13.35 -0.79
CA PRO A 48 41.73 -12.07 -0.16
C PRO A 48 42.88 -11.33 -0.83
N SER A 49 42.59 -10.22 -1.54
CA SER A 49 43.60 -9.19 -1.83
C SER A 49 43.00 -7.82 -2.16
N PHE A 50 42.91 -6.95 -1.15
CA PHE A 50 42.53 -5.55 -1.31
C PHE A 50 43.73 -4.65 -1.64
N ALA A 51 44.62 -5.10 -2.52
CA ALA A 51 45.91 -4.46 -2.78
C ALA A 51 46.10 -4.10 -4.26
N SER A 52 46.67 -2.93 -4.53
CA SER A 52 47.19 -2.49 -5.84
C SER A 52 48.67 -2.11 -5.75
N ILE A 53 49.22 -1.55 -6.82
CA ILE A 53 50.57 -0.95 -6.82
C ILE A 53 50.54 0.48 -7.35
N SER A 54 51.38 1.34 -6.78
CA SER A 54 51.64 2.70 -7.27
C SER A 54 53.12 2.94 -7.45
N GLU A 55 53.48 3.80 -8.40
CA GLU A 55 54.88 4.19 -8.64
C GLU A 55 55.43 4.98 -7.45
N TYR A 56 56.70 4.75 -7.14
CA TYR A 56 57.40 5.43 -6.06
C TYR A 56 58.84 5.70 -6.45
N SER A 57 59.25 6.96 -6.36
CA SER A 57 60.64 7.38 -6.50
C SER A 57 61.25 7.51 -5.12
N HIS A 58 62.21 6.66 -4.76
CA HIS A 58 62.97 6.81 -3.52
C HIS A 58 63.71 8.17 -3.52
N PRO A 59 63.43 9.09 -2.59
CA PRO A 59 64.16 10.35 -2.52
C PRO A 59 65.59 10.10 -2.04
N GLU A 60 66.58 10.53 -2.83
CA GLU A 60 67.99 10.36 -2.48
C GLU A 60 68.33 11.06 -1.15
N GLY A 61 68.95 10.33 -0.22
CA GLY A 61 69.69 10.93 0.90
C GLY A 61 68.97 11.11 2.25
N LYS A 62 67.91 10.37 2.57
CA LYS A 62 67.35 10.32 3.95
C LYS A 62 67.13 8.90 4.47
N GLU A 63 68.15 8.37 5.16
CA GLU A 63 68.00 7.20 6.02
C GLU A 63 67.07 7.54 7.20
N GLY A 64 65.99 6.77 7.37
CA GLY A 64 65.09 6.94 8.52
C GLY A 64 63.68 6.37 8.36
N ASN A 65 63.14 6.26 7.14
CA ASN A 65 61.86 5.58 6.86
C ASN A 65 61.71 5.29 5.34
N THR A 66 62.45 4.32 4.81
CA THR A 66 62.30 3.87 3.41
C THR A 66 61.11 2.91 3.28
N ILE A 67 60.13 3.26 2.45
CA ILE A 67 59.00 2.37 2.13
C ILE A 67 59.53 1.15 1.37
N PRO A 68 59.14 -0.09 1.71
CA PRO A 68 59.66 -1.28 1.06
C PRO A 68 59.12 -1.46 -0.38
N ASP A 69 60.01 -1.87 -1.27
CA ASP A 69 59.73 -2.28 -2.66
C ASP A 69 58.64 -3.38 -2.75
N VAL A 70 57.92 -3.50 -3.87
CA VAL A 70 56.92 -4.59 -4.02
C VAL A 70 57.60 -5.94 -4.26
N HIS A 71 57.39 -6.89 -3.35
CA HIS A 71 57.78 -8.29 -3.52
C HIS A 71 56.61 -9.13 -4.06
N GLY A 72 56.91 -10.08 -4.95
CA GLY A 72 55.90 -10.95 -5.55
C GLY A 72 56.49 -12.11 -6.35
N MET A 73 55.66 -12.72 -7.21
CA MET A 73 56.03 -13.87 -8.04
C MET A 73 55.89 -13.54 -9.52
N ALA A 74 56.97 -13.68 -10.29
CA ALA A 74 56.90 -13.70 -11.74
C ALA A 74 56.50 -15.10 -12.23
N TYR A 75 55.39 -15.21 -12.95
CA TYR A 75 54.92 -16.45 -13.58
C TYR A 75 55.04 -16.37 -15.10
N LEU A 76 55.62 -17.40 -15.73
CA LEU A 76 55.66 -17.52 -17.19
C LEU A 76 54.40 -18.22 -17.67
N LEU A 77 53.54 -17.49 -18.37
CA LEU A 77 52.25 -17.96 -18.87
C LEU A 77 52.24 -18.12 -20.40
N THR A 78 51.36 -18.98 -20.91
CA THR A 78 51.01 -18.95 -22.34
C THR A 78 50.18 -17.70 -22.64
N LYS A 79 50.07 -17.30 -23.92
CA LYS A 79 49.24 -16.14 -24.29
C LYS A 79 47.77 -16.38 -23.93
N ALA A 80 47.28 -17.61 -24.08
CA ALA A 80 45.91 -17.99 -23.73
C ALA A 80 45.66 -17.94 -22.20
N ASP A 81 46.59 -18.43 -21.39
CA ASP A 81 46.47 -18.38 -19.93
C ASP A 81 46.56 -16.94 -19.40
N TYR A 82 47.38 -16.09 -20.03
CA TYR A 82 47.45 -14.66 -19.72
C TYR A 82 46.14 -13.93 -20.08
N CYS A 83 45.53 -14.23 -21.24
CA CYS A 83 44.19 -13.72 -21.56
C CYS A 83 43.12 -14.20 -20.55
N ARG A 84 43.19 -15.45 -20.06
CA ARG A 84 42.28 -15.91 -18.99
C ARG A 84 42.50 -15.17 -17.67
N LEU A 85 43.75 -14.87 -17.31
CA LEU A 85 44.09 -14.07 -16.15
C LEU A 85 43.41 -12.69 -16.23
N ILE A 86 43.66 -11.95 -17.32
CA ILE A 86 43.08 -10.64 -17.65
C ILE A 86 41.55 -10.64 -17.48
N LEU A 87 40.88 -11.62 -18.10
CA LEU A 87 39.42 -11.77 -18.02
C LEU A 87 38.94 -12.09 -16.60
N SER A 88 39.68 -12.90 -15.84
CA SER A 88 39.32 -13.27 -14.46
C SER A 88 39.55 -12.17 -13.42
N GLU A 89 40.34 -11.15 -13.75
CA GLU A 89 40.66 -10.01 -12.87
C GLU A 89 39.87 -8.74 -13.24
N GLY A 90 39.09 -8.75 -14.33
CA GLY A 90 38.33 -7.58 -14.79
C GLY A 90 39.19 -6.46 -15.41
N SER A 91 40.29 -6.83 -16.09
CA SER A 91 41.14 -5.90 -16.84
C SER A 91 40.32 -5.07 -17.84
N GLY A 92 40.66 -3.81 -18.00
CA GLY A 92 39.93 -2.83 -18.82
C GLY A 92 38.81 -2.10 -18.06
N VAL A 93 38.15 -2.74 -17.10
CA VAL A 93 37.09 -2.11 -16.28
C VAL A 93 37.65 -1.62 -14.94
N GLY A 94 38.27 -2.51 -14.16
CA GLY A 94 38.83 -2.18 -12.83
C GLY A 94 40.34 -1.90 -12.83
N TYR A 95 41.08 -2.48 -13.79
CA TYR A 95 42.54 -2.46 -13.83
C TYR A 95 43.08 -2.08 -15.22
N ASP A 96 44.22 -1.40 -15.22
CA ASP A 96 45.13 -1.23 -16.36
C ASP A 96 46.19 -2.33 -16.36
N GLU A 97 46.57 -2.79 -17.56
CA GLU A 97 47.77 -3.60 -17.77
C GLU A 97 48.99 -2.68 -17.95
N ILE A 98 49.99 -2.84 -17.08
CA ILE A 98 51.22 -2.06 -17.12
C ILE A 98 52.48 -2.95 -17.16
N PRO A 99 53.52 -2.57 -17.92
CA PRO A 99 54.81 -3.24 -17.87
C PRO A 99 55.58 -2.84 -16.62
N VAL A 100 56.23 -3.80 -15.97
CA VAL A 100 57.13 -3.59 -14.83
C VAL A 100 58.43 -4.38 -15.01
N GLU A 101 59.54 -3.76 -14.59
CA GLU A 101 60.83 -4.44 -14.53
C GLU A 101 61.01 -5.08 -13.16
N ALA A 102 61.05 -6.42 -13.13
CA ALA A 102 61.19 -7.21 -11.92
C ALA A 102 62.59 -7.81 -11.81
N LEU A 103 63.21 -7.70 -10.63
CA LEU A 103 64.53 -8.24 -10.33
C LEU A 103 64.40 -9.59 -9.61
N LEU A 104 65.18 -10.58 -10.03
CA LEU A 104 65.23 -11.89 -9.37
C LEU A 104 65.71 -11.75 -7.92
N LEU A 105 64.94 -12.26 -6.96
CA LEU A 105 65.26 -12.08 -5.54
C LEU A 105 66.57 -12.81 -5.13
N SER A 106 66.88 -13.92 -5.82
CA SER A 106 68.10 -14.70 -5.63
C SER A 106 69.34 -14.13 -6.35
N ASP A 107 69.15 -13.27 -7.35
CA ASP A 107 70.22 -12.57 -8.08
C ASP A 107 69.67 -11.26 -8.63
N LYS A 108 69.74 -10.19 -7.80
CA LYS A 108 69.19 -8.87 -8.11
C LYS A 108 69.83 -8.18 -9.33
N LYS A 109 70.85 -8.78 -9.97
CA LYS A 109 71.41 -8.29 -11.25
C LYS A 109 70.63 -8.80 -12.47
N ARG A 110 69.89 -9.92 -12.35
CA ARG A 110 69.07 -10.46 -13.44
C ARG A 110 67.66 -9.89 -13.41
N ARG A 111 67.24 -9.35 -14.57
CA ARG A 111 65.97 -8.64 -14.75
C ARG A 111 65.00 -9.47 -15.59
N ILE A 112 63.71 -9.38 -15.29
CA ILE A 112 62.59 -9.96 -16.03
C ILE A 112 61.63 -8.82 -16.35
N GLN A 113 61.37 -8.62 -17.65
CA GLN A 113 60.32 -7.71 -18.11
C GLN A 113 58.98 -8.46 -18.04
N ALA A 114 58.07 -7.97 -17.20
CA ALA A 114 56.79 -8.61 -16.91
C ALA A 114 55.63 -7.62 -17.08
N GLN A 115 54.45 -8.12 -17.41
CA GLN A 115 53.21 -7.36 -17.31
C GLN A 115 52.61 -7.54 -15.92
N THR A 116 51.87 -6.56 -15.43
CA THR A 116 51.07 -6.67 -14.21
C THR A 116 49.80 -5.83 -14.32
N LEU A 117 48.90 -5.97 -13.35
CA LEU A 117 47.66 -5.21 -13.28
C LEU A 117 47.82 -4.09 -12.25
N LYS A 118 47.26 -2.90 -12.52
CA LYS A 118 47.20 -1.77 -11.58
C LYS A 118 45.77 -1.22 -11.57
N ALA A 119 45.23 -0.87 -10.41
CA ALA A 119 43.85 -0.38 -10.31
C ALA A 119 43.71 1.02 -10.93
N LYS A 120 42.59 1.25 -11.63
CA LYS A 120 42.32 2.53 -12.33
C LYS A 120 41.99 3.70 -11.40
N TYR A 121 41.34 3.43 -10.26
CA TYR A 121 40.73 4.46 -9.41
C TYR A 121 41.13 4.37 -7.91
N PRO A 122 42.42 4.54 -7.55
CA PRO A 122 42.87 4.50 -6.15
C PRO A 122 42.67 5.84 -5.40
N PHE A 123 42.04 5.83 -4.22
CA PHE A 123 42.12 6.95 -3.26
C PHE A 123 41.89 6.52 -1.80
N ARG A 124 42.57 7.18 -0.85
CA ARG A 124 42.39 7.07 0.61
C ARG A 124 42.70 8.43 1.28
N PRO A 125 42.21 8.72 2.51
CA PRO A 125 41.70 7.77 3.50
C PRO A 125 40.34 8.13 4.15
N ASN A 126 39.34 7.25 4.02
CA ASN A 126 38.87 6.44 5.17
C ASN A 126 37.83 5.37 4.80
N ARG A 127 38.10 4.13 5.27
CA ARG A 127 37.17 3.06 5.69
C ARG A 127 36.12 2.51 4.70
N ALA A 128 36.46 1.31 4.19
CA ALA A 128 35.59 0.18 3.83
C ALA A 128 34.65 0.31 2.59
N PRO A 129 34.38 -0.80 1.87
CA PRO A 129 33.33 -0.83 0.86
C PRO A 129 32.01 -0.51 1.53
N SER A 130 31.38 0.59 1.13
CA SER A 130 30.28 1.16 1.89
C SER A 130 29.08 0.22 1.92
N LEU A 131 28.62 -0.11 3.12
CA LEU A 131 27.33 -0.73 3.41
C LEU A 131 26.17 0.24 3.09
N ARG A 132 26.13 0.76 1.86
CA ARG A 132 25.03 1.54 1.29
C ARG A 132 24.07 0.55 0.68
N TYR A 133 23.08 0.17 1.48
CA TYR A 133 22.01 -0.73 1.11
C TYR A 133 21.19 -0.06 0.00
N MET A 134 21.48 -0.36 -1.27
CA MET A 134 20.75 0.21 -2.39
C MET A 134 19.45 -0.58 -2.59
N VAL A 135 18.33 0.00 -2.19
CA VAL A 135 16.98 -0.51 -2.46
C VAL A 135 16.26 0.54 -3.29
N ASN A 136 15.97 0.21 -4.54
CA ASN A 136 15.20 1.07 -5.42
C ASN A 136 13.69 0.77 -5.29
N GLY A 137 12.89 1.83 -5.14
CA GLY A 137 11.46 1.76 -4.84
C GLY A 137 10.52 1.53 -6.03
N HIS A 138 10.97 1.78 -7.27
CA HIS A 138 10.14 1.65 -8.47
C HIS A 138 10.98 1.35 -9.72
N ASN A 139 10.50 0.46 -10.61
CA ASN A 139 11.14 0.05 -11.88
C ASN A 139 10.19 -0.85 -12.71
N ASP A 140 10.03 -0.54 -14.00
CA ASP A 140 9.07 -1.14 -14.94
C ASP A 140 9.63 -2.21 -15.86
N PHE A 141 10.80 -2.77 -15.54
CA PHE A 141 11.41 -3.86 -16.30
C PHE A 141 10.45 -5.02 -16.64
N PRO A 142 9.49 -5.43 -15.78
CA PRO A 142 8.46 -6.43 -16.15
C PRO A 142 7.50 -5.94 -17.25
N TYR A 143 7.15 -4.66 -17.28
CA TYR A 143 6.32 -4.08 -18.33
C TYR A 143 7.08 -3.94 -19.65
N MET A 144 8.37 -3.58 -19.62
CA MET A 144 9.25 -3.64 -20.79
C MET A 144 9.30 -5.07 -21.36
N ILE A 145 9.47 -6.09 -20.51
CA ILE A 145 9.44 -7.51 -20.94
C ILE A 145 8.06 -7.91 -21.50
N ARG A 146 6.95 -7.35 -20.99
CA ARG A 146 5.61 -7.51 -21.58
C ARG A 146 5.54 -6.93 -22.98
N GLY A 147 5.93 -5.66 -23.15
CA GLY A 147 5.85 -4.95 -24.42
C GLY A 147 6.73 -5.55 -25.51
N PHE A 148 8.01 -5.79 -25.22
CA PHE A 148 8.99 -6.22 -26.22
C PHE A 148 9.06 -7.74 -26.41
N TYR A 149 8.75 -8.55 -25.38
CA TYR A 149 8.93 -10.00 -25.41
C TYR A 149 7.64 -10.79 -25.10
N ARG A 150 6.49 -10.13 -24.95
CA ARG A 150 5.17 -10.75 -24.68
C ARG A 150 5.22 -11.73 -23.50
N ASN A 151 5.90 -11.36 -22.42
CA ASN A 151 6.12 -12.16 -21.20
C ASN A 151 6.97 -13.45 -21.39
N HIS A 152 7.53 -13.69 -22.58
CA HIS A 152 8.40 -14.83 -22.85
C HIS A 152 9.86 -14.55 -22.46
N LEU A 153 10.22 -14.90 -21.22
CA LEU A 153 11.60 -14.78 -20.71
C LEU A 153 12.63 -15.57 -21.54
N ASN A 154 12.22 -16.60 -22.28
CA ASN A 154 13.08 -17.39 -23.16
C ASN A 154 13.27 -16.77 -24.56
N ALA A 155 12.50 -15.73 -24.92
CA ALA A 155 12.65 -15.04 -26.21
C ALA A 155 13.84 -14.06 -26.22
N THR A 156 14.47 -13.83 -25.07
CA THR A 156 15.63 -12.95 -24.90
C THR A 156 16.56 -13.48 -23.82
N ASN A 157 17.73 -12.85 -23.64
CA ASN A 157 18.61 -13.13 -22.52
C ASN A 157 18.69 -11.89 -21.63
N LEU A 158 18.08 -11.94 -20.44
CA LEU A 158 18.10 -10.84 -19.47
C LEU A 158 19.52 -10.50 -18.95
N GLN A 159 20.56 -11.24 -19.35
CA GLN A 159 21.94 -10.92 -19.00
C GLN A 159 22.42 -9.59 -19.59
N ASN A 160 22.13 -9.32 -20.87
CA ASN A 160 22.47 -8.06 -21.54
C ASN A 160 21.38 -7.77 -22.57
N LEU A 161 20.63 -6.68 -22.40
CA LEU A 161 19.54 -6.34 -23.32
C LEU A 161 19.95 -5.18 -24.23
N PRO A 162 19.57 -5.21 -25.53
CA PRO A 162 19.94 -4.16 -26.48
C PRO A 162 19.09 -2.89 -26.34
N ILE A 163 18.01 -2.95 -25.55
CA ILE A 163 17.00 -1.90 -25.34
C ILE A 163 16.58 -1.97 -23.86
N GLY A 164 16.13 -0.85 -23.30
CA GLY A 164 15.73 -0.71 -21.90
C GLY A 164 16.86 -0.20 -21.01
N GLN A 165 16.52 0.23 -19.80
CA GLN A 165 17.41 0.78 -18.78
C GLN A 165 17.84 -0.27 -17.74
N THR A 166 17.22 -1.45 -17.74
CA THR A 166 17.56 -2.55 -16.84
C THR A 166 17.98 -3.81 -17.61
N ASP A 167 19.06 -4.44 -17.15
CA ASP A 167 19.35 -5.86 -17.37
C ASP A 167 20.26 -6.37 -16.25
N ILE A 168 20.49 -7.67 -16.17
CA ILE A 168 21.27 -8.27 -15.06
C ILE A 168 22.70 -7.72 -15.03
N SER A 169 23.37 -7.56 -16.18
CA SER A 169 24.74 -7.00 -16.20
C SER A 169 24.78 -5.57 -15.67
N ARG A 170 23.82 -4.73 -16.03
CA ARG A 170 23.74 -3.35 -15.56
C ARG A 170 23.33 -3.25 -14.09
N LEU A 171 22.38 -4.07 -13.63
CA LEU A 171 22.03 -4.19 -12.21
C LEU A 171 23.24 -4.57 -11.34
N ARG A 172 24.13 -5.45 -11.85
CA ARG A 172 25.39 -5.80 -11.17
C ARG A 172 26.40 -4.65 -11.18
N GLN A 173 26.52 -3.92 -12.29
CA GLN A 173 27.41 -2.74 -12.39
C GLN A 173 26.95 -1.60 -11.47
N GLY A 174 25.64 -1.37 -11.38
CA GLY A 174 25.01 -0.42 -10.45
C GLY A 174 25.04 -0.84 -8.98
N GLN A 175 25.52 -2.05 -8.67
CA GLN A 175 25.62 -2.59 -7.30
C GLN A 175 24.28 -2.65 -6.55
N LEU A 176 23.16 -2.86 -7.26
CA LEU A 176 21.83 -2.84 -6.66
C LEU A 176 21.63 -4.01 -5.67
N GLY A 177 21.07 -3.71 -4.49
CA GLY A 177 20.82 -4.70 -3.44
C GLY A 177 19.37 -5.14 -3.31
N GLY A 178 18.43 -4.29 -3.70
CA GLY A 178 17.01 -4.59 -3.81
C GLY A 178 16.30 -3.70 -4.81
N GLN A 179 15.21 -4.22 -5.38
CA GLN A 179 14.39 -3.58 -6.38
C GLN A 179 12.93 -3.97 -6.12
N PHE A 180 12.05 -2.99 -6.01
CA PHE A 180 10.63 -3.20 -6.25
C PHE A 180 10.38 -3.19 -7.76
N TRP A 181 9.79 -4.25 -8.27
CA TRP A 181 9.37 -4.39 -9.65
C TRP A 181 7.90 -3.98 -9.76
N SER A 182 7.58 -3.08 -10.69
CA SER A 182 6.20 -2.71 -10.97
C SER A 182 5.51 -3.81 -11.77
N ALA A 183 4.38 -4.29 -11.28
CA ALA A 183 3.47 -5.15 -12.00
C ALA A 183 2.41 -4.30 -12.75
N TYR A 184 2.86 -3.26 -13.46
CA TYR A 184 2.02 -2.30 -14.17
C TYR A 184 1.24 -2.89 -15.36
N VAL A 185 0.00 -2.44 -15.53
CA VAL A 185 -0.87 -2.66 -16.69
C VAL A 185 -1.57 -1.34 -17.04
N PRO A 186 -1.63 -0.92 -18.32
CA PRO A 186 -2.30 0.31 -18.73
C PRO A 186 -3.77 0.40 -18.29
N CYS A 187 -4.18 1.60 -17.89
CA CYS A 187 -5.57 1.89 -17.58
C CYS A 187 -6.42 1.79 -18.87
N PRO A 188 -7.56 1.06 -18.87
CA PRO A 188 -8.34 0.81 -20.08
C PRO A 188 -8.80 2.11 -20.75
N ASP A 189 -8.91 2.09 -22.08
CA ASP A 189 -9.34 3.27 -22.83
C ASP A 189 -10.86 3.41 -22.82
N VAL A 190 -11.28 4.63 -22.49
CA VAL A 190 -12.67 5.07 -22.64
C VAL A 190 -12.78 5.61 -24.06
N ASP A 191 -13.32 4.81 -24.98
CA ASP A 191 -13.71 5.29 -26.30
C ASP A 191 -14.93 6.21 -26.19
N VAL A 192 -14.66 7.48 -25.87
CA VAL A 192 -15.67 8.54 -25.68
C VAL A 192 -16.48 8.82 -26.95
N SER A 193 -16.07 8.27 -28.11
CA SER A 193 -16.76 8.47 -29.38
C SER A 193 -18.01 7.59 -29.55
N ASN A 194 -18.09 6.45 -28.87
CA ASN A 194 -19.17 5.47 -29.02
C ASN A 194 -20.16 5.44 -27.85
N SER A 195 -19.84 6.03 -26.69
CA SER A 195 -20.73 5.99 -25.51
C SER A 195 -21.90 7.00 -25.57
N ILE A 196 -21.84 8.01 -26.44
CA ILE A 196 -22.84 9.11 -26.48
C ILE A 196 -24.13 8.73 -27.24
N LEU A 197 -24.12 7.65 -28.05
CA LEU A 197 -25.24 7.32 -28.95
C LEU A 197 -26.11 6.12 -28.51
N ASN A 198 -25.70 5.36 -27.49
CA ASN A 198 -26.39 4.13 -27.06
C ASN A 198 -26.95 4.19 -25.62
N GLU A 199 -27.13 5.37 -25.03
CA GLU A 199 -27.55 5.53 -23.62
C GLU A 199 -29.02 5.10 -23.31
N SER A 200 -29.82 4.69 -24.29
CA SER A 200 -31.26 4.49 -24.13
C SER A 200 -31.73 3.08 -23.74
N GLU A 201 -30.90 2.03 -23.84
CA GLU A 201 -31.36 0.63 -23.60
C GLU A 201 -30.75 -0.09 -22.38
N GLU A 202 -29.55 0.25 -21.91
CA GLU A 202 -28.88 -0.53 -20.84
C GLU A 202 -29.31 -0.21 -19.39
N ARG A 203 -30.15 0.82 -19.15
CA ARG A 203 -30.68 1.12 -17.81
C ARG A 203 -31.88 0.26 -17.40
N LYS A 204 -31.70 -1.07 -17.39
CA LYS A 204 -32.64 -2.04 -16.77
C LYS A 204 -31.93 -3.04 -15.85
N GLY A 205 -31.73 -2.63 -14.60
CA GLY A 205 -31.80 -3.52 -13.43
C GLY A 205 -31.01 -4.82 -13.47
N LYS A 206 -29.71 -4.75 -13.82
CA LYS A 206 -28.75 -5.81 -13.49
C LYS A 206 -27.53 -5.19 -12.85
N ALA A 207 -27.11 -5.73 -11.71
CA ALA A 207 -25.81 -5.44 -11.14
C ALA A 207 -24.74 -5.64 -12.21
N THR A 208 -23.93 -4.61 -12.45
CA THR A 208 -22.78 -4.71 -13.35
C THR A 208 -21.78 -5.68 -12.75
N LEU A 209 -21.77 -6.90 -13.30
CA LEU A 209 -20.58 -7.74 -13.34
C LEU A 209 -19.37 -6.89 -13.75
N PRO A 210 -18.15 -7.20 -13.32
CA PRO A 210 -16.97 -6.53 -13.84
C PRO A 210 -17.02 -6.57 -15.36
N ASP A 211 -16.90 -5.40 -15.99
CA ASP A 211 -16.90 -5.32 -17.44
C ASP A 211 -15.72 -6.14 -18.00
N GLU A 212 -15.79 -6.54 -19.28
CA GLU A 212 -14.75 -7.38 -19.88
C GLU A 212 -13.35 -6.73 -19.76
N ARG A 213 -13.30 -5.40 -19.63
CA ARG A 213 -12.09 -4.58 -19.43
C ARG A 213 -11.52 -4.71 -18.01
N SER A 214 -12.36 -4.70 -16.97
CA SER A 214 -11.95 -4.97 -15.58
C SER A 214 -11.44 -6.40 -15.40
N LEU A 215 -12.08 -7.37 -16.07
CA LEU A 215 -11.59 -8.75 -16.12
C LEU A 215 -10.23 -8.85 -16.82
N GLN A 216 -10.05 -8.13 -17.94
CA GLN A 216 -8.77 -8.05 -18.65
C GLN A 216 -7.66 -7.41 -17.79
N ALA A 217 -7.95 -6.35 -17.03
CA ALA A 217 -6.99 -5.70 -16.14
C ALA A 217 -6.52 -6.63 -15.00
N ILE A 218 -7.43 -7.40 -14.38
CA ILE A 218 -7.08 -8.43 -13.39
C ILE A 218 -6.21 -9.52 -14.03
N HIS A 219 -6.63 -10.03 -15.19
CA HIS A 219 -5.91 -11.06 -15.94
C HIS A 219 -4.48 -10.64 -16.26
N ASP A 220 -4.29 -9.45 -16.82
CA ASP A 220 -2.99 -8.94 -17.22
C ASP A 220 -2.10 -8.64 -16.01
N THR A 221 -2.67 -8.19 -14.90
CA THR A 221 -1.91 -7.98 -13.65
C THR A 221 -1.41 -9.30 -13.07
N LEU A 222 -2.24 -10.35 -13.11
CA LEU A 222 -1.81 -11.71 -12.73
C LEU A 222 -0.67 -12.20 -13.62
N GLN A 223 -0.68 -11.90 -14.92
CA GLN A 223 0.43 -12.22 -15.82
C GLN A 223 1.72 -11.45 -15.50
N GLN A 224 1.63 -10.19 -15.06
CA GLN A 224 2.80 -9.40 -14.65
C GLN A 224 3.39 -9.90 -13.33
N ILE A 225 2.55 -10.23 -12.35
CA ILE A 225 2.98 -10.85 -11.10
C ILE A 225 3.66 -12.21 -11.38
N ASP A 226 3.04 -13.07 -12.20
CA ASP A 226 3.61 -14.34 -12.65
C ASP A 226 4.95 -14.17 -13.39
N LEU A 227 5.07 -13.16 -14.26
CA LEU A 227 6.33 -12.85 -14.95
C LEU A 227 7.47 -12.55 -13.97
N ILE A 228 7.20 -11.78 -12.90
CA ILE A 228 8.21 -11.45 -11.88
C ILE A 228 8.62 -12.71 -11.10
N HIS A 229 7.67 -13.59 -10.76
CA HIS A 229 7.97 -14.90 -10.16
C HIS A 229 8.85 -15.75 -11.07
N ARG A 230 8.45 -15.94 -12.34
CA ARG A 230 9.22 -16.71 -13.31
C ARG A 230 10.62 -16.12 -13.57
N MET A 231 10.77 -14.80 -13.53
CA MET A 231 12.07 -14.13 -13.64
C MET A 231 12.99 -14.50 -12.45
N VAL A 232 12.43 -14.53 -11.24
CA VAL A 232 13.17 -14.97 -10.03
C VAL A 232 13.50 -16.46 -10.09
N GLU A 233 12.57 -17.30 -10.54
CA GLU A 233 12.75 -18.75 -10.67
C GLU A 233 13.76 -19.15 -11.76
N GLN A 234 13.79 -18.41 -12.88
CA GLN A 234 14.71 -18.66 -13.99
C GLN A 234 16.13 -18.17 -13.70
N TYR A 235 16.28 -17.13 -12.85
CA TYR A 235 17.57 -16.57 -12.46
C TYR A 235 17.76 -16.59 -10.92
N PRO A 236 17.68 -17.74 -10.24
CA PRO A 236 17.63 -17.85 -8.77
C PRO A 236 18.99 -17.59 -8.10
N THR A 237 20.06 -17.55 -8.88
CA THR A 237 21.42 -17.11 -8.51
C THR A 237 21.62 -15.60 -8.65
N VAL A 238 20.67 -14.91 -9.27
CA VAL A 238 20.70 -13.45 -9.49
C VAL A 238 19.69 -12.76 -8.60
N PHE A 239 18.44 -13.24 -8.59
CA PHE A 239 17.32 -12.66 -7.86
C PHE A 239 16.87 -13.56 -6.70
N SER A 240 16.17 -12.98 -5.73
CA SER A 240 15.36 -13.72 -4.75
C SER A 240 14.23 -12.83 -4.30
N LEU A 241 13.03 -13.38 -4.20
CA LEU A 241 11.85 -12.66 -3.74
C LEU A 241 11.95 -12.38 -2.22
N ALA A 242 11.54 -11.18 -1.80
CA ALA A 242 11.38 -10.81 -0.40
C ALA A 242 9.91 -10.49 -0.08
N HIS A 243 9.49 -10.87 1.12
CA HIS A 243 8.12 -10.68 1.61
C HIS A 243 8.05 -9.75 2.82
N THR A 244 9.19 -9.43 3.43
CA THR A 244 9.32 -8.58 4.62
C THR A 244 10.63 -7.79 4.58
N ALA A 245 10.77 -6.74 5.40
CA ALA A 245 12.05 -6.04 5.61
C ALA A 245 13.21 -6.98 5.98
N ALA A 246 12.89 -8.03 6.75
CA ALA A 246 13.87 -8.94 7.31
C ALA A 246 14.54 -9.82 6.25
N ASP A 247 13.90 -10.01 5.10
CA ASP A 247 14.41 -10.83 3.99
C ASP A 247 15.45 -10.06 3.14
N ILE A 248 15.33 -8.73 3.07
CA ILE A 248 16.11 -7.86 2.18
C ILE A 248 17.61 -7.96 2.48
N LEU A 249 18.01 -7.87 3.75
CA LEU A 249 19.42 -7.89 4.13
C LEU A 249 20.09 -9.27 3.95
N PRO A 250 19.48 -10.41 4.34
CA PRO A 250 19.99 -11.74 4.02
C PRO A 250 20.09 -12.03 2.52
N ILE A 251 19.08 -11.65 1.72
CA ILE A 251 19.09 -11.86 0.26
C ILE A 251 20.24 -11.07 -0.37
N PHE A 252 20.36 -9.78 -0.05
CA PHE A 252 21.47 -8.94 -0.51
C PHE A 252 22.84 -9.52 -0.12
N LYS A 253 23.00 -9.95 1.15
CA LYS A 253 24.23 -10.61 1.64
C LYS A 253 24.55 -11.93 0.92
N SER A 254 23.56 -12.63 0.39
CA SER A 254 23.77 -13.82 -0.45
C SER A 254 24.32 -13.52 -1.85
N GLY A 255 24.57 -12.24 -2.18
CA GLY A 255 25.00 -11.79 -3.50
C GLY A 255 23.86 -11.77 -4.51
N ARG A 256 22.60 -11.83 -4.07
CA ARG A 256 21.41 -11.78 -4.93
C ARG A 256 20.71 -10.44 -4.76
N ILE A 257 20.10 -9.97 -5.84
CA ILE A 257 19.26 -8.76 -5.84
C ILE A 257 17.93 -9.15 -5.20
N THR A 258 17.50 -8.35 -4.23
CA THR A 258 16.23 -8.56 -3.55
C THR A 258 15.09 -8.09 -4.44
N SER A 259 14.26 -9.00 -4.93
CA SER A 259 13.05 -8.67 -5.69
C SER A 259 11.87 -8.47 -4.75
N LEU A 260 11.16 -7.35 -4.88
CA LEU A 260 9.85 -7.10 -4.26
C LEU A 260 8.85 -6.76 -5.37
N ILE A 261 7.55 -6.87 -5.10
CA ILE A 261 6.49 -6.61 -6.11
C ILE A 261 5.62 -5.45 -5.65
N GLY A 262 5.46 -4.45 -6.52
CA GLY A 262 4.44 -3.41 -6.45
C GLY A 262 3.35 -3.63 -7.49
N VAL A 263 2.13 -3.15 -7.22
CA VAL A 263 1.05 -3.05 -8.22
C VAL A 263 0.74 -1.57 -8.43
N GLU A 264 0.57 -1.15 -9.68
CA GLU A 264 0.55 0.27 -10.04
C GLU A 264 -0.82 0.74 -10.55
N GLY A 265 -1.65 1.19 -9.61
CA GLY A 265 -3.01 1.66 -9.87
C GLY A 265 -4.06 0.61 -9.50
N LEU A 266 -5.09 1.02 -8.77
CA LEU A 266 -6.15 0.13 -8.31
C LEU A 266 -7.19 -0.24 -9.38
N HIS A 267 -7.11 0.30 -10.60
CA HIS A 267 -7.86 -0.27 -11.75
C HIS A 267 -7.50 -1.75 -11.96
N GLN A 268 -6.27 -2.15 -11.62
CA GLN A 268 -5.75 -3.51 -11.73
C GLN A 268 -6.40 -4.55 -10.80
N ILE A 269 -7.15 -4.11 -9.77
CA ILE A 269 -7.91 -5.05 -8.92
C ILE A 269 -9.33 -5.30 -9.45
N GLY A 270 -9.72 -4.71 -10.58
CA GLY A 270 -11.05 -4.85 -11.21
C GLY A 270 -12.18 -4.64 -10.20
N ASN A 271 -12.07 -3.55 -9.43
CA ASN A 271 -12.98 -3.15 -8.36
C ASN A 271 -13.16 -4.17 -7.21
N SER A 272 -12.22 -5.11 -7.03
CA SER A 272 -12.34 -6.18 -6.03
C SER A 272 -11.21 -6.20 -5.00
N VAL A 273 -11.53 -5.85 -3.75
CA VAL A 273 -10.59 -5.96 -2.61
C VAL A 273 -10.18 -7.43 -2.35
N SER A 274 -10.95 -8.41 -2.82
CA SER A 274 -10.55 -9.83 -2.82
C SER A 274 -9.38 -10.11 -3.78
N VAL A 275 -9.29 -9.39 -4.90
CA VAL A 275 -8.14 -9.44 -5.80
C VAL A 275 -6.93 -8.78 -5.13
N LEU A 276 -7.08 -7.64 -4.45
CA LEU A 276 -5.99 -7.03 -3.66
C LEU A 276 -5.42 -7.98 -2.59
N ARG A 277 -6.28 -8.67 -1.84
CA ARG A 277 -5.87 -9.72 -0.88
C ARG A 277 -5.14 -10.89 -1.57
N THR A 278 -5.52 -11.20 -2.80
CA THR A 278 -4.89 -12.26 -3.61
C THR A 278 -3.52 -11.82 -4.11
N PHE A 279 -3.38 -10.60 -4.63
CA PHE A 279 -2.10 -9.99 -4.99
C PHE A 279 -1.12 -9.96 -3.79
N HIS A 280 -1.59 -9.58 -2.60
CA HIS A 280 -0.75 -9.65 -1.39
C HIS A 280 -0.29 -11.09 -1.05
N ARG A 281 -1.16 -12.10 -1.20
CA ARG A 281 -0.77 -13.52 -1.05
C ARG A 281 0.24 -13.96 -2.11
N LEU A 282 0.13 -13.43 -3.33
CA LEU A 282 1.08 -13.63 -4.43
C LEU A 282 2.38 -12.81 -4.28
N GLY A 283 2.60 -12.11 -3.17
CA GLY A 283 3.88 -11.46 -2.85
C GLY A 283 3.93 -9.95 -3.06
N VAL A 284 2.84 -9.30 -3.48
CA VAL A 284 2.76 -7.83 -3.59
C VAL A 284 2.87 -7.17 -2.22
N ARG A 285 3.72 -6.12 -2.10
CA ARG A 285 4.04 -5.44 -0.83
C ARG A 285 3.85 -3.93 -0.82
N TYR A 286 3.59 -3.30 -1.96
CA TYR A 286 2.89 -2.02 -2.01
C TYR A 286 1.86 -2.03 -3.15
N VAL A 287 0.92 -1.08 -3.11
CA VAL A 287 0.06 -0.76 -4.24
C VAL A 287 0.00 0.76 -4.41
N THR A 288 0.22 1.26 -5.63
CA THR A 288 -0.06 2.66 -5.99
C THR A 288 -1.57 2.79 -6.15
N LEU A 289 -2.19 3.79 -5.51
CA LEU A 289 -3.66 3.93 -5.52
C LEU A 289 -4.17 4.28 -6.93
N THR A 290 -3.47 5.17 -7.62
CA THR A 290 -3.73 5.58 -9.01
C THR A 290 -2.45 5.55 -9.83
N HIS A 291 -2.59 5.24 -11.13
CA HIS A 291 -1.64 5.64 -12.15
C HIS A 291 -2.19 6.93 -12.82
N ASN A 292 -2.04 7.11 -14.13
CA ASN A 292 -2.40 8.35 -14.84
C ASN A 292 -3.90 8.53 -15.16
N LYS A 293 -4.78 7.60 -14.74
CA LYS A 293 -6.24 7.73 -14.81
C LYS A 293 -6.87 7.54 -13.43
N ASN A 294 -7.98 8.22 -13.18
CA ASN A 294 -8.85 8.01 -12.02
C ASN A 294 -9.33 6.55 -12.00
N ASN A 295 -9.59 6.01 -10.81
CA ASN A 295 -10.30 4.74 -10.66
C ASN A 295 -11.24 4.83 -9.45
N HIS A 296 -12.08 3.81 -9.27
CA HIS A 296 -13.14 3.82 -8.24
C HIS A 296 -12.65 4.03 -6.79
N PHE A 297 -11.35 3.89 -6.52
CA PHE A 297 -10.75 3.99 -5.19
C PHE A 297 -9.99 5.29 -4.93
N ALA A 298 -9.57 6.02 -5.97
CA ALA A 298 -8.78 7.24 -5.83
C ALA A 298 -8.69 8.04 -7.15
N ASP A 299 -8.48 9.35 -7.01
CA ASP A 299 -8.20 10.28 -8.10
C ASP A 299 -6.71 10.30 -8.47
N SER A 300 -6.42 10.48 -9.76
CA SER A 300 -5.08 10.67 -10.30
C SER A 300 -4.67 12.14 -10.31
N ALA A 301 -3.38 12.40 -10.22
CA ALA A 301 -2.83 13.76 -10.34
C ALA A 301 -3.05 14.36 -11.75
N ASP A 302 -3.05 13.52 -12.79
CA ASP A 302 -3.07 13.91 -14.21
C ASP A 302 -4.46 13.82 -14.86
N ASP A 303 -5.40 13.06 -14.30
CA ASP A 303 -6.75 12.89 -14.86
C ASP A 303 -7.74 13.96 -14.37
N ARG A 304 -7.39 15.23 -14.62
CA ARG A 304 -8.22 16.39 -14.27
C ARG A 304 -8.90 16.99 -15.51
N PRO A 305 -10.20 17.30 -15.45
CA PRO A 305 -10.82 18.15 -16.47
C PRO A 305 -10.32 19.60 -16.35
N PHE A 306 -9.87 20.18 -17.47
CA PHE A 306 -9.36 21.55 -17.57
C PHE A 306 -10.30 22.61 -16.98
N THR A 307 -9.88 23.35 -15.95
CA THR A 307 -10.53 24.59 -15.48
C THR A 307 -9.53 25.64 -14.96
N TYR A 308 -9.84 26.92 -15.22
CA TYR A 308 -9.12 28.17 -14.86
C TYR A 308 -10.07 29.03 -14.00
N ASP A 309 -9.68 29.95 -13.10
CA ASP A 309 -8.39 30.50 -12.62
C ASP A 309 -8.68 31.14 -11.23
N GLY A 310 -7.76 31.48 -10.32
CA GLY A 310 -6.30 31.51 -10.31
C GLY A 310 -5.79 32.13 -9.01
N GLY A 311 -4.58 31.75 -8.56
CA GLY A 311 -4.04 32.22 -7.27
C GLY A 311 -2.57 31.91 -6.99
N GLY A 312 -1.78 31.51 -8.01
CA GLY A 312 -0.38 31.14 -7.86
C GLY A 312 0.30 30.80 -9.18
N THR A 313 0.84 31.83 -9.85
CA THR A 313 1.89 31.80 -10.92
C THR A 313 2.04 30.54 -11.79
N ALA A 314 1.75 30.69 -13.08
CA ALA A 314 1.92 29.65 -14.10
C ALA A 314 3.40 29.24 -14.36
N SER A 315 3.66 27.93 -14.40
CA SER A 315 4.65 27.31 -15.32
C SER A 315 4.61 25.77 -15.28
N SER A 316 4.64 25.15 -16.47
CA SER A 316 5.23 23.83 -16.82
C SER A 316 4.79 22.52 -16.14
N PHE A 317 4.84 21.44 -16.93
CA PHE A 317 5.06 20.03 -16.54
C PHE A 317 5.50 19.84 -15.07
N GLY A 318 4.61 19.42 -14.16
CA GLY A 318 4.97 19.40 -12.73
C GLY A 318 3.98 18.86 -11.70
N ASN A 319 2.80 18.34 -12.05
CA ASN A 319 1.79 17.91 -11.05
C ASN A 319 2.05 16.57 -10.35
N ILE A 320 3.11 15.82 -10.75
CA ILE A 320 3.50 14.54 -10.12
C ILE A 320 4.39 14.78 -8.86
N ASN A 321 4.92 16.00 -8.67
CA ASN A 321 5.80 16.34 -7.54
C ASN A 321 5.01 16.74 -6.27
N CYS A 322 5.54 16.38 -5.09
CA CYS A 322 4.90 16.62 -3.80
C CYS A 322 4.89 18.11 -3.39
N SER A 323 3.75 18.60 -2.89
CA SER A 323 3.63 19.93 -2.28
C SER A 323 4.18 19.99 -0.84
N SER A 324 4.33 21.21 -0.31
CA SER A 324 4.81 21.42 1.07
C SER A 324 3.88 20.86 2.15
N ASP A 325 2.59 20.68 1.85
CA ASP A 325 1.63 20.08 2.78
C ASP A 325 1.84 18.57 2.87
N ILE A 326 2.16 17.91 1.74
CA ILE A 326 2.51 16.49 1.70
C ILE A 326 3.78 16.20 2.50
N PHE A 327 4.78 17.08 2.44
CA PHE A 327 5.98 17.01 3.29
C PHE A 327 5.63 16.95 4.79
N THR A 328 4.66 17.74 5.23
CA THR A 328 4.20 17.76 6.64
C THR A 328 3.48 16.45 7.01
N LEU A 329 2.70 15.87 6.09
CA LEU A 329 2.04 14.58 6.29
C LEU A 329 3.04 13.42 6.36
N VAL A 330 4.08 13.40 5.52
CA VAL A 330 5.15 12.38 5.53
C VAL A 330 5.97 12.42 6.82
N LEU A 331 6.29 13.62 7.33
CA LEU A 331 6.88 13.78 8.66
C LEU A 331 5.97 13.21 9.76
N THR A 332 4.67 13.48 9.69
CA THR A 332 3.70 13.09 10.72
C THR A 332 3.44 11.58 10.74
N ASN A 333 3.35 10.93 9.56
CA ASN A 333 3.13 9.49 9.45
C ASN A 333 4.42 8.66 9.54
N GLY A 334 5.60 9.30 9.50
CA GLY A 334 6.89 8.64 9.61
C GLY A 334 7.38 7.96 8.31
N GLY A 335 6.73 8.26 7.18
CA GLY A 335 6.87 7.61 5.88
C GLY A 335 8.13 7.98 5.11
N ILE A 336 8.06 7.98 3.79
CA ILE A 336 9.20 8.23 2.89
C ILE A 336 8.74 8.78 1.54
N ILE A 337 9.49 9.74 1.00
CA ILE A 337 9.41 10.15 -0.40
C ILE A 337 10.59 9.51 -1.13
N MET A 338 10.28 8.71 -2.14
CA MET A 338 11.27 8.05 -2.98
C MET A 338 11.48 8.93 -4.22
N ILE A 339 12.70 9.45 -4.40
CA ILE A 339 12.98 10.41 -5.48
C ILE A 339 13.01 9.68 -6.82
N CYS A 340 12.14 10.13 -7.73
CA CYS A 340 12.02 9.68 -9.11
C CYS A 340 13.08 10.35 -10.01
N PHE A 341 13.56 9.62 -11.02
CA PHE A 341 14.55 10.10 -11.97
C PHE A 341 13.93 10.51 -13.32
N LEU A 342 12.60 10.55 -13.48
CA LEU A 342 11.98 11.12 -14.68
C LEU A 342 12.56 12.51 -14.99
N PRO A 343 13.12 12.75 -16.20
CA PRO A 343 13.73 14.03 -16.56
C PRO A 343 12.82 15.24 -16.35
N GLU A 344 11.52 15.06 -16.60
CA GLU A 344 10.44 16.05 -16.48
C GLU A 344 10.26 16.51 -15.02
N LEU A 345 10.53 15.62 -14.05
CA LEU A 345 10.36 15.87 -12.62
C LEU A 345 11.66 16.32 -11.92
N SER A 346 12.79 16.31 -12.64
CA SER A 346 14.13 16.47 -12.08
C SER A 346 15.02 17.51 -12.79
N TRP A 347 14.52 18.18 -13.83
CA TRP A 347 15.23 19.25 -14.55
C TRP A 347 15.52 20.51 -13.72
N SER A 348 16.64 21.19 -14.01
CA SER A 348 16.93 22.50 -13.41
C SER A 348 16.07 23.60 -14.05
N PRO A 349 15.42 24.48 -13.25
CA PRO A 349 14.65 25.62 -13.77
C PRO A 349 15.45 26.59 -14.66
N SER A 350 16.78 26.58 -14.55
CA SER A 350 17.67 27.49 -15.26
C SER A 350 18.23 26.95 -16.58
N SER A 351 18.33 25.63 -16.74
CA SER A 351 18.91 24.99 -17.94
C SER A 351 17.91 24.14 -18.74
N ARG A 352 16.76 23.79 -18.15
CA ARG A 352 15.78 22.81 -18.69
C ARG A 352 16.41 21.48 -19.09
N GLN A 353 17.47 21.08 -18.38
CA GLN A 353 18.11 19.77 -18.51
C GLN A 353 18.11 19.09 -17.16
N SER A 354 17.93 17.77 -17.15
CA SER A 354 18.10 16.93 -15.96
C SER A 354 19.43 16.16 -16.04
N SER A 355 20.10 16.03 -14.90
CA SER A 355 21.33 15.26 -14.75
C SER A 355 21.42 14.63 -13.36
N LEU A 356 22.43 13.78 -13.16
CA LEU A 356 22.73 13.20 -11.86
C LEU A 356 22.92 14.26 -10.75
N GLU A 357 23.47 15.43 -11.08
CA GLU A 357 23.59 16.55 -10.13
C GLU A 357 22.24 17.19 -9.77
N THR A 358 21.28 17.29 -10.71
CA THR A 358 19.95 17.85 -10.41
C THR A 358 19.09 16.88 -9.60
N ILE A 359 19.25 15.56 -9.80
CA ILE A 359 18.70 14.53 -8.90
C ILE A 359 19.23 14.72 -7.47
N VAL A 360 20.55 14.94 -7.30
CA VAL A 360 21.14 15.21 -5.98
C VAL A 360 20.61 16.51 -5.37
N GLU A 361 20.36 17.54 -6.17
CA GLU A 361 19.73 18.78 -5.70
C GLU A 361 18.29 18.55 -5.25
N HIS A 362 17.52 17.71 -5.94
CA HIS A 362 16.17 17.35 -5.52
C HIS A 362 16.18 16.54 -4.21
N ILE A 363 17.09 15.55 -4.06
CA ILE A 363 17.32 14.82 -2.80
C ILE A 363 17.60 15.82 -1.67
N MET A 364 18.55 16.74 -1.86
CA MET A 364 18.92 17.72 -0.83
C MET A 364 17.80 18.70 -0.50
N HIS A 365 16.99 19.10 -1.49
CA HIS A 365 15.82 19.95 -1.26
C HIS A 365 14.76 19.26 -0.39
N VAL A 366 14.40 18.02 -0.70
CA VAL A 366 13.41 17.26 0.09
C VAL A 366 13.96 17.00 1.50
N VAL A 367 15.24 16.62 1.62
CA VAL A 367 15.94 16.48 2.91
C VAL A 367 15.89 17.76 3.75
N GLU A 368 16.04 18.94 3.15
CA GLU A 368 15.94 20.23 3.87
C GLU A 368 14.55 20.42 4.51
N LYS A 369 13.49 19.90 3.88
CA LYS A 369 12.10 20.00 4.36
C LYS A 369 11.72 18.92 5.36
N ILE A 370 12.11 17.66 5.12
CA ILE A 370 11.61 16.50 5.88
C ILE A 370 12.70 15.62 6.51
N GLY A 371 13.96 15.99 6.46
CA GLY A 371 15.05 15.22 7.09
C GLY A 371 15.51 14.01 6.28
N PHE A 372 16.73 13.54 6.56
CA PHE A 372 17.38 12.47 5.81
C PHE A 372 16.70 11.11 5.97
N GLU A 373 15.96 10.91 7.06
CA GLU A 373 15.22 9.70 7.36
C GLU A 373 13.94 9.55 6.52
N HIS A 374 13.40 10.62 5.94
CA HIS A 374 12.16 10.59 5.16
C HIS A 374 12.38 10.59 3.63
N VAL A 375 13.60 10.32 3.17
CA VAL A 375 13.97 10.31 1.74
C VAL A 375 14.52 8.95 1.30
N GLY A 376 14.19 8.53 0.09
CA GLY A 376 14.63 7.30 -0.57
C GLY A 376 14.85 7.49 -2.07
N ILE A 377 15.06 6.40 -2.81
CA ILE A 377 15.17 6.39 -4.28
C ILE A 377 14.07 5.50 -4.88
N GLY A 378 13.41 5.96 -5.95
CA GLY A 378 12.39 5.21 -6.69
C GLY A 378 12.45 5.62 -8.15
N SER A 379 13.36 5.01 -8.91
CA SER A 379 13.96 5.63 -10.10
C SER A 379 13.10 5.72 -11.36
N ASP A 380 12.00 4.97 -11.49
CA ASP A 380 11.21 4.80 -12.74
C ASP A 380 12.00 4.27 -13.95
N PHE A 381 13.06 3.49 -13.70
CA PHE A 381 13.80 2.88 -14.82
C PHE A 381 12.92 1.87 -15.58
N ASP A 382 12.99 1.92 -16.90
CA ASP A 382 12.12 1.27 -17.89
C ASP A 382 10.67 1.80 -17.98
N GLY A 383 10.28 2.74 -17.12
CA GLY A 383 9.04 3.53 -17.26
C GLY A 383 9.22 4.74 -18.18
N MET A 384 10.48 5.10 -18.46
CA MET A 384 10.90 6.21 -19.32
C MET A 384 11.76 5.73 -20.50
N LEU A 385 11.77 6.48 -21.60
CA LEU A 385 12.57 6.16 -22.79
C LEU A 385 14.06 6.52 -22.63
N GLU A 386 14.36 7.68 -22.01
CA GLU A 386 15.71 8.16 -21.74
C GLU A 386 15.79 8.71 -20.30
N GLY A 387 16.87 8.38 -19.59
CA GLY A 387 17.12 8.87 -18.23
C GLY A 387 17.87 10.21 -18.21
N PRO A 388 17.94 10.89 -17.05
CA PRO A 388 18.73 12.11 -16.90
C PRO A 388 20.20 11.84 -17.21
N LYS A 389 20.90 12.86 -17.70
CA LYS A 389 22.29 12.72 -18.14
C LYS A 389 23.21 12.27 -17.00
N GLY A 390 23.88 11.13 -17.17
CA GLY A 390 24.72 10.50 -16.13
C GLY A 390 23.93 9.65 -15.12
N ALA A 391 22.60 9.62 -15.24
CA ALA A 391 21.66 8.71 -14.60
C ALA A 391 20.84 7.94 -15.66
N ASP A 392 21.49 7.62 -16.79
CA ASP A 392 20.84 7.16 -18.03
C ASP A 392 20.19 5.77 -17.87
N ASP A 393 20.77 4.93 -16.98
CA ASP A 393 20.28 3.60 -16.64
C ASP A 393 20.69 3.14 -15.22
N VAL A 394 20.35 1.91 -14.82
CA VAL A 394 20.62 1.37 -13.46
C VAL A 394 22.10 1.32 -13.07
N THR A 395 23.06 1.56 -13.98
CA THR A 395 24.49 1.62 -13.64
C THR A 395 24.89 2.90 -12.88
N CYS A 396 24.03 3.91 -12.82
CA CYS A 396 24.35 5.23 -12.25
C CYS A 396 24.50 5.30 -10.72
N TYR A 397 23.94 4.34 -9.98
CA TYR A 397 23.86 4.41 -8.52
C TYR A 397 25.19 4.64 -7.77
N PRO A 398 26.35 4.09 -8.20
CA PRO A 398 27.64 4.42 -7.60
C PRO A 398 28.07 5.88 -7.83
N ALA A 399 27.73 6.49 -8.97
CA ALA A 399 28.00 7.89 -9.27
C ALA A 399 27.11 8.82 -8.42
N LEU A 400 25.82 8.47 -8.28
CA LEU A 400 24.88 9.18 -7.39
C LEU A 400 25.41 9.21 -5.95
N VAL A 401 25.85 8.05 -5.47
CA VAL A 401 26.48 7.87 -4.15
C VAL A 401 27.78 8.68 -4.00
N ALA A 402 28.58 8.82 -5.06
CA ALA A 402 29.80 9.62 -5.04
C ALA A 402 29.49 11.13 -4.98
N GLU A 403 28.48 11.60 -5.72
CA GLU A 403 28.08 13.02 -5.72
C GLU A 403 27.44 13.43 -4.38
N LEU A 404 26.61 12.56 -3.77
CA LEU A 404 26.10 12.75 -2.40
C LEU A 404 27.25 12.90 -1.38
N LEU A 405 28.28 12.05 -1.45
CA LEU A 405 29.47 12.14 -0.60
C LEU A 405 30.29 13.42 -0.83
N LYS A 406 30.45 13.84 -2.09
CA LYS A 406 31.19 15.03 -2.50
C LYS A 406 30.53 16.32 -1.98
N ARG A 407 29.22 16.31 -1.73
CA ARG A 407 28.47 17.35 -0.99
C ARG A 407 28.54 17.18 0.54
N GLU A 408 29.59 16.53 1.05
CA GLU A 408 29.91 16.32 2.48
C GLU A 408 28.84 15.57 3.31
N MET A 409 27.95 14.80 2.65
CA MET A 409 26.92 14.04 3.38
C MET A 409 27.52 12.96 4.29
N LYS A 410 27.01 12.89 5.53
CA LYS A 410 27.36 11.84 6.49
C LYS A 410 27.01 10.46 5.92
N GLU A 411 27.92 9.52 6.08
CA GLU A 411 27.80 8.17 5.51
C GLU A 411 26.47 7.50 5.87
N ASP A 412 26.02 7.61 7.13
CA ASP A 412 24.77 6.99 7.59
C ASP A 412 23.51 7.63 6.99
N HIS A 413 23.56 8.91 6.60
CA HIS A 413 22.47 9.56 5.87
C HIS A 413 22.41 9.05 4.43
N VAL A 414 23.56 8.86 3.78
CA VAL A 414 23.64 8.22 2.45
C VAL A 414 23.09 6.79 2.53
N LYS A 415 23.40 6.01 3.59
CA LYS A 415 22.81 4.68 3.79
C LYS A 415 21.29 4.73 4.00
N GLY A 416 20.80 5.76 4.69
CA GLY A 416 19.37 6.08 4.81
C GLY A 416 18.70 6.19 3.44
N VAL A 417 19.13 7.20 2.68
CA VAL A 417 18.59 7.55 1.35
C VAL A 417 18.70 6.39 0.36
N MET A 418 19.82 5.66 0.34
CA MET A 418 19.98 4.56 -0.62
C MET A 418 19.03 3.38 -0.33
N GLY A 419 18.50 3.22 0.89
CA GLY A 419 17.53 2.14 1.17
C GLY A 419 17.28 1.76 2.62
N LEU A 420 18.10 2.18 3.61
CA LEU A 420 17.79 1.87 5.02
C LEU A 420 16.51 2.54 5.50
N ASN A 421 16.11 3.67 4.91
CA ASN A 421 14.86 4.32 5.26
C ASN A 421 13.64 3.53 4.78
N ILE A 422 13.71 2.94 3.58
CA ILE A 422 12.70 2.02 3.05
C ILE A 422 12.58 0.80 3.97
N ILE A 423 13.72 0.19 4.34
CA ILE A 423 13.77 -0.95 5.28
C ILE A 423 13.21 -0.56 6.67
N ARG A 424 13.45 0.67 7.16
CA ARG A 424 12.89 1.17 8.44
C ARG A 424 11.37 1.27 8.40
N VAL A 425 10.81 1.85 7.34
CA VAL A 425 9.34 1.99 7.17
C VAL A 425 8.67 0.61 7.22
N MET A 426 9.38 -0.45 6.83
CA MET A 426 8.92 -1.83 6.88
C MET A 426 9.17 -2.58 8.23
N ALA A 427 9.63 -1.98 9.36
CA ALA A 427 10.26 -2.76 10.46
C ALA A 427 10.16 -2.34 11.98
N ALA A 428 9.19 -1.56 12.49
CA ALA A 428 9.21 -1.04 13.90
C ALA A 428 8.21 -1.65 14.93
N ALA A 429 8.58 -1.75 16.23
CA ALA A 429 7.86 -2.49 17.31
C ALA A 429 7.72 -1.77 18.71
N GLU A 430 8.13 -2.34 19.87
CA GLU A 430 7.63 -1.95 21.23
C GLU A 430 8.14 -0.66 21.89
N THR A 431 9.21 -0.70 22.71
CA THR A 431 9.69 0.49 23.46
C THR A 431 10.17 1.55 22.49
N LEU A 432 10.62 1.09 21.31
CA LEU A 432 10.73 1.84 20.08
C LEU A 432 9.42 2.57 19.74
N GLY A 433 8.29 1.88 19.64
CA GLY A 433 6.94 2.45 19.48
C GLY A 433 6.58 3.49 20.56
N LEU A 434 6.73 3.18 21.86
CA LEU A 434 6.43 4.15 22.93
C LEU A 434 7.32 5.41 22.87
N SER A 435 8.60 5.23 22.54
CA SER A 435 9.53 6.35 22.37
C SER A 435 9.23 7.16 21.09
N ARG A 436 8.79 6.49 20.01
CA ARG A 436 8.35 7.10 18.75
C ARG A 436 7.03 7.87 18.87
N VAL A 437 6.17 7.53 19.84
CA VAL A 437 4.99 8.35 20.21
C VAL A 437 5.27 9.28 21.41
N HIS A 438 6.55 9.60 21.65
CA HIS A 438 7.03 10.58 22.63
C HIS A 438 6.54 10.35 24.08
N ARG A 439 6.37 9.10 24.51
CA ARG A 439 5.98 8.78 25.89
C ARG A 439 7.21 8.50 26.76
N THR A 440 7.23 9.11 27.95
CA THR A 440 8.30 8.93 28.94
C THR A 440 8.23 7.55 29.58
N THR A 441 9.34 6.81 29.53
CA THR A 441 9.42 5.42 30.03
C THR A 441 10.64 5.24 30.93
N VAL A 442 10.52 4.41 31.97
CA VAL A 442 11.67 3.94 32.76
C VAL A 442 11.69 2.42 32.68
N VAL A 443 12.83 1.85 32.31
CA VAL A 443 13.04 0.40 32.18
C VAL A 443 13.97 -0.06 33.30
N PHE A 444 13.47 -0.95 34.15
CA PHE A 444 14.24 -1.55 35.24
C PHE A 444 14.86 -2.87 34.79
N THR A 445 16.15 -3.04 35.04
CA THR A 445 16.89 -4.28 34.79
C THR A 445 17.66 -4.69 36.03
N LEU A 446 17.82 -5.99 36.28
CA LEU A 446 18.69 -6.44 37.37
C LEU A 446 20.15 -6.04 37.09
N PRO A 447 20.95 -5.75 38.14
CA PRO A 447 22.35 -5.38 37.98
C PRO A 447 23.15 -6.38 37.14
N HIS A 448 24.10 -5.89 36.36
CA HIS A 448 25.03 -6.70 35.58
C HIS A 448 24.37 -7.68 34.59
N ASN A 449 23.18 -7.36 34.05
CA ASN A 449 22.46 -8.20 33.10
C ASN A 449 22.07 -9.59 33.66
N ALA A 450 21.91 -9.73 34.98
CA ALA A 450 21.55 -10.99 35.64
C ALA A 450 20.06 -11.37 35.47
N GLY A 451 19.73 -12.65 35.60
CA GLY A 451 18.35 -13.12 35.77
C GLY A 451 17.51 -13.18 34.49
N PHE A 452 18.14 -13.10 33.31
CA PHE A 452 17.46 -13.44 32.06
C PHE A 452 17.43 -14.95 31.86
N ARG A 453 16.31 -15.46 31.35
CA ARG A 453 16.13 -16.89 31.06
C ARG A 453 17.17 -17.49 30.09
N ASN A 454 17.75 -16.66 29.23
CA ASN A 454 18.83 -17.03 28.29
C ASN A 454 20.24 -16.74 28.83
N GLU A 455 20.40 -16.58 30.13
CA GLU A 455 21.71 -16.50 30.79
C GLU A 455 22.48 -17.82 30.58
N GLY A 456 23.71 -17.71 30.07
CA GLY A 456 24.53 -18.88 29.67
C GLY A 456 24.25 -19.43 28.26
N VAL A 457 23.32 -18.86 27.50
CA VAL A 457 23.18 -19.17 26.06
C VAL A 457 24.22 -18.38 25.27
N LEU A 458 24.95 -19.04 24.37
CA LEU A 458 26.05 -18.42 23.60
C LEU A 458 25.54 -17.45 22.54
N GLU A 459 24.56 -17.90 21.75
CA GLU A 459 23.98 -17.18 20.62
C GLU A 459 22.45 -17.36 20.64
N MET A 460 21.70 -16.32 20.31
CA MET A 460 20.27 -16.47 20.05
C MET A 460 20.05 -16.80 18.57
N HIS A 461 19.20 -17.79 18.33
CA HIS A 461 18.84 -18.25 16.99
C HIS A 461 17.34 -18.05 16.74
N ASN A 462 16.96 -18.11 15.46
CA ASN A 462 15.62 -17.89 14.94
C ASN A 462 15.11 -16.44 15.20
N VAL A 463 16.02 -15.46 15.13
CA VAL A 463 15.74 -14.02 15.23
C VAL A 463 16.28 -13.34 13.98
N LEU A 464 15.43 -13.15 12.96
CA LEU A 464 15.88 -12.62 11.66
C LEU A 464 16.66 -11.29 11.80
N SER A 465 17.72 -11.14 11.00
CA SER A 465 18.77 -10.10 11.08
C SER A 465 19.68 -10.11 12.31
N ARG A 466 19.38 -10.92 13.34
CA ARG A 466 20.13 -11.07 14.61
C ARG A 466 20.32 -12.53 15.03
N ASP A 467 20.27 -13.43 14.06
CA ASP A 467 20.62 -14.84 14.21
C ASP A 467 22.11 -14.96 14.56
N CYS A 468 22.51 -16.00 15.28
CA CYS A 468 23.89 -16.17 15.76
C CYS A 468 24.43 -14.97 16.58
N THR A 469 23.56 -14.19 17.24
CA THR A 469 23.98 -13.00 18.02
C THR A 469 23.91 -13.30 19.52
N PRO A 470 24.96 -13.00 20.32
CA PRO A 470 24.89 -13.17 21.77
C PRO A 470 23.71 -12.40 22.40
N PRO A 471 22.88 -13.02 23.28
CA PRO A 471 21.70 -12.37 23.83
C PRO A 471 21.98 -11.04 24.55
N ALA A 472 23.13 -10.93 25.20
CA ALA A 472 23.57 -9.70 25.87
C ALA A 472 23.92 -8.58 24.88
N GLU A 473 24.53 -8.90 23.73
CA GLU A 473 24.81 -7.93 22.66
C GLU A 473 23.50 -7.40 22.06
N PHE A 474 22.53 -8.29 21.80
CA PHE A 474 21.23 -7.88 21.29
C PHE A 474 20.51 -6.90 22.24
N ARG A 475 20.50 -7.18 23.56
CA ARG A 475 19.93 -6.27 24.57
C ARG A 475 20.65 -4.92 24.60
N GLN A 476 21.99 -4.91 24.51
CA GLN A 476 22.78 -3.68 24.45
C GLN A 476 22.40 -2.83 23.23
N ILE A 477 22.36 -3.43 22.04
CA ILE A 477 22.01 -2.75 20.80
C ILE A 477 20.57 -2.20 20.84
N ALA A 478 19.62 -2.97 21.37
CA ALA A 478 18.24 -2.50 21.53
C ALA A 478 18.16 -1.31 22.49
N SER A 479 18.86 -1.35 23.62
CA SER A 479 18.95 -0.23 24.57
C SER A 479 19.55 1.02 23.92
N ASP A 480 20.63 0.88 23.17
CA ASP A 480 21.29 2.00 22.48
C ASP A 480 20.47 2.57 21.32
N GLN A 481 19.60 1.78 20.71
CA GLN A 481 18.60 2.28 19.74
C GLN A 481 17.48 3.06 20.43
N ILE A 482 16.97 2.58 21.58
CA ILE A 482 15.90 3.23 22.35
C ILE A 482 16.37 4.55 22.96
N LYS A 483 17.58 4.60 23.53
CA LYS A 483 18.16 5.82 24.15
C LYS A 483 18.22 7.02 23.20
N LYS A 484 18.34 6.81 21.89
CA LYS A 484 18.41 7.89 20.87
C LYS A 484 17.18 8.78 20.82
N TYR A 485 16.02 8.30 21.27
CA TYR A 485 14.77 9.08 21.28
C TYR A 485 14.64 10.02 22.48
N GLY A 486 15.52 9.91 23.49
CA GLY A 486 15.59 10.83 24.63
C GLY A 486 14.43 10.73 25.65
N THR A 487 13.42 9.89 25.43
CA THR A 487 12.25 9.74 26.32
C THR A 487 12.30 8.52 27.24
N THR A 488 13.36 7.69 27.17
CA THR A 488 13.45 6.43 27.93
C THR A 488 14.72 6.35 28.76
N GLU A 489 14.55 6.12 30.06
CA GLU A 489 15.62 5.88 31.04
C GLU A 489 15.79 4.37 31.31
N PHE A 490 17.02 3.91 31.53
CA PHE A 490 17.33 2.54 31.94
C PHE A 490 18.00 2.56 33.31
N VAL A 491 17.49 1.79 34.27
CA VAL A 491 17.93 1.78 35.67
C VAL A 491 18.29 0.35 36.08
N GLU A 492 19.54 0.14 36.50
CA GLU A 492 19.98 -1.14 37.08
C GLU A 492 19.60 -1.22 38.56
N THR A 493 18.44 -1.82 38.85
CA THR A 493 17.92 -2.03 40.21
C THR A 493 16.85 -3.14 40.21
N GLU A 494 16.63 -3.77 41.37
CA GLU A 494 15.58 -4.76 41.55
C GLU A 494 14.34 -4.11 42.20
N ILE A 495 13.15 -4.39 41.65
CA ILE A 495 11.88 -3.93 42.19
C ILE A 495 11.37 -4.93 43.23
N THR A 496 11.29 -4.50 44.49
CA THR A 496 10.88 -5.34 45.63
C THR A 496 9.38 -5.33 45.89
N SER A 497 8.68 -4.29 45.42
CA SER A 497 7.22 -4.22 45.47
C SER A 497 6.66 -3.29 44.41
N VAL A 498 5.46 -3.61 43.93
CA VAL A 498 4.63 -2.71 43.11
C VAL A 498 3.22 -2.71 43.67
N GLU A 499 2.61 -1.53 43.76
CA GLU A 499 1.24 -1.36 44.20
C GLU A 499 0.50 -0.38 43.28
N ARG A 500 -0.78 -0.64 43.04
CA ARG A 500 -1.67 0.34 42.40
C ARG A 500 -2.14 1.33 43.45
N VAL A 501 -1.71 2.58 43.31
CA VAL A 501 -2.19 3.70 44.12
C VAL A 501 -3.50 4.18 43.49
N GLU A 502 -4.61 3.92 44.17
CA GLU A 502 -5.94 4.41 43.79
C GLU A 502 -6.03 5.95 43.88
N PRO A 503 -6.97 6.60 43.16
CA PRO A 503 -6.94 8.05 43.02
C PRO A 503 -7.25 8.76 44.34
N ILE A 504 -6.36 9.67 44.75
CA ILE A 504 -6.49 10.43 46.00
C ILE A 504 -6.86 11.87 45.66
N LYS A 505 -7.92 12.37 46.29
CA LYS A 505 -8.30 13.79 46.21
C LYS A 505 -7.57 14.56 47.31
N LYS A 506 -6.48 15.25 46.96
CA LYS A 506 -5.64 16.00 47.90
C LYS A 506 -5.64 17.48 47.52
N ASP A 507 -5.96 18.36 48.47
CA ASP A 507 -5.96 19.81 48.28
C ASP A 507 -6.79 20.27 47.05
N ASN A 508 -7.98 19.68 46.87
CA ASN A 508 -8.88 19.81 45.71
C ASN A 508 -8.32 19.33 44.35
N ILE A 509 -7.10 18.81 44.28
CA ILE A 509 -6.54 18.18 43.08
C ILE A 509 -6.86 16.68 43.13
N LEU A 510 -7.48 16.17 42.06
CA LEU A 510 -7.62 14.74 41.85
C LEU A 510 -6.29 14.19 41.33
N VAL A 511 -5.55 13.46 42.18
CA VAL A 511 -4.38 12.70 41.73
C VAL A 511 -4.91 11.39 41.13
N PRO A 512 -4.76 11.15 39.82
CA PRO A 512 -5.28 9.94 39.17
C PRO A 512 -4.54 8.69 39.66
N SER A 513 -5.15 7.52 39.45
CA SER A 513 -4.51 6.25 39.80
C SER A 513 -3.19 6.08 39.05
N HIS A 514 -2.18 5.58 39.75
CA HIS A 514 -0.87 5.28 39.20
C HIS A 514 -0.27 4.06 39.89
N PHE A 515 0.76 3.46 39.29
CA PHE A 515 1.55 2.42 39.93
C PHE A 515 2.71 3.08 40.66
N GLU A 516 2.94 2.66 41.90
CA GLU A 516 4.15 2.98 42.65
C GLU A 516 4.97 1.70 42.82
N ALA A 517 6.21 1.72 42.32
CA ALA A 517 7.18 0.64 42.46
C ALA A 517 8.28 1.07 43.44
N VAL A 518 8.72 0.15 44.30
CA VAL A 518 9.80 0.39 45.26
C VAL A 518 10.96 -0.53 44.94
N ASP A 519 12.15 0.03 44.80
CA ASP A 519 13.36 -0.75 44.52
C ASP A 519 14.11 -1.20 45.80
N THR A 520 15.18 -1.95 45.63
CA THR A 520 16.04 -2.44 46.73
C THR A 520 16.78 -1.34 47.49
N GLN A 521 16.87 -0.12 46.95
CA GLN A 521 17.43 1.05 47.62
C GLN A 521 16.35 1.84 48.40
N GLY A 522 15.09 1.41 48.31
CA GLY A 522 13.94 2.09 48.90
C GLY A 522 13.46 3.30 48.09
N GLN A 523 13.98 3.52 46.88
CA GLN A 523 13.53 4.59 46.00
C GLN A 523 12.17 4.22 45.39
N LYS A 524 11.29 5.22 45.33
CA LYS A 524 9.91 5.10 44.85
C LYS A 524 9.77 5.66 43.43
N TRP A 525 9.33 4.82 42.52
CA TRP A 525 9.13 5.10 41.11
C TRP A 525 7.64 5.14 40.79
N LYS A 526 7.20 6.06 39.91
CA LYS A 526 5.77 6.27 39.61
C LYS A 526 5.49 6.20 38.12
N GLY A 527 4.56 5.34 37.73
CA GLY A 527 4.14 5.15 36.32
C GLY A 527 2.63 5.19 36.15
N LYS A 528 2.13 5.76 35.05
CA LYS A 528 0.69 5.68 34.68
C LYS A 528 0.26 4.27 34.28
N LYS A 529 1.19 3.47 33.78
CA LYS A 529 1.03 2.10 33.29
C LYS A 529 2.22 1.27 33.77
N LEU A 530 2.01 -0.04 33.88
CA LEU A 530 3.02 -1.00 34.32
C LEU A 530 3.16 -2.09 33.25
N VAL A 531 4.40 -2.43 32.90
CA VAL A 531 4.72 -3.52 31.98
C VAL A 531 5.61 -4.52 32.71
N LEU A 532 5.19 -5.78 32.78
CA LEU A 532 6.00 -6.85 33.34
C LEU A 532 6.68 -7.63 32.21
N ALA A 533 7.95 -7.30 31.96
CA ALA A 533 8.83 -7.98 31.01
C ALA A 533 9.83 -8.93 31.70
N MET A 534 9.46 -9.45 32.89
CA MET A 534 10.37 -10.20 33.77
C MET A 534 10.65 -11.64 33.31
N GLY A 535 9.84 -12.18 32.40
CA GLY A 535 10.01 -13.53 31.84
C GLY A 535 9.66 -14.67 32.80
N SER A 536 10.32 -15.81 32.59
CA SER A 536 10.16 -17.03 33.40
C SER A 536 11.53 -17.68 33.67
N THR A 537 11.59 -18.64 34.60
CA THR A 537 12.81 -19.39 34.95
C THR A 537 12.52 -20.89 35.02
N GLU A 538 13.45 -21.72 34.53
CA GLU A 538 13.36 -23.19 34.57
C GLU A 538 13.54 -23.78 35.97
N VAL A 539 12.67 -24.74 36.30
CA VAL A 539 12.80 -25.61 37.47
C VAL A 539 13.62 -26.85 37.07
N LEU A 540 14.94 -26.74 37.18
CA LEU A 540 15.87 -27.82 36.80
C LEU A 540 15.73 -29.04 37.74
N PRO A 541 15.75 -30.30 37.22
CA PRO A 541 15.69 -31.51 38.04
C PRO A 541 16.87 -31.61 39.03
N THR A 542 16.56 -31.80 40.32
CA THR A 542 17.57 -31.98 41.39
C THR A 542 17.94 -33.44 41.65
N ASN A 543 17.16 -34.38 41.10
CA ASN A 543 17.34 -35.83 41.25
C ASN A 543 18.31 -36.43 40.23
N ILE A 544 18.90 -35.64 39.34
CA ILE A 544 19.93 -36.06 38.38
C ILE A 544 21.21 -35.24 38.67
N PRO A 545 22.17 -35.79 39.43
CA PRO A 545 23.45 -35.12 39.68
C PRO A 545 24.17 -34.78 38.37
N GLY A 546 24.76 -33.58 38.26
CA GLY A 546 25.43 -33.13 37.04
C GLY A 546 24.51 -32.45 36.01
N TYR A 547 23.19 -32.37 36.25
CA TYR A 547 22.26 -31.72 35.33
C TYR A 547 22.52 -30.20 35.22
N ARG A 548 22.67 -29.51 36.35
CA ARG A 548 22.89 -28.06 36.39
C ARG A 548 24.20 -27.67 35.70
N GLU A 549 25.23 -28.47 35.88
CA GLU A 549 26.57 -28.32 35.30
C GLU A 549 26.57 -28.49 33.76
N ASN A 550 25.52 -29.12 33.21
CA ASN A 550 25.32 -29.29 31.77
C ASN A 550 24.25 -28.33 31.20
N TRP A 551 23.57 -27.52 32.01
CA TRP A 551 22.54 -26.56 31.56
C TRP A 551 23.13 -25.14 31.39
N PRO A 552 22.78 -24.38 30.33
CA PRO A 552 22.08 -24.81 29.10
C PRO A 552 23.05 -25.43 28.06
N HIS A 553 24.36 -25.36 28.30
CA HIS A 553 25.40 -25.60 27.29
C HIS A 553 25.42 -27.00 26.65
N ASN A 554 24.91 -28.04 27.32
CA ASN A 554 24.86 -29.42 26.82
C ASN A 554 23.47 -30.05 26.95
N ILE A 555 22.48 -29.34 27.50
CA ILE A 555 21.08 -29.77 27.61
C ILE A 555 20.21 -28.68 26.99
N PHE A 556 19.64 -28.97 25.82
CA PHE A 556 18.88 -28.01 25.04
C PHE A 556 17.37 -28.14 25.27
N GLN A 557 16.70 -27.00 25.45
CA GLN A 557 15.24 -26.93 25.65
C GLN A 557 14.46 -26.85 24.34
N CYS A 558 15.07 -26.20 23.34
CA CYS A 558 14.47 -25.91 22.05
C CYS A 558 15.47 -26.23 20.94
N LEU A 559 15.03 -27.05 19.98
CA LEU A 559 15.86 -27.50 18.86
C LEU A 559 16.05 -26.43 17.79
N PHE A 560 15.17 -25.42 17.77
CA PHE A 560 15.28 -24.21 16.95
C PHE A 560 16.17 -23.12 17.59
N CYS A 561 16.74 -23.39 18.77
CA CYS A 561 17.77 -22.57 19.37
C CYS A 561 19.14 -23.15 18.99
N ASP A 562 19.70 -24.07 19.80
CA ASP A 562 21.08 -24.56 19.65
C ASP A 562 21.21 -25.93 18.92
N GLY A 563 20.10 -26.43 18.36
CA GLY A 563 20.02 -27.80 17.84
C GLY A 563 20.71 -28.02 16.49
N HIS A 564 20.74 -27.00 15.63
CA HIS A 564 21.27 -27.11 14.27
C HIS A 564 22.81 -27.20 14.28
N GLU A 565 23.43 -26.39 15.12
CA GLU A 565 24.87 -26.19 15.28
C GLU A 565 25.56 -27.50 15.70
N ARG A 566 24.83 -28.35 16.45
CA ARG A 566 25.29 -29.68 16.90
C ARG A 566 24.63 -30.86 16.17
N ALA A 567 23.85 -30.64 15.11
CA ALA A 567 23.16 -31.69 14.35
C ALA A 567 24.06 -32.82 13.80
N HIS A 568 25.37 -32.57 13.69
CA HIS A 568 26.36 -33.54 13.24
C HIS A 568 26.81 -34.54 14.34
N LEU A 569 26.52 -34.26 15.61
CA LEU A 569 26.92 -35.05 16.78
C LEU A 569 25.78 -35.96 17.30
N PRO A 570 26.07 -37.13 17.91
CA PRO A 570 25.06 -37.98 18.53
C PRO A 570 24.30 -37.25 19.64
N SER A 571 22.97 -37.36 19.64
CA SER A 571 22.08 -36.66 20.57
C SER A 571 21.21 -37.62 21.38
N GLY A 572 20.64 -37.12 22.47
CA GLY A 572 19.72 -37.89 23.29
C GLY A 572 18.65 -37.05 23.98
N ILE A 573 17.65 -37.72 24.53
CA ILE A 573 16.48 -37.12 25.19
C ILE A 573 16.40 -37.66 26.62
N ILE A 574 16.25 -36.79 27.61
CA ILE A 574 16.03 -37.20 29.01
C ILE A 574 14.54 -37.32 29.26
N GLY A 575 14.09 -38.40 29.90
CA GLY A 575 12.69 -38.64 30.24
C GLY A 575 11.89 -39.37 29.16
N PHE A 576 10.68 -39.84 29.54
CA PHE A 576 9.78 -40.53 28.62
C PHE A 576 8.30 -40.23 28.94
N SER A 577 7.59 -39.68 27.96
CA SER A 577 6.14 -39.39 27.97
C SER A 577 5.72 -38.99 26.55
N PRO A 578 4.44 -38.63 26.25
CA PRO A 578 4.03 -38.34 24.87
C PRO A 578 4.73 -37.11 24.30
N ILE A 579 5.07 -36.12 25.14
CA ILE A 579 5.85 -34.96 24.69
C ILE A 579 7.29 -35.34 24.33
N HIS A 580 7.90 -36.34 24.99
CA HIS A 580 9.25 -36.81 24.64
C HIS A 580 9.26 -37.56 23.30
N ALA A 581 8.19 -38.28 22.96
CA ALA A 581 8.03 -38.85 21.62
C ALA A 581 7.88 -37.76 20.54
N HIS A 582 7.17 -36.67 20.83
CA HIS A 582 7.13 -35.51 19.95
C HIS A 582 8.50 -34.79 19.85
N VAL A 583 9.25 -34.66 20.94
CA VAL A 583 10.64 -34.16 20.91
C VAL A 583 11.53 -35.07 20.04
N ALA A 584 11.36 -36.39 20.11
CA ALA A 584 12.07 -37.33 19.24
C ALA A 584 11.73 -37.13 17.75
N GLN A 585 10.46 -36.87 17.40
CA GLN A 585 10.08 -36.51 16.02
C GLN A 585 10.79 -35.24 15.55
N MET A 586 10.83 -34.20 16.38
CA MET A 586 11.48 -32.93 16.04
C MET A 586 13.02 -33.07 15.96
N LEU A 587 13.63 -33.85 16.86
CA LEU A 587 15.06 -34.13 16.85
C LEU A 587 15.47 -34.97 15.64
N ASN A 588 14.59 -35.84 15.16
CA ASN A 588 14.81 -36.63 13.95
C ASN A 588 14.89 -35.78 12.66
N LEU A 589 14.39 -34.54 12.68
CA LEU A 589 14.58 -33.58 11.57
C LEU A 589 16.01 -33.04 11.47
N LEU A 590 16.78 -33.14 12.56
CA LEU A 590 18.18 -32.71 12.65
C LEU A 590 19.17 -33.87 12.57
N VAL A 591 18.70 -35.10 12.37
CA VAL A 591 19.58 -36.29 12.28
C VAL A 591 20.35 -36.28 10.96
N THR A 592 21.67 -36.38 11.07
CA THR A 592 22.57 -36.57 9.95
C THR A 592 23.09 -38.01 9.90
N THR A 593 23.68 -38.42 8.77
CA THR A 593 24.35 -39.73 8.64
C THR A 593 25.47 -39.94 9.67
N SER A 594 26.07 -38.85 10.20
CA SER A 594 27.12 -38.93 11.22
C SER A 594 26.59 -38.95 12.66
N SER A 595 25.46 -38.29 12.95
CA SER A 595 24.85 -38.31 14.29
C SER A 595 24.13 -39.63 14.59
N GLY A 596 23.46 -40.19 13.57
CA GLY A 596 22.49 -41.27 13.73
C GLY A 596 21.21 -40.86 14.49
N PRO A 597 20.23 -41.77 14.61
CA PRO A 597 19.00 -41.51 15.38
C PRO A 597 19.28 -41.29 16.88
N PRO A 598 18.51 -40.41 17.55
CA PRO A 598 18.75 -40.07 18.95
C PRO A 598 18.47 -41.24 19.91
N THR A 599 19.04 -41.16 21.11
CA THR A 599 18.78 -42.11 22.20
C THR A 599 17.90 -41.50 23.27
N VAL A 600 16.77 -42.13 23.58
CA VAL A 600 15.84 -41.70 24.63
C VAL A 600 16.16 -42.43 25.94
N PHE A 601 16.52 -41.67 26.98
CA PHE A 601 16.84 -42.17 28.31
C PHE A 601 15.65 -41.98 29.23
N SER A 602 14.82 -43.02 29.40
CA SER A 602 13.61 -42.92 30.24
C SER A 602 13.90 -42.82 31.74
N ASN A 603 15.16 -42.98 32.15
CA ASN A 603 15.63 -42.87 33.54
C ASN A 603 14.89 -43.84 34.52
N GLY A 604 14.67 -45.07 34.07
CA GLY A 604 13.88 -46.07 34.76
C GLY A 604 12.91 -46.81 33.83
N PRO A 605 12.08 -47.73 34.37
CA PRO A 605 11.06 -48.42 33.60
C PRO A 605 9.99 -47.43 33.10
N ILE A 606 9.62 -47.56 31.83
CA ILE A 606 8.53 -46.77 31.24
C ILE A 606 7.20 -47.23 31.85
N PRO A 607 6.32 -46.32 32.32
CA PRO A 607 5.01 -46.69 32.84
C PRO A 607 4.13 -47.40 31.81
N ASP A 608 3.30 -48.33 32.26
CA ASP A 608 2.29 -48.99 31.42
C ASP A 608 1.11 -48.02 31.15
N GLY A 609 0.55 -48.07 29.93
CA GLY A 609 -0.59 -47.25 29.51
C GLY A 609 -0.63 -46.96 28.02
N GLU A 610 -1.84 -46.81 27.45
CA GLU A 610 -2.07 -46.62 26.02
C GLU A 610 -1.27 -45.45 25.40
N ALA A 611 -1.22 -44.31 26.09
CA ALA A 611 -0.43 -43.16 25.65
C ALA A 611 1.10 -43.43 25.68
N MET A 612 1.58 -44.29 26.58
CA MET A 612 3.00 -44.69 26.64
C MET A 612 3.33 -45.70 25.54
N HIS A 613 2.43 -46.64 25.26
CA HIS A 613 2.55 -47.57 24.13
C HIS A 613 2.66 -46.82 22.80
N LYS A 614 1.74 -45.89 22.52
CA LYS A 614 1.77 -45.07 21.30
C LYS A 614 3.02 -44.18 21.19
N ALA A 615 3.49 -43.64 22.31
CA ALA A 615 4.76 -42.91 22.37
C ALA A 615 5.96 -43.83 22.04
N LEU A 616 5.97 -45.06 22.56
CA LEU A 616 7.04 -46.05 22.34
C LEU A 616 7.06 -46.60 20.92
N GLU A 617 5.89 -46.83 20.31
CA GLU A 617 5.75 -47.16 18.88
C GLU A 617 6.32 -46.04 18.01
N THR A 618 5.97 -44.77 18.32
CA THR A 618 6.47 -43.59 17.60
C THR A 618 7.99 -43.51 17.65
N VAL A 619 8.58 -43.62 18.85
CA VAL A 619 10.04 -43.55 19.04
C VAL A 619 10.76 -44.71 18.34
N ARG A 620 10.19 -45.92 18.36
CA ARG A 620 10.73 -47.08 17.62
C ARG A 620 10.64 -46.92 16.10
N ALA A 621 9.55 -46.36 15.58
CA ALA A 621 9.37 -46.11 14.15
C ALA A 621 10.38 -45.08 13.59
N LEU A 622 10.83 -44.14 14.42
CA LEU A 622 11.92 -43.21 14.10
C LEU A 622 13.32 -43.84 14.18
N GLY A 623 13.45 -45.13 14.48
CA GLY A 623 14.74 -45.81 14.65
C GLY A 623 15.53 -45.37 15.89
N CYS A 624 14.90 -44.63 16.81
CA CYS A 624 15.53 -44.14 18.03
C CYS A 624 15.81 -45.30 19.00
N LYS A 625 16.94 -45.23 19.71
CA LYS A 625 17.24 -46.18 20.78
C LYS A 625 16.51 -45.76 22.06
N VAL A 626 16.05 -46.72 22.85
CA VAL A 626 15.39 -46.45 24.14
C VAL A 626 16.14 -47.20 25.24
N ASP A 627 16.68 -46.46 26.21
CA ASP A 627 17.38 -47.01 27.37
C ASP A 627 16.55 -46.75 28.64
N THR A 628 16.30 -47.81 29.39
CA THR A 628 15.52 -47.81 30.65
C THR A 628 16.41 -47.84 31.89
N GLY A 629 17.73 -47.77 31.72
CA GLY A 629 18.69 -47.64 32.81
C GLY A 629 18.44 -46.37 33.63
N LYS A 630 18.63 -46.49 34.94
CA LYS A 630 18.53 -45.37 35.88
C LYS A 630 19.83 -44.55 35.85
N ILE A 631 19.70 -43.25 35.59
CA ILE A 631 20.81 -42.31 35.48
C ILE A 631 21.36 -42.04 36.89
N LYS A 632 22.66 -42.25 37.07
CA LYS A 632 23.40 -41.96 38.30
C LYS A 632 23.90 -40.52 38.32
N ASN A 633 24.48 -40.06 37.21
CA ASN A 633 24.95 -38.69 37.03
C ASN A 633 25.19 -38.35 35.54
N LEU A 634 25.27 -37.05 35.25
CA LEU A 634 25.69 -36.50 33.96
C LEU A 634 27.06 -35.84 34.11
N GLU A 635 28.03 -36.20 33.26
CA GLU A 635 29.39 -35.66 33.33
C GLU A 635 29.67 -34.81 32.07
N PRO A 636 29.92 -33.49 32.21
CA PRO A 636 30.27 -32.66 31.06
C PRO A 636 31.63 -33.07 30.49
N ALA A 637 31.79 -32.97 29.16
CA ALA A 637 33.08 -33.18 28.51
C ALA A 637 34.11 -32.13 28.98
N GLN A 638 35.38 -32.54 29.08
CA GLN A 638 36.46 -31.61 29.41
C GLN A 638 36.91 -30.86 28.15
N ALA A 639 36.96 -29.53 28.23
CA ALA A 639 37.44 -28.69 27.13
C ALA A 639 38.84 -29.15 26.65
N PRO A 640 39.07 -29.31 25.33
CA PRO A 640 38.25 -28.80 24.23
C PRO A 640 37.15 -29.76 23.70
N GLU A 641 36.92 -30.94 24.31
CA GLU A 641 35.81 -31.80 23.90
C GLU A 641 34.46 -31.17 24.27
N VAL A 642 33.47 -31.29 23.38
CA VAL A 642 32.10 -30.79 23.57
C VAL A 642 31.15 -31.97 23.71
N GLY A 643 30.30 -31.96 24.73
CA GLY A 643 29.29 -32.99 24.96
C GLY A 643 29.07 -33.34 26.43
N VAL A 644 28.32 -34.42 26.63
CA VAL A 644 27.89 -34.92 27.93
C VAL A 644 27.95 -36.46 27.95
N THR A 645 28.38 -37.01 29.08
CA THR A 645 28.39 -38.46 29.34
C THR A 645 27.25 -38.80 30.30
N VAL A 646 26.32 -39.64 29.86
CA VAL A 646 25.27 -40.23 30.72
C VAL A 646 25.88 -41.43 31.43
N VAL A 647 25.92 -41.40 32.77
CA VAL A 647 26.42 -42.50 33.62
C VAL A 647 25.24 -43.17 34.31
N PHE A 648 25.16 -44.50 34.26
CA PHE A 648 24.07 -45.28 34.83
C PHE A 648 24.44 -45.92 36.19
N GLU A 649 23.42 -46.27 36.99
CA GLU A 649 23.63 -46.97 38.27
C GLU A 649 24.26 -48.37 38.10
N ASP A 650 24.06 -49.00 36.94
CA ASP A 650 24.64 -50.30 36.56
C ASP A 650 26.11 -50.21 36.09
N GLY A 651 26.69 -49.00 36.04
CA GLY A 651 28.06 -48.74 35.63
C GLY A 651 28.27 -48.54 34.12
N ARG A 652 27.21 -48.66 33.29
CA ARG A 652 27.29 -48.28 31.87
C ARG A 652 27.50 -46.77 31.72
N GLN A 653 28.07 -46.37 30.59
CA GLN A 653 28.26 -44.96 30.20
C GLN A 653 27.91 -44.75 28.73
N THR A 654 27.40 -43.58 28.36
CA THR A 654 27.11 -43.20 26.97
C THR A 654 27.53 -41.75 26.72
N LYS A 655 28.45 -41.51 25.78
CA LYS A 655 28.89 -40.18 25.36
C LYS A 655 27.99 -39.63 24.23
N LEU A 656 27.60 -38.36 24.33
CA LEU A 656 26.76 -37.64 23.38
C LEU A 656 27.28 -36.20 23.19
N GLY A 657 26.99 -35.57 22.06
CA GLY A 657 27.32 -34.15 21.82
C GLY A 657 26.37 -33.16 22.51
N TYR A 658 25.14 -33.59 22.81
CA TYR A 658 24.16 -32.88 23.64
C TYR A 658 23.00 -33.79 24.05
N LEU A 659 22.26 -33.35 25.06
CA LEU A 659 20.97 -33.89 25.49
C LEU A 659 19.87 -32.86 25.23
N VAL A 660 18.62 -33.32 25.23
CA VAL A 660 17.43 -32.51 25.05
C VAL A 660 16.46 -32.81 26.18
N ASP A 661 15.98 -31.77 26.87
CA ASP A 661 15.02 -31.88 27.98
C ASP A 661 14.22 -30.58 28.10
N ARG A 662 12.99 -30.67 28.62
CA ARG A 662 12.08 -29.52 28.79
C ARG A 662 11.66 -29.39 30.26
N PRO A 663 12.53 -28.86 31.14
CA PRO A 663 12.14 -28.52 32.50
C PRO A 663 10.99 -27.49 32.51
N THR A 664 10.05 -27.67 33.44
CA THR A 664 8.91 -26.78 33.66
C THR A 664 9.40 -25.37 34.02
N THR A 665 8.76 -24.32 33.49
CA THR A 665 9.07 -22.93 33.87
C THR A 665 8.10 -22.37 34.90
N VAL A 666 8.60 -21.52 35.80
CA VAL A 666 7.83 -20.69 36.72
C VAL A 666 8.01 -19.21 36.39
N LEU A 667 7.04 -18.37 36.71
CA LEU A 667 7.10 -16.93 36.44
C LEU A 667 8.18 -16.23 37.28
N SER A 668 9.04 -15.45 36.62
CA SER A 668 10.03 -14.60 37.30
C SER A 668 9.31 -13.44 37.98
N GLY A 669 9.69 -13.11 39.21
CA GLY A 669 8.98 -12.08 39.99
C GLY A 669 7.54 -12.45 40.39
N ARG A 670 7.22 -13.76 40.48
CA ARG A 670 5.88 -14.28 40.85
C ARG A 670 5.21 -13.55 42.02
N HIS A 671 5.97 -13.20 43.05
CA HIS A 671 5.45 -12.48 44.23
C HIS A 671 4.84 -11.10 43.88
N LEU A 672 5.35 -10.40 42.85
CA LEU A 672 4.75 -9.16 42.34
C LEU A 672 3.47 -9.44 41.55
N ILE A 673 3.47 -10.50 40.74
CA ILE A 673 2.34 -10.93 39.90
C ILE A 673 1.14 -11.31 40.79
N GLU A 674 1.38 -12.10 41.84
CA GLU A 674 0.39 -12.48 42.84
C GLU A 674 -0.09 -11.27 43.66
N LYS A 675 0.83 -10.37 44.08
CA LYS A 675 0.46 -9.14 44.81
C LYS A 675 -0.39 -8.17 43.98
N LEU A 676 -0.18 -8.13 42.66
CA LEU A 676 -1.00 -7.34 41.73
C LEU A 676 -2.36 -8.00 41.44
N GLY A 677 -2.57 -9.28 41.78
CA GLY A 677 -3.81 -10.01 41.53
C GLY A 677 -3.97 -10.47 40.07
N LEU A 678 -2.86 -10.73 39.38
CA LEU A 678 -2.88 -11.17 37.97
C LEU A 678 -3.29 -12.64 37.85
N GLU A 679 -4.12 -12.95 36.85
CA GLU A 679 -4.51 -14.35 36.54
C GLU A 679 -3.33 -15.14 35.94
N ILE A 680 -2.98 -16.27 36.57
CA ILE A 680 -1.92 -17.18 36.10
C ILE A 680 -2.56 -18.44 35.50
N GLU A 681 -2.16 -18.79 34.27
CA GLU A 681 -2.62 -19.98 33.56
C GLU A 681 -1.52 -21.07 33.53
N PRO A 682 -1.79 -22.27 34.08
CA PRO A 682 -0.83 -23.37 34.08
C PRO A 682 -0.89 -24.17 32.76
N HIS A 683 0.22 -24.23 32.01
CA HIS A 683 0.34 -25.15 30.89
C HIS A 683 0.97 -26.48 31.35
N PRO A 684 0.32 -27.65 31.15
CA PRO A 684 0.74 -28.93 31.73
C PRO A 684 2.10 -29.45 31.23
N VAL A 685 2.68 -28.82 30.21
CA VAL A 685 3.95 -29.21 29.58
C VAL A 685 4.97 -28.07 29.50
N MET A 686 4.53 -26.81 29.57
CA MET A 686 5.40 -25.63 29.30
C MET A 686 5.51 -24.67 30.50
N GLY A 687 4.91 -25.04 31.64
CA GLY A 687 4.91 -24.22 32.84
C GLY A 687 3.87 -23.12 32.85
N GLU A 688 4.00 -22.20 33.79
CA GLU A 688 3.05 -21.12 34.01
C GLU A 688 3.29 -19.92 33.07
N HIS A 689 2.23 -19.16 32.83
CA HIS A 689 2.27 -17.85 32.21
C HIS A 689 1.13 -16.97 32.77
N VAL A 690 1.25 -15.65 32.67
CA VAL A 690 0.14 -14.75 32.99
C VAL A 690 -0.85 -14.77 31.83
N LYS A 691 -2.13 -14.91 32.14
CA LYS A 691 -3.22 -14.85 31.18
C LYS A 691 -3.38 -13.40 30.70
N VAL A 692 -3.13 -13.19 29.41
CA VAL A 692 -3.35 -11.92 28.72
C VAL A 692 -4.69 -11.94 27.99
N GLY A 693 -5.36 -10.79 27.94
CA GLY A 693 -6.61 -10.63 27.21
C GLY A 693 -6.42 -10.40 25.71
N ASP A 694 -7.52 -10.48 24.96
CA ASP A 694 -7.58 -10.36 23.49
C ASP A 694 -6.87 -9.13 22.90
N PHE A 695 -6.72 -8.06 23.68
CA PHE A 695 -6.08 -6.82 23.24
C PHE A 695 -4.67 -6.65 23.82
N ALA A 696 -3.68 -6.75 22.94
CA ALA A 696 -2.36 -6.11 23.11
C ALA A 696 -1.63 -6.40 24.43
N GLY A 697 -1.65 -7.65 24.92
CA GLY A 697 -0.90 -8.04 26.14
C GLY A 697 -1.40 -7.42 27.44
N SER A 698 -2.62 -6.85 27.44
CA SER A 698 -3.28 -6.36 28.64
C SER A 698 -3.73 -7.53 29.54
N THR A 699 -3.91 -7.25 30.84
CA THR A 699 -4.31 -8.27 31.84
C THR A 699 -5.67 -7.96 32.46
N ASN A 700 -6.12 -8.84 33.36
CA ASN A 700 -7.29 -8.61 34.22
C ASN A 700 -7.15 -7.39 35.15
N VAL A 701 -5.95 -6.80 35.30
CA VAL A 701 -5.71 -5.59 36.12
C VAL A 701 -5.53 -4.36 35.20
N PRO A 702 -6.47 -3.39 35.20
CA PRO A 702 -6.41 -2.25 34.30
C PRO A 702 -5.11 -1.45 34.39
N GLY A 703 -4.44 -1.30 33.25
CA GLY A 703 -3.17 -0.58 33.14
C GLY A 703 -1.91 -1.40 33.44
N VAL A 704 -2.05 -2.69 33.75
CA VAL A 704 -0.94 -3.66 33.78
C VAL A 704 -0.93 -4.48 32.50
N PHE A 705 0.25 -4.58 31.90
CA PHE A 705 0.55 -5.35 30.70
C PHE A 705 1.65 -6.38 31.01
N VAL A 706 1.63 -7.52 30.32
CA VAL A 706 2.65 -8.56 30.44
C VAL A 706 3.11 -8.96 29.06
N VAL A 707 4.43 -9.07 28.88
CA VAL A 707 5.08 -9.32 27.58
C VAL A 707 6.20 -10.33 27.74
N GLY A 708 6.69 -10.88 26.62
CA GLY A 708 7.77 -11.84 26.63
C GLY A 708 7.39 -13.21 27.20
N ASP A 709 8.38 -13.91 27.73
CA ASP A 709 8.23 -15.26 28.27
C ASP A 709 7.23 -15.35 29.45
N ALA A 710 6.83 -14.21 30.03
CA ALA A 710 5.80 -14.15 31.06
C ALA A 710 4.36 -14.21 30.51
N SER A 711 4.13 -13.85 29.24
CA SER A 711 2.77 -13.74 28.64
C SER A 711 2.37 -14.91 27.73
N THR A 712 3.20 -15.94 27.60
CA THR A 712 2.96 -17.08 26.68
C THR A 712 3.63 -18.35 27.18
N PRO A 713 3.10 -19.55 26.89
CA PRO A 713 3.83 -20.80 27.08
C PRO A 713 4.95 -21.01 26.04
N LEU A 714 4.93 -20.29 24.91
CA LEU A 714 5.92 -20.42 23.82
C LEU A 714 7.09 -19.45 24.01
N LYS A 715 8.05 -19.86 24.84
CA LYS A 715 9.16 -19.04 25.31
C LYS A 715 10.26 -18.84 24.24
N ALA A 716 10.20 -17.76 23.46
CA ALA A 716 11.13 -17.49 22.35
C ALA A 716 11.34 -15.99 22.11
N VAL A 717 12.55 -15.58 21.71
CA VAL A 717 12.91 -14.15 21.53
C VAL A 717 12.03 -13.45 20.50
N ALA A 718 11.69 -14.10 19.38
CA ALA A 718 10.78 -13.55 18.38
C ALA A 718 9.37 -13.28 18.94
N ASN A 719 8.84 -14.18 19.79
CA ASN A 719 7.56 -14.01 20.46
C ASN A 719 7.62 -12.86 21.49
N ALA A 720 8.76 -12.69 22.17
CA ALA A 720 8.97 -11.58 23.09
C ALA A 720 8.98 -10.22 22.39
N LEU A 721 9.63 -10.11 21.23
CA LEU A 721 9.62 -8.89 20.41
C LEU A 721 8.20 -8.55 19.90
N SER A 722 7.43 -9.55 19.48
CA SER A 722 6.06 -9.38 18.97
C SER A 722 5.04 -9.05 20.06
N SER A 723 5.03 -9.79 21.18
CA SER A 723 4.17 -9.50 22.34
C SER A 723 4.44 -8.11 22.90
N GLY A 724 5.70 -7.70 22.91
CA GLY A 724 6.08 -6.31 23.13
C GLY A 724 5.40 -5.37 22.14
N ALA A 725 5.64 -5.51 20.83
CA ALA A 725 5.16 -4.58 19.80
C ALA A 725 3.70 -4.17 19.99
N ASN A 726 2.87 -5.17 20.28
CA ASN A 726 1.44 -5.02 20.51
C ASN A 726 1.16 -4.24 21.81
N ALA A 727 1.84 -4.56 22.92
CA ALA A 727 1.65 -3.87 24.19
C ALA A 727 2.01 -2.37 24.13
N ALA A 728 3.04 -1.94 23.41
CA ALA A 728 3.29 -0.51 23.18
C ALA A 728 2.10 0.19 22.51
N ALA A 729 1.54 -0.41 21.46
CA ALA A 729 0.36 0.13 20.78
C ALA A 729 -0.84 0.20 21.77
N GLY A 730 -1.08 -0.87 22.54
CA GLY A 730 -2.13 -0.90 23.55
C GLY A 730 -1.96 0.14 24.66
N ILE A 731 -0.74 0.33 25.17
CA ILE A 731 -0.37 1.33 26.18
C ILE A 731 -0.57 2.74 25.65
N ALA A 732 -0.05 3.05 24.46
CA ALA A 732 -0.21 4.36 23.82
C ALA A 732 -1.70 4.69 23.62
N GLN A 733 -2.47 3.71 23.14
CA GLN A 733 -3.91 3.87 22.89
C GLN A 733 -4.73 3.96 24.20
N GLN A 734 -4.30 3.34 25.30
CA GLN A 734 -4.92 3.55 26.63
C GLN A 734 -4.57 4.92 27.21
N LEU A 735 -3.29 5.33 27.16
CA LEU A 735 -2.83 6.63 27.65
C LEU A 735 -3.50 7.80 26.92
N ALA A 736 -3.65 7.70 25.59
CA ALA A 736 -4.36 8.71 24.80
C ALA A 736 -5.85 8.82 25.18
N ALA A 737 -6.52 7.69 25.49
CA ALA A 737 -7.90 7.69 25.93
C ALA A 737 -8.07 8.31 27.33
N GLU A 738 -7.17 8.01 28.28
CA GLU A 738 -7.19 8.64 29.61
C GLU A 738 -6.84 10.14 29.58
N GLU A 739 -5.97 10.55 28.65
CA GLU A 739 -5.60 11.95 28.44
C GLU A 739 -6.78 12.74 27.86
N LEU A 740 -7.48 12.18 26.87
CA LEU A 740 -8.74 12.71 26.35
C LEU A 740 -9.81 12.79 27.46
N GLN A 741 -9.97 11.74 28.28
CA GLN A 741 -10.93 11.76 29.39
C GLN A 741 -10.63 12.89 30.38
N ARG A 742 -9.35 13.13 30.75
CA ARG A 742 -8.98 14.25 31.62
C ARG A 742 -9.24 15.62 31.00
N LEU A 743 -9.09 15.76 29.67
CA LEU A 743 -9.44 17.00 28.96
C LEU A 743 -10.97 17.24 28.96
N LEU A 744 -11.77 16.18 28.85
CA LEU A 744 -13.23 16.24 28.99
C LEU A 744 -13.67 16.55 30.44
N GLU A 745 -13.02 15.95 31.45
CA GLU A 745 -13.28 16.20 32.87
C GLU A 745 -12.86 17.61 33.32
N SER A 746 -11.72 18.12 32.84
CA SER A 746 -11.30 19.50 33.14
C SER A 746 -12.14 20.55 32.40
N SER A 747 -12.58 20.29 31.17
CA SER A 747 -13.50 21.20 30.46
C SER A 747 -14.90 21.23 31.11
N SER A 748 -15.38 20.11 31.66
CA SER A 748 -16.65 20.07 32.42
C SER A 748 -16.54 20.67 33.83
N ALA A 749 -15.37 20.57 34.49
CA ALA A 749 -15.11 21.29 35.75
C ALA A 749 -15.24 22.83 35.59
N SER A 750 -14.96 23.38 34.40
CA SER A 750 -15.18 24.81 34.12
C SER A 750 -16.66 25.23 34.12
N ARG A 751 -17.59 24.28 33.90
CA ARG A 751 -19.04 24.53 33.89
C ARG A 751 -19.71 24.31 35.26
N LEU A 752 -19.01 23.73 36.23
CA LEU A 752 -19.53 23.41 37.58
C LEU A 752 -19.32 24.53 38.60
N ARG A 753 -19.73 25.75 38.23
CA ARG A 753 -20.21 26.77 39.19
C ARG A 753 -21.73 26.80 39.15
N ASN A 754 -22.40 25.86 39.85
CA ASN A 754 -23.73 25.97 40.49
C ASN A 754 -24.26 24.58 40.95
N GLY A 755 -24.72 24.46 42.21
CA GLY A 755 -25.62 23.40 42.74
C GLY A 755 -25.15 21.93 42.63
N LEU A 756 -24.45 21.30 43.58
CA LEU A 756 -24.70 21.01 45.01
C LEU A 756 -25.47 19.69 45.32
N VAL A 757 -24.70 18.58 45.45
CA VAL A 757 -24.67 17.54 46.53
C VAL A 757 -25.89 16.60 46.81
N ILE A 758 -25.58 15.44 47.43
CA ILE A 758 -26.43 14.42 48.15
C ILE A 758 -26.80 13.18 47.29
N LEU A 759 -26.76 11.90 47.74
CA LEU A 759 -25.96 11.16 48.76
C LEU A 759 -26.28 9.63 48.66
N ILE A 760 -25.26 8.76 48.62
CA ILE A 760 -25.05 7.42 49.25
C ILE A 760 -26.27 6.49 49.59
N LEU A 761 -26.15 5.18 49.25
CA LEU A 761 -26.35 3.92 50.04
C LEU A 761 -26.82 2.75 49.12
N PHE A 762 -26.23 1.54 48.98
CA PHE A 762 -25.75 0.44 49.87
C PHE A 762 -26.80 -0.64 50.27
N PHE A 763 -26.38 -1.92 50.16
CA PHE A 763 -26.97 -3.20 50.67
C PHE A 763 -28.20 -3.82 49.97
N GLY A 764 -28.21 -5.18 49.92
CA GLY A 764 -29.40 -5.94 49.50
C GLY A 764 -29.27 -7.41 49.09
N SER A 765 -28.25 -8.18 49.52
CA SER A 765 -28.24 -9.64 49.32
C SER A 765 -29.13 -10.36 50.36
N VAL A 766 -29.85 -11.44 49.98
CA VAL A 766 -30.22 -12.61 50.83
C VAL A 766 -31.10 -13.68 50.10
N TRP A 767 -30.54 -14.90 49.97
CA TRP A 767 -31.15 -16.25 50.04
C TRP A 767 -32.18 -16.77 49.01
N TRP A 768 -32.49 -18.09 48.94
CA TRP A 768 -31.72 -19.37 48.91
C TRP A 768 -32.70 -20.57 48.74
N LEU A 769 -32.27 -21.64 48.04
CA LEU A 769 -32.90 -22.97 47.79
C LEU A 769 -33.78 -23.16 46.54
N GLY A 770 -33.51 -24.23 45.76
CA GLY A 770 -34.43 -24.59 44.67
C GLY A 770 -34.19 -25.78 43.72
N LYS A 771 -33.05 -26.50 43.74
CA LYS A 771 -32.75 -27.69 42.89
C LYS A 771 -32.62 -27.48 41.37
N ALA A 772 -31.61 -28.15 40.80
CA ALA A 772 -31.41 -28.40 39.36
C ALA A 772 -32.42 -29.46 38.85
N PRO A 773 -32.62 -29.66 37.52
CA PRO A 773 -31.56 -29.94 36.54
C PRO A 773 -31.58 -29.10 35.25
N PHE A 774 -30.48 -29.20 34.50
CA PHE A 774 -30.29 -28.62 33.17
C PHE A 774 -31.35 -29.07 32.14
N GLN A 775 -31.96 -28.11 31.46
CA GLN A 775 -32.32 -28.20 30.04
C GLN A 775 -31.96 -26.86 29.37
N TRP A 776 -31.44 -26.92 28.15
CA TRP A 776 -31.23 -25.74 27.33
C TRP A 776 -32.58 -25.15 26.93
N LEU A 777 -32.72 -23.83 27.03
CA LEU A 777 -33.89 -23.11 26.57
C LEU A 777 -33.46 -21.71 26.13
N ASP A 778 -33.67 -21.41 24.85
CA ASP A 778 -33.40 -20.11 24.25
C ASP A 778 -34.23 -19.02 24.95
N ILE A 779 -33.59 -17.91 25.31
CA ILE A 779 -34.29 -16.69 25.69
C ILE A 779 -34.00 -15.64 24.62
N TRP A 780 -34.84 -15.65 23.58
CA TRP A 780 -35.08 -14.44 22.80
C TRP A 780 -35.68 -13.37 23.70
N LEU A 781 -35.15 -12.16 23.68
CA LEU A 781 -35.90 -10.98 24.08
C LEU A 781 -36.91 -10.68 22.94
N PRO A 782 -38.18 -10.34 23.25
CA PRO A 782 -39.19 -10.14 22.22
C PRO A 782 -38.97 -8.81 21.47
N THR A 783 -39.11 -8.84 20.15
CA THR A 783 -39.35 -7.64 19.35
C THR A 783 -40.73 -7.08 19.69
N THR A 784 -40.81 -5.76 19.95
CA THR A 784 -42.08 -5.09 20.29
C THR A 784 -42.89 -4.84 19.03
N ASP A 785 -44.19 -5.11 19.05
CA ASP A 785 -45.07 -4.84 17.90
C ASP A 785 -45.37 -3.32 17.80
N PRO A 786 -45.49 -2.71 16.60
CA PRO A 786 -45.81 -1.29 16.44
C PRO A 786 -47.06 -0.83 17.23
N SER A 787 -48.04 -1.72 17.41
CA SER A 787 -49.27 -1.46 18.16
C SER A 787 -49.07 -1.34 19.68
N GLU A 788 -47.90 -1.73 20.21
CA GLU A 788 -47.55 -1.71 21.63
C GLU A 788 -46.78 -0.44 22.05
N LEU A 789 -46.50 0.47 21.12
CA LEU A 789 -45.77 1.72 21.38
C LEU A 789 -46.58 2.71 22.24
N THR A 790 -45.93 3.30 23.25
CA THR A 790 -46.58 4.33 24.07
C THR A 790 -46.73 5.65 23.31
N THR A 791 -47.75 6.44 23.68
CA THR A 791 -48.00 7.79 23.10
C THR A 791 -46.79 8.73 23.21
N GLY A 792 -45.92 8.53 24.20
CA GLY A 792 -44.68 9.30 24.34
C GLY A 792 -43.57 8.89 23.35
N GLN A 793 -43.55 7.62 22.92
CA GLN A 793 -42.61 7.15 21.89
C GLN A 793 -43.08 7.60 20.50
N THR A 794 -44.36 7.41 20.18
CA THR A 794 -44.91 7.82 18.86
C THR A 794 -44.77 9.33 18.63
N ALA A 795 -45.02 10.16 19.65
CA ALA A 795 -44.82 11.61 19.56
C ALA A 795 -43.38 12.03 19.22
N ARG A 796 -42.36 11.30 19.71
CA ARG A 796 -40.95 11.57 19.39
C ARG A 796 -40.57 11.10 17.98
N LEU A 797 -41.13 9.98 17.52
CA LEU A 797 -40.91 9.48 16.16
C LEU A 797 -41.56 10.40 15.12
N GLN A 798 -42.79 10.87 15.38
CA GLN A 798 -43.44 11.91 14.59
C GLN A 798 -42.57 13.17 14.49
N ARG A 799 -41.95 13.58 15.59
CA ARG A 799 -41.10 14.78 15.62
C ARG A 799 -39.86 14.68 14.71
N VAL A 800 -39.29 13.48 14.55
CA VAL A 800 -38.19 13.22 13.61
C VAL A 800 -38.69 13.30 12.16
N ALA A 801 -39.84 12.70 11.85
CA ALA A 801 -40.45 12.76 10.52
C ALA A 801 -40.83 14.19 10.10
N ASP A 802 -41.42 14.98 11.01
CA ASP A 802 -41.73 16.40 10.79
C ASP A 802 -40.48 17.21 10.42
N LEU A 803 -39.36 16.97 11.11
CA LEU A 803 -38.10 17.69 10.88
C LEU A 803 -37.40 17.27 9.58
N MET A 804 -37.48 16.00 9.19
CA MET A 804 -37.05 15.54 7.86
C MET A 804 -37.86 16.21 6.75
N LEU A 805 -39.19 16.33 6.94
CA LEU A 805 -40.08 16.96 5.96
C LEU A 805 -39.79 18.46 5.81
N ASP A 806 -39.46 19.15 6.92
CA ASP A 806 -38.98 20.53 6.89
C ASP A 806 -37.67 20.68 6.09
N ILE A 807 -36.73 19.73 6.20
CA ILE A 807 -35.47 19.76 5.42
C ILE A 807 -35.77 19.61 3.92
N TYR A 808 -36.60 18.64 3.53
CA TYR A 808 -36.96 18.43 2.12
C TYR A 808 -37.66 19.65 1.54
N LYS A 809 -38.53 20.32 2.32
CA LYS A 809 -39.16 21.60 1.94
C LYS A 809 -38.15 22.74 1.80
N ILE A 810 -37.09 22.79 2.60
CA ILE A 810 -36.00 23.77 2.40
C ILE A 810 -35.26 23.49 1.10
N LEU A 811 -34.99 22.23 0.75
CA LEU A 811 -34.37 21.87 -0.53
C LEU A 811 -35.24 22.25 -1.75
N ALA A 812 -36.57 22.14 -1.63
CA ALA A 812 -37.51 22.63 -2.64
C ALA A 812 -37.56 24.18 -2.70
N GLN A 813 -37.48 24.86 -1.56
CA GLN A 813 -37.32 26.33 -1.50
C GLN A 813 -36.03 26.78 -2.17
N MET A 814 -34.92 26.05 -1.99
CA MET A 814 -33.63 26.27 -2.65
C MET A 814 -33.62 25.94 -4.16
N ARG A 815 -34.75 25.48 -4.72
CA ARG A 815 -34.91 25.06 -6.13
C ARG A 815 -34.03 23.87 -6.55
N TYR A 816 -33.56 23.10 -5.57
CA TYR A 816 -32.82 21.86 -5.80
C TYR A 816 -33.76 20.68 -6.05
N LEU A 817 -34.82 20.55 -5.23
CA LEU A 817 -35.93 19.63 -5.48
C LEU A 817 -37.14 20.39 -6.07
N ASP A 818 -38.06 19.65 -6.71
CA ASP A 818 -39.43 20.12 -6.90
C ASP A 818 -40.26 19.74 -5.66
N GLU A 819 -41.25 20.55 -5.28
CA GLU A 819 -42.12 20.22 -4.14
C GLU A 819 -43.05 19.04 -4.47
N GLU A 820 -43.39 18.81 -5.74
CA GLU A 820 -44.31 17.74 -6.16
C GLU A 820 -43.72 16.32 -6.11
N ILE A 821 -42.41 16.17 -5.95
CA ILE A 821 -41.74 14.87 -5.76
C ILE A 821 -41.60 14.48 -4.28
N ILE A 822 -41.97 15.36 -3.34
CA ILE A 822 -41.96 15.07 -1.90
C ILE A 822 -43.27 14.38 -1.52
N ILE A 823 -43.16 13.16 -0.98
CA ILE A 823 -44.30 12.35 -0.52
C ILE A 823 -44.32 12.36 1.02
N PRO A 824 -45.17 13.16 1.67
CA PRO A 824 -45.31 13.14 3.12
C PRO A 824 -46.03 11.87 3.59
N GLY A 825 -45.66 11.36 4.77
CA GLY A 825 -46.42 10.29 5.42
C GLY A 825 -47.77 10.75 6.01
N PRO A 826 -48.60 9.82 6.50
CA PRO A 826 -48.32 8.39 6.64
C PRO A 826 -48.50 7.60 5.33
N HIS A 827 -47.82 6.46 5.24
CA HIS A 827 -47.85 5.51 4.12
C HIS A 827 -48.46 4.18 4.57
N ASP A 828 -49.06 3.46 3.64
CA ASP A 828 -49.38 2.04 3.83
C ASP A 828 -48.10 1.21 3.76
N ILE A 829 -47.96 0.26 4.69
CA ILE A 829 -46.83 -0.65 4.82
C ILE A 829 -47.27 -2.09 5.07
N GLU A 830 -48.57 -2.43 4.98
CA GLU A 830 -49.09 -3.76 5.34
C GLU A 830 -48.37 -4.89 4.57
N ASP A 831 -48.15 -4.71 3.27
CA ASP A 831 -47.43 -5.66 2.40
C ASP A 831 -45.93 -5.79 2.71
N LEU A 832 -45.34 -4.82 3.42
CA LEU A 832 -43.92 -4.79 3.79
C LEU A 832 -43.66 -5.33 5.21
N LEU A 833 -44.69 -5.45 6.04
CA LEU A 833 -44.59 -6.04 7.38
C LEU A 833 -43.92 -7.43 7.42
N PRO A 834 -44.09 -8.34 6.42
CA PRO A 834 -43.35 -9.60 6.37
C PRO A 834 -41.84 -9.39 6.22
N VAL A 835 -41.41 -8.51 5.31
CA VAL A 835 -39.99 -8.17 5.06
C VAL A 835 -39.37 -7.54 6.31
N TYR A 836 -40.08 -6.58 6.93
CA TYR A 836 -39.62 -5.93 8.17
C TYR A 836 -39.42 -6.94 9.32
N LYS A 837 -40.25 -7.98 9.39
CA LYS A 837 -40.14 -9.06 10.38
C LYS A 837 -39.02 -10.05 10.06
N GLU A 838 -38.79 -10.36 8.78
CA GLU A 838 -37.68 -11.21 8.33
C GLU A 838 -36.31 -10.60 8.67
N HIS A 839 -36.14 -9.30 8.45
CA HIS A 839 -34.93 -8.56 8.82
C HIS A 839 -34.85 -8.16 10.31
N GLY A 840 -35.81 -8.60 11.12
CA GLY A 840 -35.81 -8.47 12.58
C GLY A 840 -35.91 -7.03 13.08
N LEU A 841 -36.68 -6.15 12.42
CA LEU A 841 -36.87 -4.77 12.86
C LEU A 841 -37.70 -4.68 14.16
N ASP A 842 -37.47 -3.62 14.93
CA ASP A 842 -38.26 -3.25 16.11
C ASP A 842 -39.49 -2.43 15.68
N GLY A 843 -40.62 -2.58 16.38
CA GLY A 843 -41.86 -1.87 16.05
C GLY A 843 -41.74 -0.35 16.02
N SER A 844 -40.77 0.23 16.75
CA SER A 844 -40.45 1.67 16.67
C SER A 844 -39.86 2.10 15.32
N VAL A 845 -39.09 1.24 14.64
CA VAL A 845 -38.56 1.50 13.29
C VAL A 845 -39.64 1.28 12.24
N MET A 846 -40.43 0.20 12.35
CA MET A 846 -41.57 -0.03 11.45
C MET A 846 -42.58 1.13 11.49
N TYR A 847 -42.88 1.66 12.68
CA TYR A 847 -43.74 2.85 12.83
C TYR A 847 -43.10 4.12 12.27
N LEU A 848 -41.78 4.28 12.36
CA LEU A 848 -41.08 5.40 11.75
C LEU A 848 -41.15 5.33 10.20
N TYR A 849 -40.94 4.15 9.62
CA TYR A 849 -41.02 3.95 8.17
C TYR A 849 -42.41 4.26 7.61
N SER A 850 -43.49 4.05 8.37
CA SER A 850 -44.84 4.42 7.95
C SER A 850 -45.13 5.92 8.00
N ILE A 851 -44.27 6.76 8.61
CA ILE A 851 -44.51 8.21 8.75
C ILE A 851 -43.41 9.11 8.18
N LEU A 852 -42.23 8.58 7.84
CA LEU A 852 -41.16 9.36 7.20
C LEU A 852 -41.59 9.98 5.86
N PRO A 853 -41.07 11.16 5.50
CA PRO A 853 -41.24 11.69 4.14
C PRO A 853 -40.27 11.00 3.17
N TYR A 854 -40.75 10.71 1.96
CA TYR A 854 -39.95 10.09 0.89
C TYR A 854 -39.92 10.97 -0.36
N ILE A 855 -39.03 10.64 -1.30
CA ILE A 855 -38.96 11.26 -2.63
C ILE A 855 -39.46 10.24 -3.67
N GLU A 856 -40.12 10.71 -4.73
CA GLU A 856 -40.50 9.88 -5.87
C GLU A 856 -39.29 9.11 -6.46
N ASP A 857 -39.47 7.81 -6.71
CA ASP A 857 -38.44 6.86 -7.15
C ASP A 857 -37.55 7.38 -8.30
N PHE A 858 -38.15 7.93 -9.36
CA PHE A 858 -37.42 8.45 -10.51
C PHE A 858 -36.59 9.72 -10.22
N ALA A 859 -36.68 10.27 -9.00
CA ALA A 859 -35.88 11.36 -8.46
C ALA A 859 -35.01 10.90 -7.26
N ARG A 860 -34.83 9.60 -7.02
CA ARG A 860 -33.82 9.08 -6.08
C ARG A 860 -32.35 9.42 -6.41
N PRO A 861 -31.88 9.59 -7.67
CA PRO A 861 -30.45 9.87 -7.94
C PRO A 861 -30.02 11.34 -7.71
N TYR A 862 -30.77 12.13 -6.94
CA TYR A 862 -30.27 13.43 -6.45
C TYR A 862 -29.58 13.25 -5.10
N ASP A 863 -28.46 13.94 -4.90
CA ASP A 863 -27.77 14.00 -3.60
C ASP A 863 -28.69 14.65 -2.54
N PHE A 864 -28.81 14.04 -1.37
CA PHE A 864 -29.57 14.60 -0.26
C PHE A 864 -28.71 15.53 0.60
N PHE A 865 -27.80 14.96 1.40
CA PHE A 865 -26.98 15.69 2.38
C PHE A 865 -25.58 15.10 2.44
N GLN A 866 -24.54 15.93 2.26
CA GLN A 866 -23.13 15.50 2.26
C GLN A 866 -22.92 14.21 1.45
N GLU A 867 -23.26 14.27 0.15
CA GLU A 867 -23.07 13.17 -0.82
C GLU A 867 -23.81 11.85 -0.48
N SER A 868 -24.77 11.87 0.47
CA SER A 868 -25.73 10.77 0.69
C SER A 868 -26.91 10.83 -0.29
N TYR A 869 -27.65 9.73 -0.46
CA TYR A 869 -28.90 9.69 -1.23
C TYR A 869 -30.15 9.71 -0.33
N PHE A 870 -31.30 10.01 -0.92
CA PHE A 870 -32.61 9.85 -0.25
C PHE A 870 -32.94 8.37 -0.07
N ALA A 871 -33.26 7.96 1.16
CA ALA A 871 -33.74 6.61 1.46
C ALA A 871 -35.26 6.50 1.19
N ASP A 872 -35.72 5.36 0.69
CA ASP A 872 -37.14 5.02 0.55
C ASP A 872 -37.43 3.59 1.05
N PHE A 873 -37.64 3.44 2.36
CA PHE A 873 -37.92 2.15 3.01
C PHE A 873 -39.30 1.54 2.68
N ARG A 874 -40.01 2.08 1.68
CA ARG A 874 -41.12 1.37 1.02
C ARG A 874 -40.62 0.38 -0.04
N ASP A 875 -39.36 0.50 -0.43
CA ASP A 875 -38.64 -0.43 -1.29
C ASP A 875 -37.97 -1.53 -0.46
N PRO A 876 -38.23 -2.84 -0.70
CA PRO A 876 -37.56 -3.92 0.01
C PRO A 876 -36.03 -3.91 -0.09
N GLU A 877 -35.46 -3.39 -1.18
CA GLU A 877 -34.00 -3.32 -1.36
C GLU A 877 -33.37 -2.29 -0.41
N ASP A 878 -33.96 -1.10 -0.29
CA ASP A 878 -33.56 -0.07 0.69
C ASP A 878 -33.73 -0.56 2.14
N VAL A 879 -34.69 -1.45 2.41
CA VAL A 879 -34.89 -2.07 3.73
C VAL A 879 -33.77 -3.05 4.07
N GLU A 880 -33.38 -3.91 3.13
CA GLU A 880 -32.27 -4.85 3.31
C GLU A 880 -30.93 -4.10 3.46
N GLN A 881 -30.63 -3.19 2.53
CA GLN A 881 -29.46 -2.31 2.60
C GLN A 881 -29.47 -1.48 3.89
N GLY A 882 -30.66 -1.05 4.34
CA GLY A 882 -30.86 -0.34 5.60
C GLY A 882 -30.54 -1.16 6.86
N ARG A 883 -30.27 -2.46 6.77
CA ARG A 883 -29.72 -3.27 7.88
C ARG A 883 -28.19 -3.32 7.88
N ASP A 884 -27.57 -3.17 6.71
CA ASP A 884 -26.12 -3.15 6.49
C ASP A 884 -25.68 -1.90 5.68
N PRO A 885 -25.89 -0.68 6.21
CA PRO A 885 -25.63 0.56 5.47
C PRO A 885 -24.16 0.79 5.10
N PHE A 886 -23.24 -0.05 5.59
CA PHE A 886 -21.81 -0.03 5.25
C PHE A 886 -21.37 -1.21 4.36
N PHE A 887 -22.31 -2.00 3.81
CA PHE A 887 -22.04 -3.16 2.96
C PHE A 887 -21.03 -4.18 3.58
N SER A 888 -21.05 -4.32 4.89
CA SER A 888 -20.14 -5.20 5.63
C SER A 888 -20.30 -6.68 5.31
N SER A 889 -21.38 -7.06 4.60
CA SER A 889 -21.69 -8.43 4.16
C SER A 889 -21.67 -9.44 5.32
N PRO A 890 -22.45 -9.22 6.38
CA PRO A 890 -22.17 -9.79 7.69
C PRO A 890 -22.64 -11.24 7.85
N GLU A 891 -21.78 -12.09 8.42
CA GLU A 891 -22.07 -13.51 8.68
C GLU A 891 -22.64 -13.73 10.09
N GLY A 892 -23.90 -14.16 10.20
CA GLY A 892 -24.54 -14.47 11.49
C GLY A 892 -26.05 -14.72 11.38
N LYS A 893 -26.71 -15.02 12.51
CA LYS A 893 -28.17 -15.18 12.59
C LYS A 893 -28.86 -14.49 13.77
N ASP A 894 -28.10 -13.95 14.73
CA ASP A 894 -28.67 -13.27 15.90
C ASP A 894 -28.65 -11.76 15.70
N PHE A 895 -29.78 -11.21 15.23
CA PHE A 895 -29.96 -9.77 15.05
C PHE A 895 -29.94 -8.97 16.37
N ASN A 896 -30.10 -9.61 17.53
CA ASN A 896 -30.15 -8.95 18.84
C ASN A 896 -28.79 -8.91 19.56
N ALA A 897 -27.77 -9.60 19.06
CA ALA A 897 -26.46 -9.62 19.68
C ALA A 897 -25.71 -8.28 19.51
N GLU A 898 -24.93 -7.87 20.51
CA GLU A 898 -24.04 -6.69 20.43
C GLU A 898 -22.93 -6.87 19.37
N ASN A 899 -22.66 -8.12 18.97
CA ASN A 899 -21.82 -8.51 17.83
C ASN A 899 -22.65 -9.31 16.79
N GLY A 900 -23.95 -9.00 16.66
CA GLY A 900 -24.81 -9.57 15.62
C GLY A 900 -24.37 -9.17 14.21
N PRO A 901 -24.95 -9.76 13.15
CA PRO A 901 -24.53 -9.45 11.79
C PRO A 901 -24.89 -8.01 11.37
N TYR A 902 -26.12 -7.58 11.62
CA TYR A 902 -26.65 -6.29 11.14
C TYR A 902 -26.69 -5.23 12.25
N MET A 903 -27.16 -4.02 11.92
CA MET A 903 -27.51 -3.02 12.95
C MET A 903 -28.52 -3.56 13.97
N GLN A 904 -28.52 -2.99 15.18
CA GLN A 904 -29.52 -3.31 16.21
C GLN A 904 -30.96 -3.07 15.68
N PRO A 905 -31.96 -3.89 16.06
CA PRO A 905 -33.34 -3.84 15.52
C PRO A 905 -34.06 -2.49 15.55
N TRP A 906 -33.70 -1.64 16.50
CA TRP A 906 -34.30 -0.31 16.73
C TRP A 906 -33.45 0.85 16.17
N VAL A 907 -32.54 0.54 15.27
CA VAL A 907 -31.58 1.50 14.69
C VAL A 907 -31.65 1.39 13.16
N THR A 908 -31.74 2.52 12.49
CA THR A 908 -32.10 2.63 11.07
C THR A 908 -31.40 3.83 10.42
N PRO A 909 -31.08 3.81 9.11
CA PRO A 909 -30.67 5.01 8.40
C PRO A 909 -31.85 5.98 8.23
N LEU A 910 -31.53 7.25 7.98
CA LEU A 910 -32.43 8.31 7.48
C LEU A 910 -32.01 8.81 6.09
N SER A 911 -30.87 8.34 5.58
CA SER A 911 -30.37 8.54 4.22
C SER A 911 -29.67 7.25 3.78
N VAL A 912 -29.50 7.03 2.47
CA VAL A 912 -28.69 5.92 1.94
C VAL A 912 -27.26 6.42 1.71
N LEU A 913 -26.30 5.55 2.00
CA LEU A 913 -24.88 5.81 1.78
C LEU A 913 -24.59 6.00 0.28
N GLY A 914 -24.01 7.15 -0.07
CA GLY A 914 -23.53 7.43 -1.44
C GLY A 914 -22.12 6.94 -1.72
N ASN A 915 -21.71 6.95 -2.99
CA ASN A 915 -20.34 6.63 -3.40
C ASN A 915 -19.38 7.66 -2.78
N HIS A 916 -18.48 7.22 -1.89
CA HIS A 916 -17.63 8.08 -1.02
C HIS A 916 -18.38 9.06 -0.10
N GLY A 917 -19.71 8.95 -0.01
CA GLY A 917 -20.58 9.90 0.69
C GLY A 917 -20.71 9.67 2.20
N THR A 918 -21.81 10.16 2.76
CA THR A 918 -22.15 9.99 4.18
C THR A 918 -23.44 9.20 4.38
N VAL A 919 -23.69 8.74 5.61
CA VAL A 919 -24.95 8.13 6.02
C VAL A 919 -25.43 8.72 7.35
N MET A 920 -26.70 9.12 7.40
CA MET A 920 -27.38 9.53 8.62
C MET A 920 -28.02 8.31 9.28
N ILE A 921 -27.65 7.97 10.51
CA ILE A 921 -28.21 6.81 11.23
C ILE A 921 -28.89 7.25 12.52
N TYR A 922 -30.09 6.73 12.79
CA TYR A 922 -30.98 7.09 13.89
C TYR A 922 -31.27 5.91 14.82
N ASP A 923 -31.06 6.11 16.13
CA ASP A 923 -31.45 5.17 17.19
C ASP A 923 -32.81 5.57 17.77
N ALA A 924 -33.84 4.76 17.50
CA ALA A 924 -35.22 5.01 17.89
C ALA A 924 -35.49 4.88 19.40
N LYS A 925 -34.61 4.20 20.16
CA LYS A 925 -34.74 4.05 21.63
C LYS A 925 -34.01 5.16 22.39
N ARG A 926 -32.84 5.61 21.89
CA ARG A 926 -32.03 6.68 22.50
C ARG A 926 -32.33 8.08 21.92
N HIS A 927 -33.04 8.17 20.79
CA HIS A 927 -33.34 9.39 20.04
C HIS A 927 -32.09 10.22 19.69
N ARG A 928 -31.12 9.57 19.04
CA ARG A 928 -29.86 10.19 18.60
C ARG A 928 -29.62 9.94 17.12
N ILE A 929 -28.95 10.89 16.47
CA ILE A 929 -28.48 10.76 15.09
C ILE A 929 -26.95 10.78 15.07
N TRP A 930 -26.38 9.87 14.28
CA TRP A 930 -25.02 9.88 13.80
C TRP A 930 -25.02 10.34 12.34
N ILE A 931 -24.01 11.11 11.93
CA ILE A 931 -23.69 11.36 10.52
C ILE A 931 -22.29 10.81 10.31
N ILE A 932 -22.14 9.78 9.50
CA ILE A 932 -20.94 8.93 9.40
C ILE A 932 -20.42 8.94 7.96
N ASP A 933 -19.11 8.93 7.76
CA ASP A 933 -18.47 8.78 6.44
C ASP A 933 -18.51 7.34 5.91
N TRP A 934 -18.30 7.18 4.58
CA TRP A 934 -18.20 5.88 3.94
C TRP A 934 -17.13 4.96 4.56
N GLU A 935 -16.01 5.52 5.01
CA GLU A 935 -14.95 4.77 5.69
C GLU A 935 -15.36 4.25 7.09
N GLY A 936 -16.56 4.58 7.58
CA GLY A 936 -17.11 4.12 8.86
C GLY A 936 -16.28 4.56 10.06
N SER A 937 -15.48 5.62 9.92
CA SER A 937 -14.37 5.93 10.82
C SER A 937 -14.52 7.28 11.54
N SER A 938 -15.33 8.21 11.00
CA SER A 938 -15.53 9.52 11.61
C SER A 938 -16.93 10.10 11.46
N SER A 939 -17.26 11.08 12.33
CA SER A 939 -18.50 11.84 12.19
C SER A 939 -18.31 13.04 11.27
N ARG A 940 -19.22 13.18 10.30
CA ARG A 940 -19.28 14.30 9.35
C ARG A 940 -20.26 15.40 9.77
N ASP A 941 -20.87 15.26 10.95
CA ASP A 941 -21.64 16.30 11.62
C ASP A 941 -20.74 17.51 11.93
N LEU A 942 -21.02 18.66 11.31
CA LEU A 942 -20.18 19.86 11.41
C LEU A 942 -20.05 20.36 12.85
N ALA A 943 -21.06 20.15 13.71
CA ALA A 943 -21.00 20.50 15.13
C ALA A 943 -20.14 19.53 15.96
N LEU A 944 -19.80 18.36 15.41
CA LEU A 944 -18.91 17.36 15.99
C LEU A 944 -17.53 17.30 15.32
N SER A 945 -17.25 18.16 14.33
CA SER A 945 -15.97 18.25 13.61
C SER A 945 -14.70 18.37 14.48
N SER A 946 -14.85 18.82 15.74
CA SER A 946 -13.75 18.90 16.73
C SER A 946 -13.80 17.81 17.82
N VAL A 947 -14.83 16.95 17.80
CA VAL A 947 -15.08 15.88 18.77
C VAL A 947 -14.53 14.57 18.21
N LYS A 948 -13.43 14.08 18.83
CA LYS A 948 -12.80 12.83 18.41
C LYS A 948 -13.70 11.62 18.70
N ASN A 949 -13.64 10.64 17.80
CA ASN A 949 -14.36 9.38 17.94
C ASN A 949 -13.84 8.57 19.14
N GLY A 950 -14.74 7.81 19.76
CA GLY A 950 -14.40 6.74 20.68
C GLY A 950 -13.78 5.55 19.94
N LYS A 951 -13.37 4.53 20.69
CA LYS A 951 -12.88 3.28 20.11
C LYS A 951 -14.05 2.34 19.78
N PRO A 952 -14.04 1.65 18.63
CA PRO A 952 -14.96 0.55 18.35
C PRO A 952 -15.01 -0.44 19.53
N ARG A 953 -16.22 -0.86 19.89
CA ARG A 953 -16.47 -1.78 21.03
C ARG A 953 -16.90 -3.18 20.61
N SER A 954 -17.31 -3.35 19.36
CA SER A 954 -17.85 -4.56 18.78
C SER A 954 -17.06 -4.93 17.52
N LYS A 955 -17.12 -6.20 17.13
CA LYS A 955 -16.55 -6.72 15.88
C LYS A 955 -17.52 -6.59 14.68
N ASN A 956 -18.76 -6.19 14.94
CA ASN A 956 -19.72 -5.85 13.89
C ASN A 956 -19.34 -4.47 13.30
N ASN A 957 -19.13 -4.39 11.99
CA ASN A 957 -18.81 -3.13 11.31
C ASN A 957 -20.01 -2.14 11.33
N ASN A 958 -21.23 -2.63 11.55
CA ASN A 958 -22.42 -1.81 11.81
C ASN A 958 -22.53 -1.29 13.26
N ALA A 959 -21.49 -1.42 14.11
CA ALA A 959 -21.49 -0.95 15.51
C ALA A 959 -20.77 0.41 15.68
N PHE A 960 -21.41 1.46 15.21
CA PHE A 960 -20.92 2.85 15.19
C PHE A 960 -21.18 3.63 16.49
N GLU A 961 -21.61 3.02 17.60
CA GLU A 961 -21.84 3.74 18.87
C GLU A 961 -20.58 4.38 19.46
N HIS A 962 -19.41 4.03 18.91
CA HIS A 962 -18.13 4.66 19.21
C HIS A 962 -17.96 6.02 18.50
N ILE A 963 -18.62 6.25 17.37
CA ILE A 963 -18.66 7.54 16.70
C ILE A 963 -19.55 8.50 17.50
N PRO A 964 -19.20 9.80 17.65
CA PRO A 964 -20.03 10.74 18.40
C PRO A 964 -21.36 10.98 17.68
N SER A 965 -22.43 11.04 18.46
CA SER A 965 -23.77 11.42 17.99
C SER A 965 -24.32 12.58 18.81
N ARG A 966 -25.41 13.20 18.34
CA ARG A 966 -26.17 14.21 19.07
C ARG A 966 -27.65 13.83 19.16
N PRO A 967 -28.45 14.47 20.03
CA PRO A 967 -29.90 14.28 20.05
C PRO A 967 -30.50 14.54 18.66
N ALA A 968 -31.46 13.71 18.23
CA ALA A 968 -31.95 13.71 16.86
C ALA A 968 -32.55 15.07 16.43
N GLU A 969 -33.32 15.72 17.30
CA GLU A 969 -33.91 17.04 17.01
C GLU A 969 -32.84 18.12 16.82
N ASP A 970 -31.75 18.10 17.61
CA ASP A 970 -30.65 19.08 17.50
C ASP A 970 -29.95 18.96 16.13
N VAL A 971 -29.67 17.73 15.69
CA VAL A 971 -29.02 17.46 14.39
C VAL A 971 -29.87 17.96 13.24
N LEU A 972 -31.17 17.61 13.22
CA LEU A 972 -32.06 17.99 12.12
C LEU A 972 -32.33 19.50 12.08
N GLN A 973 -32.40 20.17 13.23
CA GLN A 973 -32.51 21.64 13.27
C GLN A 973 -31.23 22.34 12.79
N ASP A 974 -30.05 21.78 13.10
CA ASP A 974 -28.78 22.30 12.59
C ASP A 974 -28.64 22.12 11.07
N ILE A 975 -29.06 20.98 10.50
CA ILE A 975 -29.08 20.78 9.03
C ILE A 975 -29.95 21.85 8.35
N LYS A 976 -31.14 22.12 8.89
CA LYS A 976 -32.01 23.23 8.43
C LYS A 976 -31.30 24.59 8.53
N HIS A 977 -30.53 24.82 9.59
CA HIS A 977 -29.75 26.04 9.77
C HIS A 977 -28.57 26.15 8.77
N TRP A 978 -27.86 25.06 8.49
CA TRP A 978 -26.73 25.03 7.56
C TRP A 978 -27.14 25.35 6.12
N TYR A 979 -28.28 24.81 5.66
CA TYR A 979 -28.85 25.18 4.35
C TYR A 979 -29.34 26.64 4.32
N ARG A 980 -30.07 27.10 5.36
CA ARG A 980 -30.50 28.52 5.42
C ARG A 980 -29.33 29.51 5.48
N THR A 981 -28.18 29.13 6.04
CA THR A 981 -26.99 29.97 6.12
C THR A 981 -25.98 29.74 4.98
N LEU A 982 -26.25 28.79 4.07
CA LEU A 982 -25.35 28.36 2.99
C LEU A 982 -23.98 27.87 3.49
N GLN A 983 -23.92 27.34 4.72
CA GLN A 983 -22.74 26.59 5.19
C GLN A 983 -22.59 25.30 4.37
N THR A 984 -23.70 24.60 4.21
CA THR A 984 -23.86 23.46 3.29
C THR A 984 -24.73 23.90 2.10
N LEU A 985 -24.38 23.42 0.90
CA LEU A 985 -25.22 23.48 -0.29
C LEU A 985 -25.73 22.08 -0.63
N PRO A 986 -26.87 21.97 -1.34
CA PRO A 986 -27.29 20.69 -1.91
C PRO A 986 -26.54 20.39 -3.21
N GLY A 987 -26.40 19.10 -3.53
CA GLY A 987 -25.54 18.64 -4.62
C GLY A 987 -24.05 18.66 -4.28
N GLY A 988 -23.21 18.56 -5.31
CA GLY A 988 -21.76 18.56 -5.22
C GLY A 988 -21.09 17.22 -5.58
N SER A 989 -21.85 16.12 -5.64
CA SER A 989 -21.34 14.81 -6.09
C SER A 989 -21.37 14.65 -7.61
N GLU A 990 -20.88 13.51 -8.11
CA GLU A 990 -20.99 13.08 -9.50
C GLU A 990 -22.43 13.04 -10.05
N HIS A 991 -23.45 12.85 -9.20
CA HIS A 991 -24.84 12.66 -9.63
C HIS A 991 -25.64 13.95 -9.82
N SER A 992 -25.36 15.00 -9.03
CA SER A 992 -26.00 16.31 -9.23
C SER A 992 -25.36 17.11 -10.38
N GLY A 993 -24.19 16.68 -10.85
CA GLY A 993 -23.56 17.13 -12.09
C GLY A 993 -22.98 18.55 -12.05
N LEU A 994 -22.29 18.94 -13.13
CA LEU A 994 -21.57 20.22 -13.20
C LEU A 994 -22.44 21.47 -12.99
N LEU A 995 -23.76 21.36 -13.15
CA LEU A 995 -24.70 22.44 -12.84
C LEU A 995 -24.72 22.73 -11.33
N TRP A 996 -24.77 21.72 -10.47
CA TRP A 996 -24.82 21.88 -9.01
C TRP A 996 -23.44 21.80 -8.34
N SER A 997 -22.36 22.00 -9.11
CA SER A 997 -20.98 21.90 -8.61
C SER A 997 -20.32 23.27 -8.44
N GLU A 998 -19.85 23.57 -7.21
CA GLU A 998 -19.20 24.85 -6.90
C GLU A 998 -17.85 25.07 -7.57
N SER A 999 -17.19 24.01 -8.07
CA SER A 999 -15.94 24.13 -8.82
C SER A 999 -16.11 24.86 -10.16
N ASN A 1000 -17.34 24.89 -10.69
CA ASN A 1000 -17.68 25.50 -11.98
C ASN A 1000 -18.53 26.77 -11.87
N ILE A 1001 -19.28 26.92 -10.76
CA ILE A 1001 -20.29 27.97 -10.56
C ILE A 1001 -20.26 28.46 -9.10
N ASP A 1002 -20.17 29.78 -8.88
CA ASP A 1002 -20.32 30.37 -7.53
C ASP A 1002 -21.78 30.32 -7.06
N LEU A 1003 -22.23 29.14 -6.63
CA LEU A 1003 -23.59 28.89 -6.17
C LEU A 1003 -23.94 29.71 -4.93
N ARG A 1004 -23.03 29.83 -3.96
CA ARG A 1004 -23.25 30.70 -2.78
C ARG A 1004 -23.43 32.16 -3.18
N GLY A 1005 -22.67 32.66 -4.16
CA GLY A 1005 -22.85 33.98 -4.75
C GLY A 1005 -24.22 34.13 -5.41
N LEU A 1006 -24.64 33.15 -6.23
CA LEU A 1006 -25.94 33.17 -6.90
C LEU A 1006 -27.13 33.12 -5.93
N TYR A 1007 -27.09 32.30 -4.88
CA TYR A 1007 -28.13 32.25 -3.84
C TYR A 1007 -28.25 33.60 -3.10
N ARG A 1008 -27.11 34.22 -2.74
CA ARG A 1008 -27.08 35.53 -2.08
C ARG A 1008 -27.56 36.66 -3.00
N LYS A 1009 -27.14 36.66 -4.27
CA LYS A 1009 -27.58 37.59 -5.31
C LYS A 1009 -29.11 37.59 -5.44
N ASN A 1010 -29.70 36.40 -5.41
CA ASN A 1010 -31.15 36.20 -5.53
C ASN A 1010 -31.90 36.23 -4.20
N GLY A 1011 -31.27 36.67 -3.08
CA GLY A 1011 -31.97 37.05 -1.85
C GLY A 1011 -32.19 35.93 -0.81
N TRP A 1012 -31.51 34.79 -0.91
CA TRP A 1012 -31.58 33.71 0.07
C TRP A 1012 -31.10 34.16 1.48
N PRO A 1013 -31.74 33.74 2.58
CA PRO A 1013 -32.89 32.83 2.68
C PRO A 1013 -34.27 33.51 2.87
N ASP A 1014 -34.33 34.84 3.02
CA ASP A 1014 -35.55 35.53 3.48
C ASP A 1014 -36.32 36.27 2.38
N ARG A 1015 -35.66 36.64 1.27
CA ARG A 1015 -36.27 37.30 0.10
C ARG A 1015 -35.85 36.60 -1.19
N PHE A 1016 -35.86 35.27 -1.17
CA PHE A 1016 -35.35 34.46 -2.28
C PHE A 1016 -36.29 34.48 -3.49
N ASP A 1017 -35.79 34.96 -4.62
CA ASP A 1017 -36.41 34.76 -5.92
C ASP A 1017 -35.84 33.50 -6.58
N GLY A 1018 -36.54 32.37 -6.37
CA GLY A 1018 -36.12 31.09 -6.90
C GLY A 1018 -36.20 30.99 -8.43
N ASP A 1019 -37.09 31.75 -9.08
CA ASP A 1019 -37.23 31.75 -10.53
C ASP A 1019 -36.06 32.53 -11.19
N ALA A 1020 -35.72 33.70 -10.62
CA ALA A 1020 -34.53 34.45 -11.04
C ALA A 1020 -33.24 33.67 -10.78
N PHE A 1021 -33.13 32.99 -9.64
CA PHE A 1021 -31.99 32.12 -9.33
C PHE A 1021 -31.80 31.02 -10.38
N GLN A 1022 -32.86 30.29 -10.75
CA GLN A 1022 -32.74 29.20 -11.73
C GLN A 1022 -32.31 29.71 -13.12
N VAL A 1023 -32.77 30.90 -13.53
CA VAL A 1023 -32.33 31.54 -14.78
C VAL A 1023 -30.85 31.95 -14.71
N ASP A 1024 -30.44 32.67 -13.66
CA ASP A 1024 -29.04 33.06 -13.43
C ASP A 1024 -28.09 31.84 -13.43
N HIS A 1025 -28.53 30.76 -12.79
CA HIS A 1025 -27.79 29.51 -12.61
C HIS A 1025 -27.52 28.80 -13.93
N LEU A 1026 -28.56 28.60 -14.75
CA LEU A 1026 -28.43 28.00 -16.09
C LEU A 1026 -27.60 28.86 -17.04
N ARG A 1027 -27.74 30.19 -16.97
CA ARG A 1027 -26.93 31.11 -17.77
C ARG A 1027 -25.46 31.04 -17.39
N ARG A 1028 -25.14 31.00 -16.10
CA ARG A 1028 -23.76 30.87 -15.62
C ARG A 1028 -23.14 29.53 -16.05
N TYR A 1029 -23.89 28.43 -15.97
CA TYR A 1029 -23.48 27.13 -16.49
C TYR A 1029 -23.16 27.17 -17.99
N SER A 1030 -24.06 27.73 -18.80
CA SER A 1030 -23.92 27.80 -20.25
C SER A 1030 -22.75 28.69 -20.68
N ALA A 1031 -22.50 29.79 -19.98
CA ALA A 1031 -21.32 30.64 -20.21
C ALA A 1031 -19.99 29.89 -19.94
N THR A 1032 -19.92 29.06 -18.89
CA THR A 1032 -18.73 28.23 -18.62
C THR A 1032 -18.52 27.17 -19.71
N ARG A 1033 -19.59 26.49 -20.17
CA ARG A 1033 -19.50 25.51 -21.26
C ARG A 1033 -19.10 26.14 -22.60
N ALA A 1034 -19.68 27.29 -22.93
CA ALA A 1034 -19.34 28.11 -24.08
C ALA A 1034 -17.85 28.47 -24.13
N GLN A 1035 -17.23 28.73 -22.97
CA GLN A 1035 -15.80 28.97 -22.87
C GLN A 1035 -14.98 27.73 -23.28
N SER A 1036 -15.34 26.54 -22.82
CA SER A 1036 -14.64 25.29 -23.19
C SER A 1036 -14.75 25.00 -24.69
N SER A 1037 -15.96 25.05 -25.27
CA SER A 1037 -16.18 24.71 -26.68
C SER A 1037 -15.40 25.58 -27.65
N ALA A 1038 -15.25 26.87 -27.37
CA ALA A 1038 -14.53 27.78 -28.26
C ALA A 1038 -13.01 27.50 -28.34
N HIS A 1039 -12.42 26.84 -27.34
CA HIS A 1039 -10.98 26.54 -27.33
C HIS A 1039 -10.62 25.21 -28.05
N GLN A 1040 -11.61 24.47 -28.54
CA GLN A 1040 -11.45 23.16 -29.18
C GLN A 1040 -10.42 23.12 -30.34
N PRO A 1041 -10.31 24.12 -31.25
CA PRO A 1041 -9.36 24.06 -32.36
C PRO A 1041 -7.89 24.00 -31.91
N LEU A 1042 -7.53 24.69 -30.82
CA LEU A 1042 -6.18 24.61 -30.24
C LEU A 1042 -5.95 23.24 -29.58
N GLY A 1043 -6.96 22.70 -28.90
CA GLY A 1043 -6.90 21.37 -28.27
C GLY A 1043 -6.68 20.24 -29.28
N GLU A 1044 -7.29 20.29 -30.47
CA GLU A 1044 -7.05 19.30 -31.52
C GLU A 1044 -5.62 19.39 -32.11
N VAL A 1045 -5.03 20.60 -32.20
CA VAL A 1045 -3.61 20.77 -32.60
C VAL A 1045 -2.67 20.21 -31.53
N GLU A 1046 -2.93 20.45 -30.25
CA GLU A 1046 -2.11 19.93 -29.15
C GLU A 1046 -2.17 18.39 -29.10
N LYS A 1047 -3.38 17.83 -29.28
CA LYS A 1047 -3.63 16.39 -29.41
C LYS A 1047 -2.92 15.75 -30.62
N LEU A 1048 -2.99 16.37 -31.81
CA LEU A 1048 -2.35 15.81 -33.01
C LEU A 1048 -0.82 15.91 -32.99
N ASN A 1049 -0.26 16.94 -32.35
CA ASN A 1049 1.19 17.01 -32.10
C ASN A 1049 1.66 15.85 -31.20
N PHE A 1050 0.94 15.57 -30.10
CA PHE A 1050 1.21 14.42 -29.23
C PHE A 1050 1.18 13.08 -30.00
N TRP A 1051 0.18 12.86 -30.86
CA TRP A 1051 0.11 11.67 -31.70
C TRP A 1051 1.22 11.58 -32.75
N LEU A 1052 1.69 12.72 -33.27
CA LEU A 1052 2.81 12.78 -34.22
C LEU A 1052 4.13 12.41 -33.55
N GLU A 1053 4.37 12.86 -32.32
CA GLU A 1053 5.54 12.45 -31.53
C GLU A 1053 5.54 10.93 -31.31
N TYR A 1054 4.42 10.37 -30.80
CA TYR A 1054 4.27 8.93 -30.57
C TYR A 1054 4.53 8.08 -31.83
N VAL A 1055 3.96 8.46 -32.98
CA VAL A 1055 4.12 7.68 -34.22
C VAL A 1055 5.50 7.85 -34.86
N ASN A 1056 6.21 8.96 -34.66
CA ASN A 1056 7.60 9.10 -35.09
C ASN A 1056 8.51 8.05 -34.41
N ASP A 1057 8.29 7.79 -33.11
CA ASP A 1057 9.04 6.78 -32.37
C ASP A 1057 8.73 5.35 -32.83
N GLU A 1058 7.46 5.04 -33.11
CA GLU A 1058 7.09 3.73 -33.68
C GLU A 1058 7.71 3.51 -35.07
N VAL A 1059 7.78 4.52 -35.95
CA VAL A 1059 8.51 4.41 -37.23
C VAL A 1059 9.99 4.06 -37.00
N GLN A 1060 10.68 4.76 -36.09
CA GLN A 1060 12.09 4.47 -35.78
C GLN A 1060 12.29 3.08 -35.16
N LYS A 1061 11.38 2.65 -34.29
CA LYS A 1061 11.37 1.31 -33.68
C LYS A 1061 11.16 0.22 -34.73
N CYS A 1062 10.20 0.38 -35.66
CA CYS A 1062 9.99 -0.57 -36.74
C CYS A 1062 11.15 -0.62 -37.75
N ALA A 1063 11.80 0.51 -38.05
CA ALA A 1063 12.97 0.55 -38.93
C ALA A 1063 14.16 -0.22 -38.33
N ARG A 1064 14.39 -0.09 -37.02
CA ARG A 1064 15.39 -0.88 -36.27
C ARG A 1064 15.03 -2.38 -36.26
N ALA A 1065 13.75 -2.73 -36.11
CA ALA A 1065 13.31 -4.12 -36.17
C ALA A 1065 13.53 -4.76 -37.55
N LEU A 1066 13.31 -4.02 -38.64
CA LEU A 1066 13.59 -4.49 -40.00
C LEU A 1066 15.08 -4.76 -40.22
N ALA A 1067 15.96 -3.84 -39.83
CA ALA A 1067 17.41 -4.05 -39.93
C ALA A 1067 17.90 -5.27 -39.13
N ALA A 1068 17.23 -5.62 -38.02
CA ALA A 1068 17.52 -6.82 -37.24
C ALA A 1068 16.92 -8.13 -37.82
N ALA A 1069 16.00 -8.03 -38.79
CA ALA A 1069 15.29 -9.17 -39.39
C ALA A 1069 15.93 -9.67 -40.70
N GLU A 1070 16.77 -8.88 -41.36
CA GLU A 1070 17.41 -9.26 -42.66
C GLU A 1070 18.28 -10.53 -42.60
N THR A 1071 18.67 -10.98 -41.40
CA THR A 1071 19.47 -12.21 -41.19
C THR A 1071 18.64 -13.41 -40.73
N LYS A 1072 17.31 -13.30 -40.75
CA LYS A 1072 16.38 -14.26 -40.13
C LYS A 1072 15.46 -14.98 -41.13
N THR A 1073 14.38 -15.59 -40.63
CA THR A 1073 13.37 -16.26 -41.47
C THR A 1073 12.63 -15.27 -42.37
N LYS A 1074 12.08 -15.75 -43.50
CA LYS A 1074 11.33 -14.89 -44.42
C LYS A 1074 10.08 -14.28 -43.77
N ASP A 1075 9.45 -14.97 -42.83
CA ASP A 1075 8.30 -14.43 -42.12
C ASP A 1075 8.67 -13.29 -41.17
N GLU A 1076 9.77 -13.42 -40.41
CA GLU A 1076 10.28 -12.34 -39.57
C GLU A 1076 10.71 -11.11 -40.40
N GLU A 1077 11.36 -11.32 -41.55
CA GLU A 1077 11.73 -10.24 -42.48
C GLU A 1077 10.49 -9.50 -43.00
N TRP A 1078 9.46 -10.22 -43.45
CA TRP A 1078 8.25 -9.63 -44.04
C TRP A 1078 7.30 -9.04 -42.99
N THR A 1079 7.19 -9.63 -41.81
CA THR A 1079 6.48 -9.03 -40.66
C THR A 1079 7.12 -7.71 -40.25
N ALA A 1080 8.45 -7.61 -40.22
CA ALA A 1080 9.14 -6.37 -39.90
C ALA A 1080 8.92 -5.28 -40.97
N LYS A 1081 8.94 -5.64 -42.27
CA LYS A 1081 8.56 -4.73 -43.37
C LYS A 1081 7.12 -4.26 -43.25
N PHE A 1082 6.19 -5.15 -42.89
CA PHE A 1082 4.77 -4.82 -42.75
C PHE A 1082 4.52 -3.82 -41.63
N ASN A 1083 5.13 -4.03 -40.47
CA ASN A 1083 4.97 -3.14 -39.32
C ASN A 1083 5.60 -1.77 -39.56
N LEU A 1084 6.77 -1.70 -40.23
CA LEU A 1084 7.35 -0.42 -40.65
C LEU A 1084 6.42 0.34 -41.60
N TRP A 1085 5.92 -0.33 -42.64
CA TRP A 1085 4.99 0.28 -43.59
C TRP A 1085 3.69 0.79 -42.92
N LYS A 1086 3.16 0.06 -41.92
CA LYS A 1086 2.01 0.52 -41.12
C LYS A 1086 2.33 1.81 -40.36
N ALA A 1087 3.44 1.85 -39.63
CA ALA A 1087 3.86 3.03 -38.89
C ALA A 1087 4.11 4.25 -39.81
N GLU A 1088 4.75 4.04 -40.96
CA GLU A 1088 4.98 5.09 -41.97
C GLU A 1088 3.67 5.62 -42.57
N ARG A 1089 2.67 4.75 -42.78
CA ARG A 1089 1.33 5.13 -43.25
C ARG A 1089 0.57 5.93 -42.19
N ASP A 1090 0.56 5.47 -40.93
CA ASP A 1090 -0.10 6.20 -39.84
C ASP A 1090 0.56 7.55 -39.60
N LYS A 1091 1.89 7.64 -39.74
CA LYS A 1091 2.65 8.91 -39.68
C LYS A 1091 2.14 9.90 -40.72
N LYS A 1092 2.11 9.49 -41.99
CA LYS A 1092 1.67 10.34 -43.10
C LYS A 1092 0.25 10.86 -42.88
N ARG A 1093 -0.68 10.03 -42.37
CA ARG A 1093 -2.05 10.47 -42.02
C ARG A 1093 -2.04 11.53 -40.93
N ILE A 1094 -1.27 11.34 -39.85
CA ILE A 1094 -1.21 12.29 -38.73
C ILE A 1094 -0.56 13.61 -39.17
N GLU A 1095 0.48 13.58 -40.00
CA GLU A 1095 1.08 14.79 -40.58
C GLU A 1095 0.08 15.57 -41.45
N GLU A 1096 -0.73 14.87 -42.26
CA GLU A 1096 -1.79 15.47 -43.08
C GLU A 1096 -2.94 16.03 -42.23
N ASP A 1097 -3.36 15.35 -41.17
CA ASP A 1097 -4.42 15.83 -40.27
C ASP A 1097 -3.94 16.97 -39.36
N LEU A 1098 -2.69 16.94 -38.89
CA LEU A 1098 -2.08 18.03 -38.14
C LEU A 1098 -2.01 19.30 -38.99
N ALA A 1099 -1.56 19.20 -40.25
CA ALA A 1099 -1.51 20.35 -41.16
C ALA A 1099 -2.90 20.99 -41.38
N LYS A 1100 -3.97 20.18 -41.47
CA LYS A 1100 -5.36 20.67 -41.52
C LYS A 1100 -5.77 21.36 -40.21
N ALA A 1101 -5.46 20.75 -39.07
CA ALA A 1101 -5.79 21.29 -37.75
C ALA A 1101 -5.05 22.60 -37.43
N GLU A 1102 -3.77 22.70 -37.78
CA GLU A 1102 -2.98 23.93 -37.62
C GLU A 1102 -3.50 25.06 -38.51
N GLN A 1103 -3.85 24.76 -39.77
CA GLN A 1103 -4.48 25.71 -40.67
C GLN A 1103 -5.82 26.22 -40.10
N GLU A 1104 -6.61 25.33 -39.52
CA GLU A 1104 -7.92 25.66 -38.93
C GLU A 1104 -7.78 26.43 -37.60
N ALA A 1105 -6.81 26.08 -36.76
CA ALA A 1105 -6.52 26.76 -35.51
C ALA A 1105 -5.95 28.17 -35.72
N GLU A 1106 -5.07 28.40 -36.71
CA GLU A 1106 -4.62 29.75 -37.05
C GLU A 1106 -5.77 30.59 -37.67
N ARG A 1107 -6.69 29.94 -38.38
CA ARG A 1107 -7.88 30.59 -38.97
C ARG A 1107 -8.93 31.00 -37.93
N LEU A 1108 -9.18 30.16 -36.92
CA LEU A 1108 -10.21 30.37 -35.89
C LEU A 1108 -9.67 31.04 -34.62
N CYS A 1109 -8.43 30.76 -34.24
CA CYS A 1109 -7.77 31.23 -33.02
C CYS A 1109 -6.44 31.95 -33.33
N PRO A 1110 -6.43 32.98 -34.19
CA PRO A 1110 -5.19 33.68 -34.58
C PRO A 1110 -4.45 34.20 -33.34
N SER A 1111 -3.12 34.01 -33.31
CA SER A 1111 -2.30 34.30 -32.12
C SER A 1111 -2.70 33.53 -30.84
N ARG A 1112 -3.31 32.34 -30.99
CA ARG A 1112 -3.81 31.46 -29.90
C ARG A 1112 -4.93 32.06 -29.02
N VAL A 1113 -5.71 33.01 -29.54
CA VAL A 1113 -6.87 33.58 -28.82
C VAL A 1113 -8.16 33.21 -29.56
N CYS A 1114 -8.83 32.15 -29.11
CA CYS A 1114 -10.08 31.68 -29.73
C CYS A 1114 -11.31 32.54 -29.41
N GLN A 1115 -11.38 33.09 -28.19
CA GLN A 1115 -12.52 33.90 -27.76
C GLN A 1115 -12.19 35.39 -27.69
N LYS A 1116 -13.01 36.21 -28.36
CA LYS A 1116 -13.07 37.66 -28.11
C LYS A 1116 -14.10 37.90 -27.01
N PRO A 1117 -13.79 38.64 -25.93
CA PRO A 1117 -14.74 38.93 -24.85
C PRO A 1117 -16.05 39.59 -25.32
N ALA A 1118 -16.02 40.30 -26.45
CA ALA A 1118 -17.18 40.93 -27.08
C ALA A 1118 -18.16 39.94 -27.75
N ASP A 1119 -17.76 38.67 -27.91
CA ASP A 1119 -18.53 37.64 -28.61
C ASP A 1119 -19.14 36.61 -27.65
N LEU A 1120 -18.72 36.60 -26.38
CA LEU A 1120 -19.20 35.69 -25.33
C LEU A 1120 -20.74 35.61 -25.20
N PRO A 1121 -21.53 36.70 -25.31
CA PRO A 1121 -23.00 36.62 -25.25
C PRO A 1121 -23.61 35.78 -26.38
N LEU A 1122 -22.97 35.72 -27.56
CA LEU A 1122 -23.43 34.90 -28.68
C LEU A 1122 -23.13 33.41 -28.45
N TRP A 1123 -21.98 33.09 -27.84
CA TRP A 1123 -21.64 31.71 -27.45
C TRP A 1123 -22.52 31.19 -26.30
N GLU A 1124 -22.85 32.05 -25.32
CA GLU A 1124 -23.81 31.73 -24.26
C GLU A 1124 -25.20 31.44 -24.85
N LEU A 1125 -25.66 32.27 -25.80
CA LEU A 1125 -26.93 32.09 -26.49
C LEU A 1125 -27.00 30.77 -27.27
N GLU A 1126 -25.97 30.44 -28.06
CA GLU A 1126 -25.93 29.19 -28.83
C GLU A 1126 -26.05 27.95 -27.93
N HIS A 1127 -25.23 27.89 -26.87
CA HIS A 1127 -25.28 26.79 -25.90
C HIS A 1127 -26.65 26.71 -25.22
N MET A 1128 -27.23 27.86 -24.86
CA MET A 1128 -28.56 27.94 -24.25
C MET A 1128 -29.66 27.51 -25.23
N GLU A 1129 -29.53 27.74 -26.53
CA GLU A 1129 -30.49 27.27 -27.53
C GLU A 1129 -30.49 25.74 -27.63
N LEU A 1130 -29.31 25.12 -27.71
CA LEU A 1130 -29.15 23.67 -27.76
C LEU A 1130 -29.72 23.00 -26.50
N GLU A 1131 -29.40 23.54 -25.32
CA GLU A 1131 -29.93 23.07 -24.04
C GLU A 1131 -31.45 23.23 -23.94
N ASN A 1132 -32.00 24.40 -24.31
CA ASN A 1132 -33.44 24.64 -24.31
C ASN A 1132 -34.16 23.67 -25.26
N ARG A 1133 -33.66 23.50 -26.49
CA ARG A 1133 -34.18 22.56 -27.49
C ARG A 1133 -34.22 21.13 -26.93
N SER A 1134 -33.11 20.67 -26.33
CA SER A 1134 -33.04 19.39 -25.62
C SER A 1134 -34.12 19.22 -24.53
N LYS A 1135 -34.48 20.29 -23.80
CA LYS A 1135 -35.55 20.20 -22.79
C LYS A 1135 -36.95 20.19 -23.41
N GLN A 1136 -37.16 20.87 -24.54
CA GLN A 1136 -38.42 20.76 -25.31
C GLN A 1136 -38.58 19.35 -25.90
N ASP A 1137 -37.53 18.78 -26.49
CA ASP A 1137 -37.54 17.41 -27.01
C ASP A 1137 -37.83 16.39 -25.89
N SER A 1138 -37.30 16.64 -24.68
CA SER A 1138 -37.61 15.84 -23.49
C SER A 1138 -39.08 15.93 -23.05
N VAL A 1139 -39.75 17.07 -23.24
CA VAL A 1139 -41.21 17.19 -23.04
C VAL A 1139 -41.94 16.29 -24.03
N HIS A 1140 -41.65 16.45 -25.34
CA HIS A 1140 -42.27 15.65 -26.41
C HIS A 1140 -42.14 14.14 -26.16
N PHE A 1141 -40.94 13.68 -25.80
CA PHE A 1141 -40.68 12.27 -25.45
C PHE A 1141 -41.59 11.77 -24.32
N HIS A 1142 -41.79 12.56 -23.25
CA HIS A 1142 -42.66 12.17 -22.14
C HIS A 1142 -44.16 12.25 -22.50
N GLU A 1143 -44.56 13.13 -23.42
CA GLU A 1143 -45.92 13.17 -23.97
C GLU A 1143 -46.20 11.93 -24.84
N GLU A 1144 -45.29 11.59 -25.76
CA GLU A 1144 -45.40 10.39 -26.59
C GLU A 1144 -45.40 9.11 -25.77
N TRP A 1145 -44.49 8.98 -24.81
CA TRP A 1145 -44.42 7.79 -23.96
C TRP A 1145 -45.69 7.63 -23.10
N LEU A 1146 -46.25 8.73 -22.57
CA LEU A 1146 -47.53 8.70 -21.87
C LEU A 1146 -48.69 8.29 -22.81
N ASN A 1147 -48.71 8.80 -24.04
CA ASN A 1147 -49.74 8.48 -25.04
C ASN A 1147 -49.66 7.04 -25.56
N GLN A 1148 -48.46 6.44 -25.60
CA GLN A 1148 -48.23 5.05 -26.03
C GLN A 1148 -48.45 4.03 -24.90
N THR A 1149 -48.44 4.46 -23.63
CA THR A 1149 -48.61 3.57 -22.47
C THR A 1149 -50.08 3.24 -22.25
N SER A 1150 -50.41 1.94 -22.14
CA SER A 1150 -51.81 1.49 -21.93
C SER A 1150 -52.43 2.06 -20.64
N ASN A 1151 -53.76 2.11 -20.59
CA ASN A 1151 -54.52 2.52 -19.41
C ASN A 1151 -54.58 1.42 -18.31
N ASP A 1152 -54.02 0.24 -18.56
CA ASP A 1152 -54.13 -0.93 -17.68
C ASP A 1152 -53.26 -0.85 -16.41
N ASP A 1153 -52.32 0.11 -16.34
CA ASP A 1153 -51.51 0.42 -15.16
C ASP A 1153 -51.70 1.90 -14.74
N PRO A 1154 -52.64 2.18 -13.82
CA PRO A 1154 -52.92 3.53 -13.35
C PRO A 1154 -51.74 4.22 -12.64
N ASP A 1155 -50.88 3.45 -11.97
CA ASP A 1155 -49.76 3.97 -11.18
C ASP A 1155 -48.56 4.33 -12.06
N LEU A 1156 -48.31 3.55 -13.12
CA LEU A 1156 -47.39 3.93 -14.18
C LEU A 1156 -47.88 5.19 -14.90
N GLN A 1157 -49.17 5.29 -15.24
CA GLN A 1157 -49.69 6.52 -15.84
C GLN A 1157 -49.59 7.74 -14.91
N LEU A 1158 -49.84 7.58 -13.61
CA LEU A 1158 -49.67 8.65 -12.64
C LEU A 1158 -48.20 9.12 -12.56
N ARG A 1159 -47.25 8.18 -12.52
CA ARG A 1159 -45.80 8.47 -12.55
C ARG A 1159 -45.37 9.17 -13.85
N LEU A 1160 -45.83 8.70 -15.01
CA LEU A 1160 -45.53 9.32 -16.31
C LEU A 1160 -46.09 10.76 -16.41
N ARG A 1161 -47.32 11.00 -15.91
CA ARG A 1161 -47.90 12.35 -15.82
C ARG A 1161 -47.10 13.29 -14.91
N LYS A 1162 -46.55 12.79 -13.79
CA LYS A 1162 -45.64 13.57 -12.93
C LYS A 1162 -44.33 13.90 -13.65
N LYS A 1163 -43.69 12.91 -14.31
CA LYS A 1163 -42.47 13.12 -15.12
C LYS A 1163 -42.68 14.17 -16.20
N LEU A 1164 -43.77 14.07 -16.97
CA LEU A 1164 -44.13 15.06 -18.00
C LEU A 1164 -44.26 16.47 -17.40
N ARG A 1165 -44.98 16.64 -16.29
CA ARG A 1165 -45.14 17.95 -15.64
C ARG A 1165 -43.79 18.54 -15.19
N LEU A 1166 -42.88 17.71 -14.68
CA LEU A 1166 -41.53 18.14 -14.29
C LEU A 1166 -40.68 18.52 -15.51
N ALA A 1167 -40.78 17.79 -16.62
CA ALA A 1167 -40.14 18.13 -17.88
C ALA A 1167 -40.65 19.50 -18.39
N VAL A 1168 -41.97 19.73 -18.38
CA VAL A 1168 -42.58 21.01 -18.78
C VAL A 1168 -42.11 22.16 -17.89
N LYS A 1169 -42.04 21.98 -16.56
CA LYS A 1169 -41.48 22.99 -15.64
C LYS A 1169 -40.03 23.31 -15.98
N LYS A 1170 -39.18 22.30 -16.18
CA LYS A 1170 -37.77 22.49 -16.55
C LYS A 1170 -37.64 23.21 -17.90
N ALA A 1171 -38.35 22.78 -18.93
CA ALA A 1171 -38.36 23.42 -20.25
C ALA A 1171 -38.78 24.89 -20.19
N ALA A 1172 -39.79 25.25 -19.38
CA ALA A 1172 -40.20 26.64 -19.18
C ALA A 1172 -39.11 27.52 -18.52
N ILE A 1173 -38.30 26.95 -17.63
CA ILE A 1173 -37.17 27.66 -17.00
C ILE A 1173 -36.03 27.85 -18.01
N TYR A 1174 -35.69 26.82 -18.79
CA TYR A 1174 -34.69 26.93 -19.86
C TYR A 1174 -35.12 27.92 -20.95
N GLN A 1175 -36.42 28.01 -21.28
CA GLN A 1175 -36.94 29.05 -22.18
C GLN A 1175 -36.73 30.46 -21.62
N LYS A 1176 -37.04 30.70 -20.32
CA LYS A 1176 -36.75 32.00 -19.68
C LYS A 1176 -35.24 32.34 -19.72
N ALA A 1177 -34.38 31.33 -19.54
CA ALA A 1177 -32.93 31.52 -19.60
C ALA A 1177 -32.44 31.83 -21.02
N TYR A 1178 -32.96 31.14 -22.04
CA TYR A 1178 -32.76 31.44 -23.45
C TYR A 1178 -33.20 32.86 -23.81
N ASP A 1179 -34.42 33.27 -23.42
CA ASP A 1179 -34.94 34.61 -23.69
C ASP A 1179 -34.06 35.70 -23.05
N ALA A 1180 -33.50 35.44 -21.86
CA ALA A 1180 -32.58 36.35 -21.18
C ALA A 1180 -31.19 36.41 -21.85
N SER A 1181 -30.59 35.26 -22.21
CA SER A 1181 -29.34 35.22 -22.98
C SER A 1181 -29.49 35.89 -24.34
N LYS A 1182 -30.65 35.71 -24.99
CA LYS A 1182 -30.99 36.34 -26.27
C LYS A 1182 -31.10 37.86 -26.15
N ALA A 1183 -31.82 38.36 -25.16
CA ALA A 1183 -31.93 39.79 -24.91
C ALA A 1183 -30.56 40.44 -24.61
N ASP A 1184 -29.68 39.74 -23.89
CA ASP A 1184 -28.30 40.22 -23.68
C ASP A 1184 -27.44 40.16 -24.94
N ALA A 1185 -27.57 39.13 -25.77
CA ALA A 1185 -26.90 39.04 -27.07
C ALA A 1185 -27.36 40.14 -28.04
N GLU A 1186 -28.66 40.38 -28.17
CA GLU A 1186 -29.23 41.47 -28.99
C GLU A 1186 -28.74 42.86 -28.51
N ARG A 1187 -28.59 43.03 -27.19
CA ARG A 1187 -28.14 44.28 -26.54
C ARG A 1187 -26.64 44.51 -26.64
N LEU A 1188 -25.81 43.47 -26.50
CA LEU A 1188 -24.35 43.55 -26.45
C LEU A 1188 -23.68 43.34 -27.82
N CYS A 1189 -24.32 42.57 -28.70
CA CYS A 1189 -23.84 42.20 -30.02
C CYS A 1189 -24.85 42.59 -31.13
N PRO A 1190 -25.33 43.86 -31.19
CA PRO A 1190 -26.44 44.24 -32.06
C PRO A 1190 -26.15 43.99 -33.53
N GLY A 1191 -27.04 43.26 -34.21
CA GLY A 1191 -26.92 42.92 -35.63
C GLY A 1191 -25.89 41.84 -35.97
N ARG A 1192 -25.36 41.12 -34.96
CA ARG A 1192 -24.44 40.00 -35.11
C ARG A 1192 -25.14 38.70 -34.70
N THR A 1193 -24.85 37.61 -35.39
CA THR A 1193 -25.36 36.25 -35.08
C THR A 1193 -24.21 35.32 -34.70
N PHE A 1194 -24.50 34.10 -34.24
CA PHE A 1194 -23.45 33.12 -33.92
C PHE A 1194 -22.59 32.78 -35.14
N GLU A 1195 -23.19 32.62 -36.32
CA GLU A 1195 -22.54 32.39 -37.61
C GLU A 1195 -21.76 33.62 -38.13
N SER A 1196 -21.89 34.78 -37.48
CA SER A 1196 -21.05 35.95 -37.74
C SER A 1196 -19.79 36.01 -36.87
N VAL A 1197 -19.67 35.11 -35.88
CA VAL A 1197 -18.51 34.98 -34.98
C VAL A 1197 -17.86 33.61 -35.01
N THR A 1198 -18.56 32.59 -35.51
CA THR A 1198 -18.02 31.29 -35.88
C THR A 1198 -18.03 31.12 -37.40
N VAL A 1199 -17.07 30.36 -37.91
CA VAL A 1199 -17.16 29.77 -39.25
C VAL A 1199 -17.25 28.27 -38.98
N PRO A 1200 -18.12 27.50 -39.67
CA PRO A 1200 -18.25 26.07 -39.43
C PRO A 1200 -16.87 25.40 -39.46
N ALA A 1201 -16.49 24.77 -38.35
CA ALA A 1201 -15.32 23.92 -38.32
C ALA A 1201 -15.57 22.74 -39.26
N ALA A 1202 -14.55 22.32 -40.00
CA ALA A 1202 -14.63 21.12 -40.83
C ALA A 1202 -14.65 19.87 -39.95
N VAL A 1203 -15.84 19.52 -39.43
CA VAL A 1203 -16.05 18.27 -38.69
C VAL A 1203 -15.83 17.11 -39.66
N ARG A 1204 -14.88 16.23 -39.33
CA ARG A 1204 -14.60 14.96 -40.05
C ARG A 1204 -15.92 14.20 -40.20
N THR A 1205 -16.43 14.09 -41.42
CA THR A 1205 -17.75 13.49 -41.67
C THR A 1205 -17.66 11.96 -41.63
N ASP A 1206 -18.80 11.30 -41.46
CA ASP A 1206 -18.89 9.85 -41.63
C ASP A 1206 -18.43 9.41 -43.04
N GLN A 1207 -18.55 10.28 -44.05
CA GLN A 1207 -18.05 10.03 -45.41
C GLN A 1207 -16.51 10.06 -45.48
N ASP A 1208 -15.86 11.00 -44.79
CA ASP A 1208 -14.39 11.09 -44.70
C ASP A 1208 -13.82 9.86 -43.97
N ILE A 1209 -14.48 9.44 -42.88
CA ILE A 1209 -14.10 8.23 -42.12
C ILE A 1209 -14.29 6.97 -42.98
N ILE A 1210 -15.37 6.89 -43.76
CA ILE A 1210 -15.61 5.79 -44.71
C ILE A 1210 -14.51 5.73 -45.79
N ALA A 1211 -14.10 6.88 -46.33
CA ALA A 1211 -13.05 6.96 -47.35
C ALA A 1211 -11.69 6.50 -46.80
N ASP A 1212 -11.27 6.98 -45.63
CA ASP A 1212 -10.02 6.59 -44.95
C ASP A 1212 -9.95 5.07 -44.68
N LEU A 1213 -11.07 4.47 -44.26
CA LEU A 1213 -11.16 3.04 -43.98
C LEU A 1213 -11.10 2.20 -45.28
N GLN A 1214 -11.70 2.69 -46.36
CA GLN A 1214 -11.64 2.05 -47.68
C GLN A 1214 -10.23 2.12 -48.28
N GLU A 1215 -9.59 3.30 -48.27
CA GLU A 1215 -8.20 3.46 -48.70
C GLU A 1215 -7.26 2.57 -47.88
N GLY A 1216 -7.50 2.42 -46.58
CA GLY A 1216 -6.75 1.50 -45.71
C GLY A 1216 -6.89 0.03 -46.08
N ILE A 1217 -8.11 -0.43 -46.41
CA ILE A 1217 -8.36 -1.81 -46.84
C ILE A 1217 -7.67 -2.11 -48.17
N ASP A 1218 -7.74 -1.19 -49.13
CA ASP A 1218 -7.14 -1.40 -50.46
C ASP A 1218 -5.60 -1.27 -50.42
N SER A 1219 -5.07 -0.39 -49.59
CA SER A 1219 -3.64 -0.30 -49.28
C SER A 1219 -3.09 -1.61 -48.70
N LEU A 1220 -3.80 -2.23 -47.74
CA LEU A 1220 -3.42 -3.52 -47.15
C LEU A 1220 -3.44 -4.66 -48.18
N ARG A 1221 -4.42 -4.66 -49.10
CA ARG A 1221 -4.52 -5.65 -50.18
C ARG A 1221 -3.37 -5.54 -51.17
N GLN A 1222 -3.05 -4.33 -51.62
CA GLN A 1222 -1.93 -4.08 -52.53
C GLN A 1222 -0.57 -4.43 -51.90
N TRP A 1223 -0.45 -4.27 -50.58
CA TRP A 1223 0.73 -4.71 -49.84
C TRP A 1223 0.83 -6.25 -49.77
N ALA A 1224 -0.30 -6.93 -49.57
CA ALA A 1224 -0.35 -8.40 -49.47
C ALA A 1224 0.09 -9.15 -50.74
N GLU A 1225 -0.09 -8.57 -51.92
CA GLU A 1225 0.30 -9.17 -53.22
C GLU A 1225 1.81 -9.42 -53.35
N GLN A 1226 2.63 -8.73 -52.54
CA GLN A 1226 4.09 -8.77 -52.64
C GLN A 1226 4.73 -9.89 -51.78
N ILE A 1227 3.94 -10.56 -50.93
CA ILE A 1227 4.42 -11.47 -49.89
C ILE A 1227 4.75 -12.86 -50.48
N PRO A 1228 5.97 -13.38 -50.28
CA PRO A 1228 6.39 -14.68 -50.79
C PRO A 1228 5.64 -15.84 -50.11
N GLU A 1229 5.56 -17.00 -50.76
CA GLU A 1229 4.79 -18.15 -50.24
C GLU A 1229 5.28 -18.62 -48.87
N GLU A 1230 6.58 -18.45 -48.57
CA GLU A 1230 7.21 -18.85 -47.31
C GLU A 1230 6.89 -17.95 -46.10
N ALA A 1231 6.20 -16.81 -46.31
CA ALA A 1231 5.80 -15.88 -45.24
C ALA A 1231 4.27 -15.98 -44.99
N ASN A 1232 3.86 -17.04 -44.28
CA ASN A 1232 2.45 -17.34 -44.00
C ASN A 1232 1.89 -16.59 -42.79
N GLU A 1233 2.65 -16.40 -41.70
CA GLU A 1233 2.19 -15.70 -40.51
C GLU A 1233 1.97 -14.20 -40.81
N THR A 1234 2.88 -13.59 -41.58
CA THR A 1234 2.71 -12.23 -42.12
C THR A 1234 1.42 -12.10 -42.94
N ARG A 1235 1.08 -13.11 -43.75
CA ARG A 1235 -0.13 -13.14 -44.58
C ARG A 1235 -1.39 -13.25 -43.72
N GLU A 1236 -1.37 -14.04 -42.65
CA GLU A 1236 -2.48 -14.13 -41.69
C GLU A 1236 -2.70 -12.81 -40.93
N LEU A 1237 -1.63 -12.13 -40.50
CA LEU A 1237 -1.72 -10.83 -39.81
C LEU A 1237 -2.46 -9.79 -40.67
N ILE A 1238 -2.15 -9.69 -41.96
CA ILE A 1238 -2.81 -8.74 -42.87
C ILE A 1238 -4.29 -9.10 -43.08
N VAL A 1239 -4.64 -10.38 -43.13
CA VAL A 1239 -6.04 -10.82 -43.21
C VAL A 1239 -6.81 -10.37 -41.95
N GLN A 1240 -6.22 -10.45 -40.76
CA GLN A 1240 -6.85 -9.94 -39.54
C GLN A 1240 -7.01 -8.41 -39.54
N ASP A 1241 -5.98 -7.66 -39.95
CA ASP A 1241 -6.05 -6.20 -40.07
C ASP A 1241 -7.16 -5.77 -41.06
N VAL A 1242 -7.28 -6.46 -42.21
CA VAL A 1242 -8.36 -6.22 -43.20
C VAL A 1242 -9.75 -6.57 -42.63
N ILE A 1243 -9.88 -7.62 -41.82
CA ILE A 1243 -11.16 -7.96 -41.15
C ILE A 1243 -11.53 -6.88 -40.13
N SER A 1244 -10.56 -6.36 -39.38
CA SER A 1244 -10.76 -5.29 -38.40
C SER A 1244 -11.29 -4.01 -39.05
N LEU A 1245 -10.59 -3.50 -40.10
CA LEU A 1245 -11.02 -2.29 -40.81
C LEU A 1245 -12.39 -2.44 -41.48
N LYS A 1246 -12.75 -3.65 -41.96
CA LYS A 1246 -14.08 -3.91 -42.51
C LYS A 1246 -15.20 -3.80 -41.47
N LYS A 1247 -14.99 -4.32 -40.25
CA LYS A 1247 -15.97 -4.17 -39.16
C LYS A 1247 -16.17 -2.70 -38.80
N SER A 1248 -15.08 -1.92 -38.73
CA SER A 1248 -15.15 -0.47 -38.50
C SER A 1248 -15.92 0.24 -39.62
N LEU A 1249 -15.68 -0.13 -40.88
CA LEU A 1249 -16.38 0.41 -42.04
C LEU A 1249 -17.88 0.09 -42.01
N GLU A 1250 -18.25 -1.14 -41.68
CA GLU A 1250 -19.66 -1.58 -41.54
C GLU A 1250 -20.38 -0.80 -40.42
N ALA A 1251 -19.74 -0.60 -39.27
CA ALA A 1251 -20.30 0.14 -38.14
C ALA A 1251 -20.57 1.61 -38.48
N VAL A 1252 -19.60 2.32 -39.08
CA VAL A 1252 -19.77 3.72 -39.50
C VAL A 1252 -20.83 3.85 -40.60
N GLN A 1253 -20.90 2.90 -41.53
CA GLN A 1253 -21.96 2.88 -42.54
C GLN A 1253 -23.37 2.68 -41.95
N GLU A 1254 -23.55 1.85 -40.92
CA GLU A 1254 -24.86 1.69 -40.28
C GLU A 1254 -25.23 2.88 -39.39
N ARG A 1255 -24.25 3.52 -38.73
CA ARG A 1255 -24.46 4.81 -38.04
C ARG A 1255 -24.99 5.86 -39.03
N MET A 1256 -24.30 6.05 -40.16
CA MET A 1256 -24.71 7.00 -41.20
C MET A 1256 -26.11 6.68 -41.75
N ARG A 1257 -26.42 5.39 -42.03
CA ARG A 1257 -27.77 4.96 -42.47
C ARG A 1257 -28.84 5.25 -41.42
N SER A 1258 -28.53 5.05 -40.14
CA SER A 1258 -29.46 5.28 -39.03
C SER A 1258 -29.74 6.77 -38.85
N SER A 1259 -28.69 7.61 -38.90
CA SER A 1259 -28.83 9.07 -38.88
C SER A 1259 -29.64 9.59 -40.07
N GLN A 1260 -29.40 9.08 -41.29
CA GLN A 1260 -30.18 9.43 -42.48
C GLN A 1260 -31.65 9.02 -42.35
N ARG A 1261 -31.93 7.83 -41.80
CA ARG A 1261 -33.29 7.35 -41.56
C ARG A 1261 -34.03 8.25 -40.58
N TRP A 1262 -33.37 8.60 -39.47
CA TRP A 1262 -33.92 9.51 -38.46
C TRP A 1262 -34.21 10.91 -39.04
N LEU A 1263 -33.29 11.48 -39.82
CA LEU A 1263 -33.47 12.79 -40.49
C LEU A 1263 -34.65 12.80 -41.47
N LEU A 1264 -34.82 11.71 -42.25
CA LEU A 1264 -35.97 11.51 -43.14
C LEU A 1264 -37.29 11.38 -42.39
N GLU A 1265 -37.31 10.65 -41.27
CA GLU A 1265 -38.49 10.46 -40.43
C GLU A 1265 -38.93 11.76 -39.71
N HIS A 1266 -37.97 12.64 -39.38
CA HIS A 1266 -38.22 13.89 -38.64
C HIS A 1266 -38.21 15.15 -39.52
N GLY A 1267 -38.29 15.00 -40.85
CA GLY A 1267 -38.49 16.11 -41.79
C GLY A 1267 -37.34 17.09 -41.95
N LYS A 1268 -36.12 16.71 -41.56
CA LYS A 1268 -34.89 17.52 -41.71
C LYS A 1268 -34.01 16.91 -42.80
N ALA A 1269 -34.44 17.06 -44.05
CA ALA A 1269 -33.83 16.41 -45.21
C ALA A 1269 -32.89 17.31 -46.05
N ASP A 1270 -32.71 18.58 -45.66
CA ASP A 1270 -31.72 19.53 -46.20
C ASP A 1270 -30.46 19.56 -45.31
#